data_AF-A0A836KQA8-F1
#
_entry.id   AF-A0A836KQA8-F1
#
_cell.length_a   1.000
_cell.length_b   1.000
_cell.length_c   1.000
_cell.angle_alpha   90.00
_cell.angle_beta   90.00
_cell.angle_gamma   90.00
#
_symmetry.space_group_name_H-M   'P 1'
#
loop_
_entity.id
_entity.type
_entity.pdbx_description
1 polymer ?
#
loop_
_entity_poly.entity_id
_entity_poly.type
_entity_poly.pdbx_seq_one_letter_code
_entity_poly.pdbx_strand_id
1 'polypeptide(L)'
;MLQPLVIGRLSMANRFVMAPLTRCRADDNHVPTAAMVKHYADRASMGLIITEATQIQEGYSTFVHEGGIYGKEQVDGWKRVTDAVHDKGGLIFCQIHNGGRATVASNVAEGMRIVAPSAVAITGHECAAAFARDGKKQPYPVPHAMTAEEIAHYVKLYATAARNAMAAGFDGVEVHGANGYLIDEFLKSGSNHRTDEYGGSVENRCRFLFQVMDAVIEAIGRERVGLRISPLNSFNNQSDENPEALTRYICSQLNSRRIAFLDVMRGNFYSSVRGADKWAREEYEGVLFTGMGFEVDEAVKTVESGAADAVVFGTKAIANPDLVARSIASAELNKPDPATFYTTGEAGYNTYPFMDPTHLAILRVRAGSHPHSSTPARLARPSPRLARAIMSSRESRPVYTHLFRPCRVGQPTMKNRMVMSPLTRCRADDNHVPTAIMAEYYGSRASMGMLITESIMVQRDYSGFAYEPGLYSSEQVEAWRIITEAVHARGGLIAAQIYHPGRATTPANLTSAGLVPIGPSAVGIPPKAEHCISQWSRDGKAQTYPQRIHAMTAAEIGAVVELFTCAAVNAMAAGFDAVEIHAGGGYLLDSFLRDAANQRTDAYGGSVENRCRFLLQVVDAVAAAIQPDRVGVRLSPLDTFNGQKDSQPEALTTYVCKELDARRIAFVDVVRGDPKTGMPGNAEVWVRRSFGGAVLASQGYSSLGMAEQAIADGIVDAVLFGMQAISNPDLVWRVLTGAPLNRADASTFFTRGSKGYIDYPICEPHSFSGAHIAAGIRALSAANHSRRSSRQRASSLSMPAKERPYFCVSQPLLVGATTMKNRLVMGPIPRQRCDAQQCPTDAMVAYYARRASYGLIISEPCEVQPGYSTYVRGAAISTKAQVQAWSKITDAVHREGGLIYCQLHHGGRATLPCNIASEKDKRVFGPTTEGIPAEYRCPAAFAADGREQPYPAKVVELSVERLKWLVELYAKSAKNAMLAGFDGVEIDAGGGYLIDQFLRKCSNARADDYGGSPEGRCRLLDEIVDAVSAVVGRRRVGVRISPTDLSKGMKDTDQEAVAATVAAHMTERKIAYITVASGSDGYYHAPVPTSILETIGRCFEGIVMCDDNVGMAEAEKRVMADAVQGVCITLGAIANPDIMNRAIHGVAAAEPDVNTLFTHGSDGYDSYPTYAEMRKGAWAQQARKSARNSADYAPEMLDCGTPHVTNNITALNSPVVHASCHTAKSASRGTRSTLTTHDTGSRRASIAARASSAESNQSSQVVIRRDSRASRRESVTLR
;
A
#
# COMPACT_ATOMS: atom_id res chain seq x y z
N MET A 1 8.62 -1.18 -13.77
CA MET A 1 9.95 -0.89 -13.17
C MET A 1 9.93 -0.31 -11.75
N LEU A 2 9.23 0.79 -11.46
CA LEU A 2 9.37 1.52 -10.16
C LEU A 2 8.55 0.94 -8.99
N GLN A 3 7.66 0.00 -9.28
CA GLN A 3 6.95 -0.78 -8.26
C GLN A 3 7.92 -1.76 -7.58
N PRO A 4 7.72 -2.08 -6.29
CA PRO A 4 8.55 -3.05 -5.60
C PRO A 4 8.38 -4.48 -6.13
N LEU A 5 9.21 -5.36 -5.59
CA LEU A 5 9.19 -6.80 -5.79
C LEU A 5 9.57 -7.48 -4.47
N VAL A 6 8.85 -8.55 -4.12
CA VAL A 6 9.20 -9.37 -2.95
C VAL A 6 10.10 -10.51 -3.43
N ILE A 7 11.24 -10.70 -2.76
CA ILE A 7 12.15 -11.84 -2.97
C ILE A 7 12.33 -12.57 -1.63
N GLY A 8 11.92 -13.83 -1.57
CA GLY A 8 11.87 -14.58 -0.30
C GLY A 8 11.07 -13.84 0.78
N ARG A 9 11.75 -13.35 1.83
CA ARG A 9 11.17 -12.56 2.93
C ARG A 9 11.48 -11.04 2.85
N LEU A 10 12.07 -10.57 1.76
CA LEU A 10 12.57 -9.19 1.57
C LEU A 10 11.77 -8.42 0.52
N SER A 11 11.77 -7.08 0.59
CA SER A 11 11.06 -6.21 -0.36
C SER A 11 12.02 -5.22 -1.04
N MET A 12 12.30 -5.46 -2.32
CA MET A 12 13.07 -4.57 -3.19
C MET A 12 12.27 -3.29 -3.45
N ALA A 13 12.89 -2.11 -3.31
CA ALA A 13 12.19 -0.83 -3.50
C ALA A 13 11.79 -0.52 -4.97
N ASN A 14 12.35 -1.24 -5.93
CA ASN A 14 12.05 -1.16 -7.36
C ASN A 14 12.61 -2.40 -8.07
N ARG A 15 12.45 -2.49 -9.40
CA ARG A 15 12.87 -3.65 -10.22
C ARG A 15 14.15 -3.42 -11.04
N PHE A 16 14.98 -2.45 -10.65
CA PHE A 16 16.36 -2.34 -11.13
C PHE A 16 17.28 -3.12 -10.20
N VAL A 17 18.00 -4.09 -10.73
CA VAL A 17 19.05 -4.83 -10.01
C VAL A 17 20.42 -4.38 -10.53
N MET A 18 21.34 -4.01 -9.63
CA MET A 18 22.76 -3.87 -10.00
C MET A 18 23.33 -5.27 -10.18
N ALA A 19 23.85 -5.56 -11.37
CA ALA A 19 24.47 -6.84 -11.66
C ALA A 19 25.71 -7.07 -10.79
N PRO A 20 26.06 -8.33 -10.50
CA PRO A 20 27.36 -8.67 -9.96
C PRO A 20 28.45 -8.43 -11.02
N LEU A 21 29.46 -7.66 -10.64
CA LEU A 21 30.42 -7.01 -11.54
C LEU A 21 31.78 -6.87 -10.85
N THR A 22 32.74 -7.76 -11.12
CA THR A 22 34.10 -7.68 -10.57
C THR A 22 34.82 -6.41 -10.98
N ARG A 23 35.43 -5.70 -10.03
CA ARG A 23 36.10 -4.40 -10.25
C ARG A 23 37.58 -4.37 -9.84
N CYS A 24 38.08 -5.41 -9.16
CA CYS A 24 39.45 -5.51 -8.65
C CYS A 24 39.79 -4.39 -7.64
N ARG A 25 39.01 -4.28 -6.54
CA ARG A 25 39.07 -3.17 -5.57
C ARG A 25 39.18 -3.55 -4.10
N ALA A 26 39.33 -4.83 -3.78
CA ALA A 26 39.84 -5.23 -2.47
C ALA A 26 41.34 -4.88 -2.33
N ASP A 27 41.90 -5.02 -1.13
CA ASP A 27 43.35 -5.01 -0.95
C ASP A 27 43.98 -6.38 -1.27
N ASP A 28 45.30 -6.50 -1.09
CA ASP A 28 46.06 -7.72 -1.40
C ASP A 28 45.64 -8.95 -0.55
N ASN A 29 44.96 -8.70 0.58
CA ASN A 29 44.36 -9.68 1.49
C ASN A 29 42.88 -9.96 1.18
N HIS A 30 42.35 -9.45 0.06
CA HIS A 30 40.96 -9.57 -0.37
C HIS A 30 39.93 -8.94 0.59
N VAL A 31 40.35 -7.96 1.41
CA VAL A 31 39.45 -7.23 2.32
C VAL A 31 38.82 -6.02 1.59
N PRO A 32 37.50 -5.79 1.73
CA PRO A 32 36.85 -4.64 1.11
C PRO A 32 37.37 -3.27 1.56
N THR A 33 37.79 -2.46 0.58
CA THR A 33 38.38 -1.14 0.81
C THR A 33 37.34 -0.05 1.04
N ALA A 34 37.75 1.12 1.54
CA ALA A 34 36.87 2.28 1.71
C ALA A 34 36.24 2.76 0.38
N ALA A 35 36.94 2.55 -0.75
CA ALA A 35 36.40 2.82 -2.08
C ALA A 35 35.20 1.91 -2.39
N MET A 36 35.27 0.62 -2.02
CA MET A 36 34.16 -0.33 -2.21
C MET A 36 32.93 0.06 -1.38
N VAL A 37 33.14 0.46 -0.12
CA VAL A 37 32.07 0.99 0.75
C VAL A 37 31.34 2.14 0.07
N LYS A 38 32.06 3.13 -0.48
CA LYS A 38 31.46 4.23 -1.25
C LYS A 38 30.74 3.72 -2.51
N HIS A 39 31.33 2.80 -3.26
CA HIS A 39 30.82 2.33 -4.55
C HIS A 39 29.44 1.68 -4.46
N TYR A 40 29.26 0.75 -3.52
CA TYR A 40 27.99 0.08 -3.32
C TYR A 40 26.97 1.00 -2.65
N ALA A 41 27.39 1.79 -1.64
CA ALA A 41 26.51 2.77 -1.00
C ALA A 41 25.97 3.79 -2.01
N ASP A 42 26.76 4.28 -2.95
CA ASP A 42 26.32 5.24 -3.98
C ASP A 42 25.33 4.65 -4.99
N ARG A 43 25.23 3.32 -5.08
CA ARG A 43 24.26 2.59 -5.93
C ARG A 43 23.05 2.06 -5.15
N ALA A 44 22.95 2.34 -3.86
CA ALA A 44 21.89 1.80 -2.98
C ALA A 44 20.45 2.15 -3.40
N SER A 45 20.21 3.07 -4.34
CA SER A 45 18.89 3.36 -4.92
C SER A 45 18.31 2.24 -5.79
N MET A 46 19.12 1.27 -6.22
CA MET A 46 18.66 0.04 -6.87
C MET A 46 17.71 -0.74 -5.95
N GLY A 47 16.85 -1.57 -6.53
CA GLY A 47 15.97 -2.46 -5.77
C GLY A 47 16.73 -3.56 -5.04
N LEU A 48 17.79 -4.06 -5.67
CA LEU A 48 18.79 -4.96 -5.11
C LEU A 48 20.17 -4.63 -5.70
N ILE A 49 21.21 -4.72 -4.88
CA ILE A 49 22.60 -4.82 -5.31
C ILE A 49 23.04 -6.27 -5.19
N ILE A 50 23.78 -6.77 -6.17
CA ILE A 50 24.57 -8.00 -6.04
C ILE A 50 26.04 -7.59 -6.13
N THR A 51 26.88 -8.07 -5.22
CA THR A 51 28.32 -7.71 -5.16
C THR A 51 29.09 -8.18 -6.38
N GLU A 52 30.35 -7.76 -6.51
CA GLU A 52 31.30 -8.55 -7.29
C GLU A 52 31.37 -10.01 -6.83
N ALA A 53 31.82 -10.86 -7.74
CA ALA A 53 32.10 -12.25 -7.46
C ALA A 53 33.09 -12.32 -6.27
N THR A 54 32.68 -12.99 -5.19
CA THR A 54 33.34 -12.94 -3.89
C THR A 54 33.87 -14.32 -3.51
N GLN A 55 35.18 -14.41 -3.29
CA GLN A 55 35.97 -15.62 -3.15
C GLN A 55 35.63 -16.41 -1.87
N ILE A 56 35.25 -17.69 -2.03
CA ILE A 56 34.76 -18.54 -0.92
C ILE A 56 35.83 -19.21 -0.05
N GLN A 57 37.11 -19.20 -0.46
CA GLN A 57 38.21 -19.87 0.26
C GLN A 57 39.50 -19.03 0.24
N GLU A 58 40.34 -19.17 1.26
CA GLU A 58 41.64 -18.51 1.31
C GLU A 58 42.59 -19.06 0.23
N GLY A 59 43.59 -18.27 -0.17
CA GLY A 59 44.69 -18.73 -1.04
C GLY A 59 44.31 -19.09 -2.48
N TYR A 60 43.08 -18.82 -2.94
CA TYR A 60 42.62 -19.18 -4.29
C TYR A 60 41.73 -18.08 -4.85
N SER A 61 42.32 -17.13 -5.58
CA SER A 61 41.59 -16.02 -6.21
C SER A 61 41.45 -16.21 -7.72
N THR A 62 40.27 -15.97 -8.26
CA THR A 62 40.04 -15.80 -9.71
C THR A 62 40.67 -14.48 -10.18
N PHE A 63 40.58 -13.43 -9.37
CA PHE A 63 41.11 -12.09 -9.67
C PHE A 63 41.95 -11.57 -8.49
N VAL A 64 43.13 -11.02 -8.78
CA VAL A 64 44.10 -10.53 -7.78
C VAL A 64 43.51 -9.66 -6.66
N HIS A 65 42.51 -8.81 -6.95
CA HIS A 65 41.88 -7.88 -6.00
C HIS A 65 40.35 -8.01 -5.92
N GLU A 66 39.80 -9.21 -6.10
CA GLU A 66 38.39 -9.47 -5.71
C GLU A 66 38.23 -9.51 -4.19
N GLY A 67 37.00 -9.33 -3.68
CA GLY A 67 36.72 -9.50 -2.26
C GLY A 67 36.66 -10.99 -1.87
N GLY A 68 37.12 -11.34 -0.68
CA GLY A 68 36.94 -12.66 -0.07
C GLY A 68 35.75 -12.71 0.88
N ILE A 69 35.31 -13.90 1.28
CA ILE A 69 34.32 -14.09 2.36
C ILE A 69 34.60 -15.36 3.18
N TYR A 70 35.87 -15.74 3.27
CA TYR A 70 36.36 -16.93 4.00
C TYR A 70 36.79 -16.62 5.45
N GLY A 71 37.47 -15.49 5.67
CA GLY A 71 38.08 -15.11 6.95
C GLY A 71 37.40 -13.94 7.66
N LYS A 72 37.80 -13.70 8.91
CA LYS A 72 37.21 -12.66 9.77
C LYS A 72 37.43 -11.24 9.23
N GLU A 73 38.62 -10.95 8.72
CA GLU A 73 38.97 -9.61 8.22
C GLU A 73 38.12 -9.23 7.01
N GLN A 74 37.87 -10.19 6.11
CA GLN A 74 37.01 -10.00 4.95
C GLN A 74 35.54 -9.86 5.37
N VAL A 75 35.07 -10.60 6.39
CA VAL A 75 33.74 -10.43 7.00
C VAL A 75 33.57 -9.04 7.62
N ASP A 76 34.55 -8.55 8.39
CA ASP A 76 34.54 -7.21 8.97
C ASP A 76 34.58 -6.11 7.89
N GLY A 77 35.35 -6.34 6.82
CA GLY A 77 35.45 -5.45 5.66
C GLY A 77 34.13 -5.37 4.89
N TRP A 78 33.53 -6.50 4.55
CA TRP A 78 32.20 -6.53 3.91
C TRP A 78 31.12 -5.95 4.81
N LYS A 79 31.21 -6.13 6.13
CA LYS A 79 30.28 -5.52 7.07
C LYS A 79 30.22 -3.98 6.95
N ARG A 80 31.36 -3.33 6.68
CA ARG A 80 31.39 -1.88 6.42
C ARG A 80 30.67 -1.51 5.12
N VAL A 81 30.65 -2.40 4.13
CA VAL A 81 29.95 -2.21 2.85
C VAL A 81 28.43 -2.39 3.04
N THR A 82 28.01 -3.47 3.71
CA THR A 82 26.60 -3.77 3.96
C THR A 82 25.94 -2.71 4.84
N ASP A 83 26.57 -2.33 5.96
CA ASP A 83 26.09 -1.26 6.84
C ASP A 83 25.90 0.05 6.05
N ALA A 84 26.84 0.46 5.20
CA ALA A 84 26.74 1.69 4.42
C ALA A 84 25.66 1.66 3.31
N VAL A 85 25.34 0.48 2.78
CA VAL A 85 24.20 0.28 1.87
C VAL A 85 22.88 0.33 2.67
N HIS A 86 22.82 -0.31 3.83
CA HIS A 86 21.66 -0.37 4.73
C HIS A 86 21.32 0.98 5.38
N ASP A 87 22.31 1.82 5.71
CA ASP A 87 22.12 3.18 6.20
C ASP A 87 21.39 4.06 5.17
N LYS A 88 21.80 3.95 3.90
CA LYS A 88 21.09 4.53 2.76
C LYS A 88 19.78 3.78 2.44
N GLY A 89 19.57 2.58 2.98
CA GLY A 89 18.36 1.76 2.86
C GLY A 89 18.28 0.83 1.63
N GLY A 90 19.41 0.49 1.00
CA GLY A 90 19.43 -0.50 -0.08
C GLY A 90 19.34 -1.93 0.45
N LEU A 91 19.15 -2.90 -0.47
CA LEU A 91 19.37 -4.32 -0.21
C LEU A 91 20.64 -4.77 -0.94
N ILE A 92 21.41 -5.68 -0.36
CA ILE A 92 22.64 -6.22 -0.95
C ILE A 92 22.82 -7.72 -0.70
N PHE A 93 23.07 -8.47 -1.77
CA PHE A 93 23.39 -9.90 -1.75
C PHE A 93 24.87 -10.12 -2.10
N CYS A 94 25.54 -11.03 -1.40
CA CYS A 94 26.90 -11.44 -1.71
C CYS A 94 26.90 -12.49 -2.82
N GLN A 95 27.51 -12.22 -3.98
CA GLN A 95 27.73 -13.26 -4.97
C GLN A 95 28.90 -14.16 -4.54
N ILE A 96 28.61 -15.38 -4.12
CA ILE A 96 29.63 -16.36 -3.70
C ILE A 96 30.09 -17.22 -4.89
N HIS A 97 31.39 -17.31 -5.12
CA HIS A 97 31.96 -18.02 -6.29
C HIS A 97 33.34 -18.64 -6.08
N ASN A 98 33.73 -19.49 -7.02
CA ASN A 98 35.09 -19.95 -7.22
C ASN A 98 35.38 -20.05 -8.73
N GLY A 99 36.53 -19.51 -9.17
CA GLY A 99 36.89 -19.41 -10.58
C GLY A 99 37.15 -20.73 -11.32
N GLY A 100 37.35 -21.84 -10.62
CA GLY A 100 37.64 -23.15 -11.21
C GLY A 100 38.80 -23.10 -12.19
N ARG A 101 38.60 -23.58 -13.43
CA ARG A 101 39.62 -23.56 -14.48
C ARG A 101 39.95 -22.16 -15.00
N ALA A 102 39.14 -21.14 -14.70
CA ALA A 102 39.42 -19.73 -15.04
C ALA A 102 40.39 -19.07 -14.05
N THR A 103 41.34 -19.83 -13.52
CA THR A 103 42.31 -19.44 -12.51
C THR A 103 43.73 -19.66 -13.06
N VAL A 104 44.70 -18.84 -12.65
CA VAL A 104 46.11 -18.97 -13.04
C VAL A 104 47.04 -19.17 -11.85
N ALA A 105 48.22 -19.74 -12.10
CA ALA A 105 49.11 -20.23 -11.05
C ALA A 105 49.58 -19.14 -10.07
N SER A 106 49.74 -17.89 -10.50
CA SER A 106 50.10 -16.79 -9.60
C SER A 106 49.02 -16.44 -8.56
N ASN A 107 47.78 -16.88 -8.77
CA ASN A 107 46.64 -16.53 -7.92
C ASN A 107 46.28 -17.63 -6.90
N VAL A 108 47.06 -18.71 -6.88
CA VAL A 108 46.82 -19.91 -6.07
C VAL A 108 48.02 -20.13 -5.16
N ALA A 109 47.76 -20.36 -3.87
CA ALA A 109 48.79 -20.56 -2.86
C ALA A 109 49.60 -21.83 -3.12
N GLU A 110 50.85 -21.85 -2.64
CA GLU A 110 51.75 -22.98 -2.83
C GLU A 110 51.14 -24.29 -2.29
N GLY A 111 51.15 -25.33 -3.12
CA GLY A 111 50.54 -26.63 -2.81
C GLY A 111 49.05 -26.77 -3.14
N MET A 112 48.31 -25.67 -3.37
CA MET A 112 46.92 -25.75 -3.84
C MET A 112 46.86 -26.07 -5.35
N ARG A 113 45.82 -26.80 -5.78
CA ARG A 113 45.59 -27.16 -7.19
C ARG A 113 44.51 -26.26 -7.79
N ILE A 114 44.70 -25.79 -9.02
CA ILE A 114 43.60 -25.26 -9.85
C ILE A 114 42.69 -26.44 -10.21
N VAL A 115 41.37 -26.29 -10.06
CA VAL A 115 40.40 -27.41 -10.10
C VAL A 115 39.29 -27.17 -11.10
N ALA A 116 38.73 -28.26 -11.63
CA ALA A 116 37.65 -28.29 -12.62
C ALA A 116 36.90 -29.63 -12.58
N PRO A 117 35.72 -29.77 -13.21
CA PRO A 117 35.13 -31.08 -13.45
C PRO A 117 36.02 -32.00 -14.28
N SER A 118 36.83 -31.48 -15.21
CA SER A 118 37.67 -32.26 -16.11
C SER A 118 38.95 -31.49 -16.46
N ALA A 119 40.01 -32.23 -16.84
CA ALA A 119 41.34 -31.68 -17.16
C ALA A 119 41.37 -30.98 -18.54
N VAL A 120 40.53 -29.95 -18.72
CA VAL A 120 40.31 -29.22 -19.98
C VAL A 120 40.60 -27.74 -19.74
N ALA A 121 41.78 -27.28 -20.15
CA ALA A 121 42.17 -25.87 -20.07
C ALA A 121 41.25 -24.94 -20.88
N ILE A 122 41.21 -23.66 -20.52
CA ILE A 122 40.60 -22.62 -21.37
C ILE A 122 41.54 -22.33 -22.53
N THR A 123 41.02 -22.43 -23.76
CA THR A 123 41.75 -22.11 -24.99
C THR A 123 41.18 -20.87 -25.69
N GLY A 124 41.88 -20.39 -26.72
CA GLY A 124 41.47 -19.23 -27.52
C GLY A 124 41.74 -17.85 -26.89
N HIS A 125 42.01 -17.77 -25.59
CA HIS A 125 42.51 -16.57 -24.92
C HIS A 125 43.31 -16.92 -23.65
N GLU A 126 43.96 -15.91 -23.08
CA GLU A 126 44.80 -16.00 -21.87
C GLU A 126 44.20 -15.11 -20.76
N CYS A 127 44.55 -15.40 -19.52
CA CYS A 127 44.23 -14.55 -18.37
C CYS A 127 44.85 -13.15 -18.55
N ALA A 128 44.09 -12.11 -18.24
CA ALA A 128 44.55 -10.73 -18.39
C ALA A 128 45.51 -10.34 -17.26
N ALA A 129 46.49 -9.50 -17.57
CA ALA A 129 47.47 -8.98 -16.61
C ALA A 129 46.83 -8.32 -15.36
N ALA A 130 45.66 -7.70 -15.51
CA ALA A 130 44.90 -7.08 -14.42
C ALA A 130 44.16 -8.08 -13.49
N PHE A 131 44.23 -9.38 -13.79
CA PHE A 131 43.63 -10.46 -13.00
C PHE A 131 44.70 -11.31 -12.28
N ALA A 132 45.92 -11.35 -12.81
CA ALA A 132 47.03 -12.16 -12.29
C ALA A 132 47.84 -11.41 -11.20
N ARG A 133 48.14 -12.08 -10.09
CA ARG A 133 48.91 -11.52 -8.95
C ARG A 133 50.34 -11.11 -9.30
N ASP A 134 50.93 -11.69 -10.35
CA ASP A 134 52.26 -11.30 -10.84
C ASP A 134 52.23 -10.15 -11.87
N GLY A 135 51.03 -9.62 -12.18
CA GLY A 135 50.82 -8.55 -13.15
C GLY A 135 51.06 -8.93 -14.62
N LYS A 136 51.16 -10.24 -14.95
CA LYS A 136 51.44 -10.70 -16.31
C LYS A 136 50.24 -11.39 -16.94
N LYS A 137 50.18 -11.31 -18.28
CA LYS A 137 49.28 -12.13 -19.07
C LYS A 137 49.76 -13.59 -18.98
N GLN A 138 48.88 -14.53 -18.67
CA GLN A 138 49.23 -15.94 -18.48
C GLN A 138 48.24 -16.88 -19.17
N PRO A 139 48.67 -17.97 -19.81
CA PRO A 139 47.75 -19.01 -20.27
C PRO A 139 47.09 -19.70 -19.06
N TYR A 140 45.82 -20.07 -19.21
CA TYR A 140 45.15 -20.92 -18.22
C TYR A 140 45.77 -22.33 -18.28
N PRO A 141 46.25 -22.89 -17.16
CA PRO A 141 46.86 -24.21 -17.15
C PRO A 141 45.79 -25.31 -17.32
N VAL A 142 46.25 -26.54 -17.56
CA VAL A 142 45.37 -27.72 -17.48
C VAL A 142 44.97 -27.91 -16.01
N PRO A 143 43.67 -27.85 -15.66
CA PRO A 143 43.21 -27.96 -14.28
C PRO A 143 43.22 -29.41 -13.79
N HIS A 144 43.23 -29.59 -12.48
CA HIS A 144 42.97 -30.88 -11.84
C HIS A 144 41.49 -31.24 -11.97
N ALA A 145 41.19 -32.43 -12.49
CA ALA A 145 39.84 -32.98 -12.50
C ALA A 145 39.48 -33.44 -11.08
N MET A 146 38.49 -32.81 -10.45
CA MET A 146 38.19 -32.98 -9.02
C MET A 146 37.80 -34.41 -8.64
N THR A 147 38.20 -34.85 -7.45
CA THR A 147 37.65 -36.08 -6.84
C THR A 147 36.27 -35.82 -6.20
N ALA A 148 35.53 -36.88 -5.84
CA ALA A 148 34.23 -36.74 -5.16
C ALA A 148 34.39 -36.09 -3.76
N GLU A 149 35.50 -36.36 -3.08
CA GLU A 149 35.87 -35.77 -1.79
C GLU A 149 36.19 -34.27 -1.93
N GLU A 150 36.88 -33.87 -2.99
CA GLU A 150 37.12 -32.46 -3.32
C GLU A 150 35.81 -31.74 -3.65
N ILE A 151 34.90 -32.36 -4.42
CA ILE A 151 33.55 -31.81 -4.69
C ILE A 151 32.79 -31.60 -3.37
N ALA A 152 32.75 -32.60 -2.50
CA ALA A 152 32.10 -32.52 -1.19
C ALA A 152 32.78 -31.51 -0.24
N HIS A 153 34.07 -31.21 -0.41
CA HIS A 153 34.76 -30.13 0.29
C HIS A 153 34.29 -28.75 -0.21
N TYR A 154 34.21 -28.56 -1.53
CA TYR A 154 33.77 -27.28 -2.12
C TYR A 154 32.31 -26.95 -1.78
N VAL A 155 31.41 -27.94 -1.68
CA VAL A 155 30.04 -27.75 -1.14
C VAL A 155 30.07 -27.15 0.27
N LYS A 156 30.97 -27.62 1.15
CA LYS A 156 31.13 -27.09 2.52
C LYS A 156 31.73 -25.69 2.54
N LEU A 157 32.59 -25.35 1.58
CA LEU A 157 33.12 -23.99 1.40
C LEU A 157 32.02 -23.00 1.00
N TYR A 158 31.18 -23.33 0.01
CA TYR A 158 30.03 -22.49 -0.35
C TYR A 158 29.06 -22.26 0.82
N ALA A 159 28.73 -23.31 1.58
CA ALA A 159 27.89 -23.18 2.78
C ALA A 159 28.54 -22.33 3.89
N THR A 160 29.88 -22.32 3.98
CA THR A 160 30.63 -21.52 4.95
C THR A 160 30.73 -20.06 4.51
N ALA A 161 31.00 -19.80 3.23
CA ALA A 161 30.90 -18.49 2.62
C ALA A 161 29.51 -17.86 2.80
N ALA A 162 28.44 -18.65 2.69
CA ALA A 162 27.08 -18.19 2.96
C ALA A 162 26.87 -17.77 4.43
N ARG A 163 27.34 -18.57 5.40
CA ARG A 163 27.32 -18.20 6.84
C ARG A 163 28.13 -16.93 7.11
N ASN A 164 29.31 -16.82 6.51
CA ASN A 164 30.19 -15.65 6.63
C ASN A 164 29.56 -14.39 6.01
N ALA A 165 28.88 -14.50 4.87
CA ALA A 165 28.10 -13.41 4.28
C ALA A 165 26.97 -12.96 5.23
N MET A 166 26.26 -13.89 5.87
CA MET A 166 25.26 -13.52 6.87
C MET A 166 25.87 -12.86 8.11
N ALA A 167 27.06 -13.28 8.55
CA ALA A 167 27.81 -12.62 9.62
C ALA A 167 28.29 -11.21 9.23
N ALA A 168 28.65 -11.02 7.96
CA ALA A 168 28.95 -9.72 7.35
C ALA A 168 27.69 -8.85 7.13
N GLY A 169 26.49 -9.32 7.48
CA GLY A 169 25.26 -8.54 7.42
C GLY A 169 24.68 -8.36 6.01
N PHE A 170 25.02 -9.21 5.05
CA PHE A 170 24.30 -9.26 3.77
C PHE A 170 22.84 -9.67 3.98
N ASP A 171 21.95 -9.25 3.07
CA ASP A 171 20.54 -9.65 3.10
C ASP A 171 20.35 -11.11 2.62
N GLY A 172 21.31 -11.62 1.85
CA GLY A 172 21.37 -12.98 1.34
C GLY A 172 22.62 -13.21 0.47
N VAL A 173 22.65 -14.32 -0.27
CA VAL A 173 23.72 -14.66 -1.21
C VAL A 173 23.18 -15.04 -2.58
N GLU A 174 23.95 -14.77 -3.62
CA GLU A 174 23.74 -15.33 -4.96
C GLU A 174 24.83 -16.39 -5.23
N VAL A 175 24.44 -17.60 -5.58
CA VAL A 175 25.38 -18.65 -6.02
C VAL A 175 25.74 -18.41 -7.49
N HIS A 176 27.04 -18.32 -7.81
CA HIS A 176 27.49 -18.03 -9.19
C HIS A 176 27.57 -19.31 -10.07
N GLY A 177 26.43 -19.78 -10.57
CA GLY A 177 26.32 -20.87 -11.56
C GLY A 177 26.48 -20.44 -13.02
N ALA A 178 27.42 -19.55 -13.33
CA ALA A 178 27.50 -18.87 -14.64
C ALA A 178 28.93 -18.50 -15.07
N ASN A 179 29.06 -17.97 -16.30
CA ASN A 179 30.25 -17.39 -16.91
C ASN A 179 31.50 -18.29 -16.98
N GLY A 180 31.30 -19.61 -16.97
CA GLY A 180 32.38 -20.59 -17.10
C GLY A 180 33.37 -20.65 -15.93
N TYR A 181 32.91 -20.24 -14.75
CA TYR A 181 33.54 -20.54 -13.47
C TYR A 181 33.01 -21.88 -12.91
N LEU A 182 33.56 -22.36 -11.79
CA LEU A 182 33.51 -23.77 -11.38
C LEU A 182 32.14 -24.45 -11.50
N ILE A 183 31.04 -23.81 -11.07
CA ILE A 183 29.71 -24.41 -11.18
C ILE A 183 29.24 -24.51 -12.64
N ASP A 184 29.37 -23.45 -13.45
CA ASP A 184 29.01 -23.45 -14.88
C ASP A 184 29.91 -24.40 -15.69
N GLU A 185 31.14 -24.66 -15.22
CA GLU A 185 31.99 -25.70 -15.79
C GLU A 185 31.40 -27.11 -15.64
N PHE A 186 30.82 -27.43 -14.49
CA PHE A 186 30.12 -28.71 -14.28
C PHE A 186 28.83 -28.77 -15.10
N LEU A 187 28.08 -27.67 -15.21
CA LEU A 187 26.81 -27.62 -15.94
C LEU A 187 26.95 -27.93 -17.44
N LYS A 188 28.08 -27.56 -18.07
CA LYS A 188 28.22 -27.49 -19.54
C LYS A 188 29.06 -28.63 -20.13
N SER A 189 28.54 -29.28 -21.17
CA SER A 189 29.20 -30.45 -21.78
C SER A 189 30.58 -30.17 -22.39
N GLY A 190 30.86 -28.94 -22.85
CA GLY A 190 32.17 -28.53 -23.39
C GLY A 190 33.28 -28.29 -22.35
N SER A 191 33.00 -28.46 -21.06
CA SER A 191 34.00 -28.47 -19.98
C SER A 191 33.88 -29.65 -19.04
N ASN A 192 32.72 -30.31 -18.98
CA ASN A 192 32.49 -31.49 -18.15
C ASN A 192 32.47 -32.76 -19.01
N HIS A 193 33.62 -33.43 -19.10
CA HIS A 193 33.80 -34.72 -19.78
C HIS A 193 33.80 -35.90 -18.78
N ARG A 194 33.24 -35.74 -17.57
CA ARG A 194 33.26 -36.80 -16.56
C ARG A 194 32.32 -37.95 -16.92
N THR A 195 32.71 -39.15 -16.50
CA THR A 195 31.94 -40.40 -16.66
C THR A 195 31.37 -40.92 -15.34
N ASP A 196 31.49 -40.16 -14.25
CA ASP A 196 30.92 -40.45 -12.93
C ASP A 196 29.56 -39.77 -12.74
N GLU A 197 29.02 -39.80 -11.51
CA GLU A 197 27.73 -39.20 -11.19
C GLU A 197 27.67 -37.66 -11.40
N TYR A 198 28.81 -37.00 -11.63
CA TYR A 198 28.87 -35.56 -11.88
C TYR A 198 29.00 -35.19 -13.36
N GLY A 199 28.98 -36.16 -14.30
CA GLY A 199 29.03 -35.88 -15.74
C GLY A 199 28.16 -36.78 -16.62
N GLY A 200 28.29 -36.60 -17.93
CA GLY A 200 27.40 -37.20 -18.92
C GLY A 200 26.05 -36.49 -18.98
N SER A 201 25.04 -37.03 -18.30
CA SER A 201 23.64 -36.57 -18.39
C SER A 201 23.42 -35.19 -17.74
N VAL A 202 22.31 -34.52 -18.10
CA VAL A 202 21.99 -33.18 -17.58
C VAL A 202 21.79 -33.19 -16.06
N GLU A 203 21.16 -34.25 -15.54
CA GLU A 203 20.96 -34.52 -14.12
C GLU A 203 22.30 -34.58 -13.37
N ASN A 204 23.26 -35.34 -13.92
CA ASN A 204 24.60 -35.50 -13.36
C ASN A 204 25.41 -34.19 -13.42
N ARG A 205 25.40 -33.49 -14.58
CA ARG A 205 26.06 -32.19 -14.74
C ARG A 205 25.54 -31.14 -13.74
N CYS A 206 24.25 -31.20 -13.40
CA CYS A 206 23.63 -30.31 -12.41
C CYS A 206 23.79 -30.78 -10.95
N ARG A 207 24.32 -31.98 -10.68
CA ARG A 207 24.41 -32.55 -9.33
C ARG A 207 25.22 -31.67 -8.36
N PHE A 208 26.38 -31.17 -8.81
CA PHE A 208 27.22 -30.28 -8.01
C PHE A 208 26.52 -28.94 -7.71
N LEU A 209 25.84 -28.35 -8.70
CA LEU A 209 25.01 -27.15 -8.49
C LEU A 209 23.99 -27.41 -7.37
N PHE A 210 23.23 -28.51 -7.42
CA PHE A 210 22.19 -28.75 -6.42
C PHE A 210 22.74 -29.09 -5.04
N GLN A 211 23.85 -29.82 -4.92
CA GLN A 211 24.53 -30.00 -3.64
C GLN A 211 24.97 -28.66 -3.02
N VAL A 212 25.51 -27.74 -3.83
CA VAL A 212 25.86 -26.38 -3.39
C VAL A 212 24.61 -25.61 -2.97
N MET A 213 23.55 -25.61 -3.80
CA MET A 213 22.30 -24.90 -3.50
C MET A 213 21.66 -25.41 -2.21
N ASP A 214 21.57 -26.73 -2.03
CA ASP A 214 20.90 -27.35 -0.89
C ASP A 214 21.69 -27.13 0.41
N ALA A 215 23.02 -27.21 0.38
CA ALA A 215 23.88 -26.90 1.53
C ALA A 215 23.89 -25.39 1.89
N VAL A 216 23.71 -24.50 0.90
CA VAL A 216 23.54 -23.05 1.13
C VAL A 216 22.14 -22.74 1.68
N ILE A 217 21.10 -23.40 1.18
CA ILE A 217 19.72 -23.33 1.70
C ILE A 217 19.67 -23.78 3.17
N GLU A 218 20.31 -24.90 3.51
CA GLU A 218 20.45 -25.38 4.89
C GLU A 218 21.19 -24.36 5.77
N ALA A 219 22.24 -23.74 5.24
CA ALA A 219 23.10 -22.83 5.99
C ALA A 219 22.47 -21.47 6.33
N ILE A 220 21.58 -20.91 5.48
CA ILE A 220 21.06 -19.54 5.66
C ILE A 220 19.54 -19.35 5.45
N GLY A 221 18.82 -20.39 5.05
CA GLY A 221 17.39 -20.33 4.72
C GLY A 221 17.11 -19.99 3.25
N ARG A 222 16.24 -20.76 2.59
CA ARG A 222 15.92 -20.67 1.15
C ARG A 222 15.51 -19.27 0.69
N GLU A 223 14.91 -18.48 1.57
CA GLU A 223 14.43 -17.13 1.27
C GLU A 223 15.55 -16.10 1.08
N ARG A 224 16.81 -16.49 1.29
CA ARG A 224 18.01 -15.64 1.20
C ARG A 224 18.99 -16.12 0.13
N VAL A 225 18.63 -17.15 -0.63
CA VAL A 225 19.47 -17.75 -1.67
C VAL A 225 18.96 -17.31 -3.03
N GLY A 226 19.80 -16.67 -3.82
CA GLY A 226 19.63 -16.52 -5.26
C GLY A 226 20.58 -17.44 -6.02
N LEU A 227 20.31 -17.66 -7.30
CA LEU A 227 21.20 -18.38 -8.21
C LEU A 227 21.33 -17.59 -9.52
N ARG A 228 22.55 -17.51 -10.06
CA ARG A 228 22.81 -16.97 -11.40
C ARG A 228 23.19 -18.07 -12.38
N ILE A 229 22.58 -18.06 -13.57
CA ILE A 229 22.94 -18.94 -14.70
C ILE A 229 23.18 -18.15 -16.00
N SER A 230 24.03 -18.67 -16.88
CA SER A 230 24.29 -18.09 -18.20
C SER A 230 24.30 -19.15 -19.32
N PRO A 231 23.13 -19.72 -19.70
CA PRO A 231 23.06 -20.91 -20.55
C PRO A 231 23.68 -20.71 -21.94
N LEU A 232 23.46 -19.53 -22.54
CA LEU A 232 23.93 -19.18 -23.87
C LEU A 232 25.36 -18.59 -23.92
N ASN A 233 25.99 -18.34 -22.77
CA ASN A 233 27.26 -17.60 -22.73
C ASN A 233 28.48 -18.52 -22.90
N SER A 234 29.36 -18.17 -23.85
CA SER A 234 30.59 -18.91 -24.19
C SER A 234 31.88 -18.29 -23.66
N PHE A 235 31.77 -17.32 -22.74
CA PHE A 235 32.90 -16.82 -21.94
C PHE A 235 33.65 -17.96 -21.25
N ASN A 236 34.96 -17.81 -20.99
CA ASN A 236 35.81 -18.86 -20.42
C ASN A 236 35.76 -20.21 -21.18
N ASN A 237 35.77 -20.14 -22.53
CA ASN A 237 35.73 -21.28 -23.45
C ASN A 237 34.53 -22.21 -23.18
N GLN A 238 33.34 -21.65 -22.94
CA GLN A 238 32.16 -22.43 -22.60
C GLN A 238 31.27 -22.79 -23.80
N SER A 239 30.66 -23.97 -23.74
CA SER A 239 29.66 -24.44 -24.69
C SER A 239 28.88 -25.63 -24.11
N ASP A 240 27.60 -25.73 -24.41
CA ASP A 240 26.77 -26.90 -24.13
C ASP A 240 26.04 -27.34 -25.40
N GLU A 241 25.83 -28.65 -25.55
CA GLU A 241 25.11 -29.22 -26.70
C GLU A 241 23.61 -28.92 -26.71
N ASN A 242 22.99 -28.73 -25.54
CA ASN A 242 21.56 -28.42 -25.42
C ASN A 242 21.28 -27.47 -24.24
N PRO A 243 21.64 -26.17 -24.38
CA PRO A 243 21.45 -25.19 -23.32
C PRO A 243 19.98 -24.94 -22.97
N GLU A 244 19.02 -25.26 -23.86
CA GLU A 244 17.59 -25.19 -23.52
C GLU A 244 17.20 -26.29 -22.53
N ALA A 245 17.52 -27.56 -22.82
CA ALA A 245 17.24 -28.67 -21.91
C ALA A 245 17.93 -28.50 -20.55
N LEU A 246 19.19 -28.04 -20.56
CA LEU A 246 19.92 -27.67 -19.35
C LEU A 246 19.19 -26.56 -18.55
N THR A 247 18.73 -25.50 -19.22
CA THR A 247 17.99 -24.41 -18.56
C THR A 247 16.68 -24.91 -17.95
N ARG A 248 15.91 -25.71 -18.67
CA ARG A 248 14.62 -26.25 -18.19
C ARG A 248 14.80 -27.22 -17.03
N TYR A 249 15.78 -28.11 -17.11
CA TYR A 249 16.10 -29.01 -16.00
C TYR A 249 16.50 -28.23 -14.74
N ILE A 250 17.32 -27.18 -14.88
CA ILE A 250 17.66 -26.29 -13.76
C ILE A 250 16.39 -25.63 -13.19
N CYS A 251 15.54 -25.04 -14.03
CA CYS A 251 14.35 -24.31 -13.59
C CYS A 251 13.32 -25.20 -12.86
N SER A 252 13.01 -26.37 -13.41
CA SER A 252 12.11 -27.34 -12.78
C SER A 252 12.61 -27.82 -11.42
N GLN A 253 13.92 -28.05 -11.27
CA GLN A 253 14.57 -28.41 -9.99
C GLN A 253 14.64 -27.26 -8.98
N LEU A 254 14.49 -26.00 -9.41
CA LEU A 254 14.42 -24.84 -8.52
C LEU A 254 13.01 -24.56 -7.99
N ASN A 255 11.97 -25.03 -8.68
CA ASN A 255 10.57 -24.83 -8.28
C ASN A 255 10.26 -25.46 -6.90
N SER A 256 10.77 -26.67 -6.62
CA SER A 256 10.67 -27.31 -5.29
C SER A 256 11.55 -26.66 -4.23
N ARG A 257 12.73 -26.16 -4.63
CA ARG A 257 13.69 -25.49 -3.73
C ARG A 257 13.18 -24.13 -3.25
N ARG A 258 12.34 -23.44 -4.04
CA ARG A 258 11.67 -22.18 -3.66
C ARG A 258 12.67 -21.10 -3.18
N ILE A 259 13.73 -20.91 -3.97
CA ILE A 259 14.78 -19.91 -3.73
C ILE A 259 14.26 -18.48 -3.92
N ALA A 260 14.99 -17.48 -3.44
CA ALA A 260 14.56 -16.07 -3.42
C ALA A 260 14.41 -15.47 -4.84
N PHE A 261 15.32 -15.79 -5.77
CA PHE A 261 15.26 -15.43 -7.19
C PHE A 261 16.24 -16.26 -8.04
N LEU A 262 16.04 -16.24 -9.37
CA LEU A 262 16.95 -16.77 -10.38
C LEU A 262 17.38 -15.64 -11.34
N ASP A 263 18.68 -15.33 -11.46
CA ASP A 263 19.20 -14.43 -12.51
C ASP A 263 19.66 -15.20 -13.74
N VAL A 264 19.07 -14.87 -14.89
CA VAL A 264 19.39 -15.47 -16.18
C VAL A 264 20.04 -14.45 -17.10
N MET A 265 21.31 -14.68 -17.44
CA MET A 265 21.97 -13.96 -18.53
C MET A 265 21.40 -14.44 -19.87
N ARG A 266 20.51 -13.63 -20.47
CA ARG A 266 19.66 -14.00 -21.60
C ARG A 266 20.34 -14.40 -22.92
N GLY A 267 21.66 -14.36 -23.01
CA GLY A 267 22.39 -14.53 -24.27
C GLY A 267 23.90 -14.67 -24.11
N ASN A 268 24.62 -14.39 -25.21
CA ASN A 268 26.08 -14.52 -25.32
C ASN A 268 26.79 -13.13 -25.33
N PHE A 269 28.05 -13.06 -24.91
CA PHE A 269 28.87 -11.82 -25.02
C PHE A 269 29.44 -11.58 -26.43
N TYR A 270 29.77 -12.64 -27.16
CA TYR A 270 30.49 -12.62 -28.44
C TYR A 270 29.59 -12.83 -29.67
N SER A 271 28.30 -13.12 -29.47
CA SER A 271 27.32 -13.28 -30.55
C SER A 271 25.97 -12.63 -30.21
N SER A 272 25.14 -12.42 -31.22
CA SER A 272 23.80 -11.83 -31.08
C SER A 272 22.74 -12.80 -30.54
N VAL A 273 23.10 -14.03 -30.18
CA VAL A 273 22.16 -15.07 -29.73
C VAL A 273 21.59 -14.73 -28.36
N ARG A 274 20.25 -14.72 -28.25
CA ARG A 274 19.47 -14.48 -27.03
C ARG A 274 18.25 -15.41 -26.96
N GLY A 275 17.69 -15.56 -25.76
CA GLY A 275 16.44 -16.29 -25.51
C GLY A 275 16.42 -17.16 -24.25
N ALA A 276 17.52 -17.23 -23.49
CA ALA A 276 17.59 -18.12 -22.32
C ALA A 276 16.64 -17.73 -21.18
N ASP A 277 16.32 -16.45 -21.07
CA ASP A 277 15.32 -15.93 -20.13
C ASP A 277 13.89 -16.36 -20.51
N LYS A 278 13.59 -16.53 -21.79
CA LYS A 278 12.32 -17.14 -22.24
C LYS A 278 12.19 -18.59 -21.75
N TRP A 279 13.20 -19.43 -22.00
CA TRP A 279 13.20 -20.83 -21.54
C TRP A 279 13.02 -20.93 -20.02
N ALA A 280 13.70 -20.04 -19.28
CA ALA A 280 13.56 -19.97 -17.84
C ALA A 280 12.16 -19.51 -17.40
N ARG A 281 11.57 -18.50 -18.04
CA ARG A 281 10.22 -18.01 -17.67
C ARG A 281 9.12 -19.04 -17.94
N GLU A 282 9.26 -19.84 -18.99
CA GLU A 282 8.31 -20.91 -19.35
C GLU A 282 8.30 -22.07 -18.35
N GLU A 283 9.37 -22.26 -17.57
CA GLU A 283 9.59 -23.43 -16.72
C GLU A 283 9.66 -23.10 -15.21
N TYR A 284 10.19 -21.93 -14.85
CA TYR A 284 10.37 -21.49 -13.47
C TYR A 284 9.13 -20.73 -12.96
N GLU A 285 8.56 -21.16 -11.84
CA GLU A 285 7.42 -20.49 -11.19
C GLU A 285 7.85 -19.35 -10.24
N GLY A 286 9.13 -19.28 -9.87
CA GLY A 286 9.65 -18.30 -8.90
C GLY A 286 9.97 -16.92 -9.50
N VAL A 287 10.66 -16.08 -8.70
CA VAL A 287 11.01 -14.71 -9.11
C VAL A 287 12.17 -14.74 -10.11
N LEU A 288 11.90 -14.34 -11.35
CA LEU A 288 12.88 -14.37 -12.43
C LEU A 288 13.51 -12.98 -12.64
N PHE A 289 14.83 -12.91 -12.56
CA PHE A 289 15.62 -11.78 -13.04
C PHE A 289 16.21 -12.10 -14.42
N THR A 290 16.28 -11.11 -15.30
CA THR A 290 16.96 -11.23 -16.61
C THR A 290 17.98 -10.11 -16.80
N GLY A 291 19.14 -10.44 -17.37
CA GLY A 291 20.26 -9.52 -17.54
C GLY A 291 20.82 -9.45 -18.95
N MET A 292 22.02 -8.87 -19.07
CA MET A 292 22.80 -8.72 -20.31
C MET A 292 22.17 -7.81 -21.39
N GLY A 293 22.70 -6.59 -21.49
CA GLY A 293 22.51 -5.71 -22.65
C GLY A 293 21.13 -5.06 -22.77
N PHE A 294 20.40 -4.91 -21.65
CA PHE A 294 19.12 -4.20 -21.65
C PHE A 294 19.26 -2.68 -21.82
N GLU A 295 18.35 -2.10 -22.58
CA GLU A 295 17.98 -0.68 -22.46
C GLU A 295 16.86 -0.48 -21.43
N VAL A 296 16.71 0.74 -20.92
CA VAL A 296 15.71 1.06 -19.87
C VAL A 296 14.29 0.80 -20.39
N ASP A 297 13.98 1.25 -21.60
CA ASP A 297 12.65 1.08 -22.23
C ASP A 297 12.35 -0.38 -22.62
N GLU A 298 13.40 -1.19 -22.82
CA GLU A 298 13.27 -2.63 -23.03
C GLU A 298 12.94 -3.32 -21.70
N ALA A 299 13.67 -2.98 -20.64
CA ALA A 299 13.45 -3.50 -19.29
C ALA A 299 12.04 -3.20 -18.75
N VAL A 300 11.51 -2.00 -19.06
CA VAL A 300 10.12 -1.63 -18.78
C VAL A 300 9.14 -2.63 -19.39
N LYS A 301 9.24 -2.90 -20.70
CA LYS A 301 8.35 -3.82 -21.44
C LYS A 301 8.50 -5.27 -20.99
N THR A 302 9.71 -5.71 -20.68
CA THR A 302 9.98 -7.06 -20.17
C THR A 302 9.34 -7.31 -18.79
N VAL A 303 9.29 -6.29 -17.94
CA VAL A 303 8.60 -6.37 -16.63
C VAL A 303 7.08 -6.20 -16.75
N GLU A 304 6.60 -5.34 -17.65
CA GLU A 304 5.16 -5.11 -17.86
C GLU A 304 4.46 -6.29 -18.54
N SER A 305 5.17 -7.05 -19.39
CA SER A 305 4.67 -8.30 -19.99
C SER A 305 4.75 -9.51 -19.06
N GLY A 306 5.36 -9.38 -17.87
CA GLY A 306 5.65 -10.50 -16.96
C GLY A 306 6.73 -11.47 -17.46
N ALA A 307 7.44 -11.14 -18.55
CA ALA A 307 8.51 -11.97 -19.09
C ALA A 307 9.71 -12.12 -18.14
N ALA A 308 9.92 -11.14 -17.24
CA ALA A 308 10.71 -11.28 -16.03
C ALA A 308 10.19 -10.36 -14.92
N ASP A 309 10.52 -10.66 -13.67
CA ASP A 309 10.07 -9.89 -12.51
C ASP A 309 10.95 -8.65 -12.25
N ALA A 310 12.25 -8.72 -12.53
CA ALA A 310 13.17 -7.57 -12.50
C ALA A 310 14.30 -7.70 -13.54
N VAL A 311 15.03 -6.60 -13.76
CA VAL A 311 16.08 -6.52 -14.80
C VAL A 311 17.43 -6.09 -14.23
N VAL A 312 18.47 -6.79 -14.68
CA VAL A 312 19.82 -6.79 -14.14
C VAL A 312 20.77 -5.96 -15.02
N PHE A 313 21.21 -4.81 -14.50
CA PHE A 313 22.00 -3.82 -15.21
C PHE A 313 23.48 -3.91 -14.86
N GLY A 314 24.31 -4.22 -15.87
CA GLY A 314 25.77 -4.30 -15.75
C GLY A 314 26.48 -2.96 -15.99
N THR A 315 27.03 -2.77 -17.19
CA THR A 315 27.81 -1.57 -17.58
C THR A 315 27.08 -0.24 -17.34
N LYS A 316 25.75 -0.21 -17.46
CA LYS A 316 24.94 0.96 -17.10
C LYS A 316 25.04 1.31 -15.61
N ALA A 317 25.02 0.32 -14.71
CA ALA A 317 25.17 0.53 -13.26
C ALA A 317 26.62 0.87 -12.86
N ILE A 318 27.64 0.43 -13.60
CA ILE A 318 29.02 0.92 -13.44
C ILE A 318 29.05 2.43 -13.60
N ALA A 319 28.59 2.93 -14.75
CA ALA A 319 28.73 4.33 -15.12
C ALA A 319 27.71 5.27 -14.45
N ASN A 320 26.56 4.76 -14.01
CA ASN A 320 25.47 5.57 -13.48
C ASN A 320 25.14 5.10 -12.05
N PRO A 321 25.76 5.69 -11.00
CA PRO A 321 25.41 5.35 -9.62
C PRO A 321 23.93 5.61 -9.34
N ASP A 322 23.38 6.62 -10.00
CA ASP A 322 22.00 7.09 -9.94
C ASP A 322 21.13 6.62 -11.13
N LEU A 323 21.42 5.45 -11.72
CA LEU A 323 20.70 4.92 -12.89
C LEU A 323 19.17 5.02 -12.76
N VAL A 324 18.63 4.67 -11.59
CA VAL A 324 17.17 4.75 -11.31
C VAL A 324 16.64 6.18 -11.43
N ALA A 325 17.39 7.19 -10.95
CA ALA A 325 16.99 8.60 -11.05
C ALA A 325 17.09 9.10 -12.49
N ARG A 326 18.13 8.72 -13.24
CA ARG A 326 18.27 9.04 -14.67
C ARG A 326 17.17 8.40 -15.51
N SER A 327 16.81 7.15 -15.22
CA SER A 327 15.67 6.46 -15.84
C SER A 327 14.34 7.17 -15.57
N ILE A 328 14.10 7.66 -14.34
CA ILE A 328 12.91 8.46 -13.99
C ILE A 328 12.88 9.81 -14.75
N ALA A 329 14.05 10.41 -14.99
CA ALA A 329 14.18 11.70 -15.66
C ALA A 329 14.29 11.61 -17.19
N SER A 330 14.38 10.40 -17.77
CA SER A 330 14.77 10.15 -19.17
C SER A 330 16.08 10.88 -19.56
N ALA A 331 17.01 11.00 -18.62
CA ALA A 331 18.27 11.74 -18.80
C ALA A 331 19.34 10.91 -19.52
N GLU A 332 20.32 11.57 -20.15
CA GLU A 332 21.47 10.88 -20.75
C GLU A 332 22.21 10.06 -19.69
N LEU A 333 22.53 8.82 -20.04
CA LEU A 333 23.34 7.95 -19.21
C LEU A 333 24.82 8.24 -19.43
N ASN A 334 25.58 8.35 -18.35
CA ASN A 334 27.03 8.37 -18.40
C ASN A 334 27.53 7.18 -19.23
N LYS A 335 28.45 7.46 -20.16
CA LYS A 335 29.10 6.43 -20.97
C LYS A 335 30.10 5.66 -20.10
N PRO A 336 30.03 4.33 -20.04
CA PRO A 336 31.04 3.53 -19.34
C PRO A 336 32.37 3.58 -20.10
N ASP A 337 33.46 3.62 -19.34
CA ASP A 337 34.83 3.46 -19.83
C ASP A 337 35.36 2.05 -19.50
N PRO A 338 35.44 1.13 -20.49
CA PRO A 338 35.95 -0.22 -20.29
C PRO A 338 37.40 -0.29 -19.80
N ALA A 339 38.24 0.72 -20.08
CA ALA A 339 39.64 0.73 -19.64
C ALA A 339 39.77 0.82 -18.11
N THR A 340 38.74 1.30 -17.43
CA THR A 340 38.69 1.44 -15.96
C THR A 340 37.96 0.29 -15.26
N PHE A 341 37.41 -0.69 -16.00
CA PHE A 341 36.62 -1.76 -15.38
C PHE A 341 37.45 -2.61 -14.41
N TYR A 342 38.69 -2.94 -14.75
CA TYR A 342 39.58 -3.80 -13.97
C TYR A 342 40.92 -3.09 -13.75
N THR A 343 40.99 -2.30 -12.70
CA THR A 343 42.10 -1.38 -12.37
C THR A 343 42.10 -1.13 -10.86
N THR A 344 43.14 -0.51 -10.29
CA THR A 344 43.12 0.04 -8.92
C THR A 344 42.95 1.57 -8.93
N GLY A 345 42.56 2.17 -7.79
CA GLY A 345 42.43 3.65 -7.64
C GLY A 345 41.15 4.28 -8.22
N GLU A 346 40.58 5.31 -7.59
CA GLU A 346 39.16 5.73 -7.73
C GLU A 346 38.60 6.01 -9.15
N ALA A 347 39.46 6.24 -10.14
CA ALA A 347 39.09 6.49 -11.53
C ALA A 347 38.17 5.37 -12.08
N GLY A 348 37.05 5.79 -12.70
CA GLY A 348 36.06 4.87 -13.29
C GLY A 348 35.36 3.94 -12.30
N TYR A 349 35.42 4.26 -11.01
CA TYR A 349 34.79 3.49 -9.94
C TYR A 349 33.83 4.37 -9.15
N ASN A 350 34.35 5.45 -8.56
CA ASN A 350 33.59 6.43 -7.80
C ASN A 350 33.65 7.86 -8.38
N THR A 351 34.39 8.05 -9.48
CA THR A 351 34.48 9.34 -10.21
C THR A 351 33.38 9.55 -11.26
N TYR A 352 32.49 8.58 -11.49
CA TYR A 352 31.34 8.77 -12.37
C TYR A 352 30.38 9.79 -11.74
N PRO A 353 30.02 10.88 -12.46
CA PRO A 353 29.18 11.92 -11.90
C PRO A 353 27.75 11.41 -11.68
N PHE A 354 27.13 11.85 -10.58
CA PHE A 354 25.68 11.85 -10.47
C PHE A 354 25.09 12.81 -11.52
N MET A 355 23.83 12.61 -11.90
CA MET A 355 23.12 13.54 -12.80
C MET A 355 23.14 14.94 -12.19
N ASP A 356 23.55 15.93 -13.00
CA ASP A 356 23.55 17.32 -12.58
C ASP A 356 22.14 17.73 -12.08
N PRO A 357 22.00 18.27 -10.87
CA PRO A 357 20.72 18.75 -10.34
C PRO A 357 20.02 19.80 -11.21
N THR A 358 20.73 20.47 -12.12
CA THR A 358 20.18 21.44 -13.07
C THR A 358 19.58 20.78 -14.32
N HIS A 359 20.16 19.69 -14.83
CA HIS A 359 19.69 18.96 -16.02
C HIS A 359 18.26 18.38 -15.88
N LEU A 360 17.78 18.17 -14.65
CA LEU A 360 16.38 17.83 -14.35
C LEU A 360 15.34 18.84 -14.87
N ALA A 361 15.75 20.07 -15.18
CA ALA A 361 14.85 21.13 -15.66
C ALA A 361 14.56 21.09 -17.18
N ILE A 362 15.44 20.50 -17.99
CA ILE A 362 15.51 20.83 -19.43
C ILE A 362 14.63 19.94 -20.33
N LEU A 363 14.45 18.65 -20.00
CA LEU A 363 13.86 17.68 -20.94
C LEU A 363 12.31 17.66 -21.03
N ARG A 364 11.58 18.29 -20.10
CA ARG A 364 10.10 18.31 -20.08
C ARG A 364 9.43 19.24 -21.11
N VAL A 365 10.13 19.63 -22.18
CA VAL A 365 9.64 20.58 -23.20
C VAL A 365 9.37 19.93 -24.57
N ARG A 366 9.85 18.71 -24.84
CA ARG A 366 9.87 18.14 -26.21
C ARG A 366 9.10 16.83 -26.48
N ALA A 367 8.37 16.28 -25.51
CA ALA A 367 7.54 15.08 -25.70
C ALA A 367 6.05 15.41 -25.52
N GLY A 368 5.38 15.85 -26.61
CA GLY A 368 4.06 16.49 -26.55
C GLY A 368 3.13 16.16 -27.71
N SER A 369 2.95 14.88 -28.05
CA SER A 369 1.93 14.40 -28.99
C SER A 369 1.42 13.00 -28.63
N HIS A 370 0.19 12.96 -28.11
CA HIS A 370 -0.72 11.86 -27.72
C HIS A 370 -0.64 10.47 -28.42
N PRO A 371 -1.36 9.42 -27.90
CA PRO A 371 -1.73 9.11 -26.49
C PRO A 371 -1.68 7.61 -26.09
N HIS A 372 -1.54 7.29 -24.78
CA HIS A 372 -2.48 6.45 -23.97
C HIS A 372 -1.89 5.84 -22.66
N SER A 373 -2.82 5.50 -21.74
CA SER A 373 -2.79 4.49 -20.66
C SER A 373 -1.78 4.53 -19.49
N SER A 374 -2.36 4.65 -18.28
CA SER A 374 -2.01 4.00 -16.99
C SER A 374 -0.64 4.24 -16.31
N THR A 375 -0.69 5.05 -15.25
CA THR A 375 0.00 4.90 -13.95
C THR A 375 -0.25 3.52 -13.28
N PRO A 376 0.46 3.08 -12.20
CA PRO A 376 1.07 3.92 -11.14
C PRO A 376 2.43 3.53 -10.48
N ALA A 377 3.06 4.59 -9.95
CA ALA A 377 3.72 4.75 -8.63
C ALA A 377 5.02 3.99 -8.24
N ARG A 378 5.77 4.66 -7.35
CA ARG A 378 6.87 4.15 -6.50
C ARG A 378 6.28 3.41 -5.29
N LEU A 379 7.09 2.66 -4.53
CA LEU A 379 7.29 3.05 -3.11
C LEU A 379 8.70 2.74 -2.59
N ALA A 380 9.06 3.21 -1.39
CA ALA A 380 10.45 3.30 -0.96
C ALA A 380 10.66 3.09 0.55
N ARG A 381 11.40 2.02 0.85
CA ARG A 381 12.35 1.82 1.96
C ARG A 381 11.80 1.67 3.41
N PRO A 382 12.50 0.89 4.27
CA PRO A 382 12.07 0.62 5.64
C PRO A 382 13.07 1.09 6.71
N SER A 383 12.75 0.74 7.97
CA SER A 383 13.62 0.69 9.15
C SER A 383 12.89 -0.18 10.22
N PRO A 384 13.32 -0.33 11.50
CA PRO A 384 14.61 0.01 12.11
C PRO A 384 15.10 -1.09 13.07
N ARG A 385 16.18 -1.85 12.77
CA ARG A 385 17.13 -2.35 13.80
C ARG A 385 18.44 -2.90 13.15
N LEU A 386 19.48 -2.14 12.78
CA LEU A 386 19.91 -0.75 13.08
C LEU A 386 19.82 -0.31 14.56
N ALA A 387 19.59 -1.28 15.46
CA ALA A 387 18.70 -1.17 16.64
C ALA A 387 19.30 -1.38 18.03
N ARG A 388 20.54 -1.90 18.16
CA ARG A 388 21.19 -2.07 19.47
C ARG A 388 22.64 -1.63 19.53
N ALA A 389 23.53 -2.06 18.63
CA ALA A 389 24.94 -1.60 18.64
C ALA A 389 25.09 -0.08 18.50
N ILE A 390 24.26 0.56 17.66
CA ILE A 390 24.28 2.02 17.50
C ILE A 390 23.73 2.73 18.78
N MET A 391 23.21 2.06 19.82
CA MET A 391 22.53 2.72 20.96
C MET A 391 23.32 3.76 21.77
N SER A 392 24.66 3.83 21.69
CA SER A 392 25.47 4.91 22.27
C SER A 392 26.03 5.91 21.24
N SER A 393 25.84 5.65 19.95
CA SER A 393 26.22 6.51 18.82
C SER A 393 25.04 6.75 17.86
N ARG A 394 23.81 6.71 18.38
CA ARG A 394 22.62 7.18 17.67
C ARG A 394 22.68 8.69 17.62
N GLU A 395 23.28 9.21 16.57
CA GLU A 395 22.46 10.11 15.78
C GLU A 395 21.31 9.27 15.23
N SER A 396 20.20 9.28 15.96
CA SER A 396 18.95 8.71 15.48
C SER A 396 18.66 9.32 14.11
N ARG A 397 18.17 8.52 13.15
CA ARG A 397 17.28 9.11 12.12
C ARG A 397 16.22 9.88 12.93
N PRO A 398 16.21 11.22 12.90
CA PRO A 398 15.55 12.00 13.93
C PRO A 398 14.08 11.63 13.91
N VAL A 399 13.63 11.02 15.00
CA VAL A 399 12.20 10.85 15.23
C VAL A 399 11.71 12.26 15.44
N TYR A 400 11.01 12.79 14.44
CA TYR A 400 10.41 14.12 14.52
C TYR A 400 9.18 14.08 15.43
N THR A 401 9.46 13.77 16.70
CA THR A 401 8.53 13.77 17.81
C THR A 401 7.82 15.13 17.83
N HIS A 402 8.52 16.19 18.27
CA HIS A 402 8.26 17.62 18.08
C HIS A 402 7.13 17.99 17.14
N LEU A 403 7.38 17.72 15.86
CA LEU A 403 6.55 18.11 14.72
C LEU A 403 5.21 17.36 14.62
N PHE A 404 5.03 16.22 15.29
CA PHE A 404 3.83 15.37 15.17
C PHE A 404 2.85 15.40 16.36
N ARG A 405 3.08 16.16 17.44
CA ARG A 405 2.02 16.37 18.47
C ARG A 405 0.84 17.14 17.84
N PRO A 406 -0.41 16.89 18.27
CA PRO A 406 -1.47 17.87 18.10
C PRO A 406 -1.11 19.20 18.77
N CYS A 407 -1.67 20.29 18.27
CA CYS A 407 -1.52 21.62 18.87
C CYS A 407 -2.85 22.37 18.84
N ARG A 408 -3.29 22.88 20.00
CA ARG A 408 -4.41 23.81 20.06
C ARG A 408 -3.92 25.19 19.62
N VAL A 409 -4.66 25.81 18.71
CA VAL A 409 -4.35 27.12 18.12
C VAL A 409 -5.65 27.93 18.21
N GLY A 410 -5.87 28.58 19.35
CA GLY A 410 -7.18 29.12 19.71
C GLY A 410 -8.25 28.04 19.87
N GLN A 411 -9.34 28.13 19.10
CA GLN A 411 -10.46 27.19 19.06
C GLN A 411 -10.06 25.84 18.43
N PRO A 412 -9.53 25.78 17.19
CA PRO A 412 -9.18 24.53 16.52
C PRO A 412 -7.97 23.83 17.16
N THR A 413 -7.83 22.53 16.84
CA THR A 413 -6.69 21.71 17.25
C THR A 413 -6.06 21.05 16.03
N MET A 414 -4.90 21.57 15.63
CA MET A 414 -4.08 21.03 14.56
C MET A 414 -3.68 19.59 14.86
N LYS A 415 -3.74 18.70 13.86
CA LYS A 415 -3.38 17.28 13.99
C LYS A 415 -1.87 17.01 14.07
N ASN A 416 -1.05 18.00 13.69
CA ASN A 416 0.41 18.03 13.84
C ASN A 416 0.88 19.49 13.93
N ARG A 417 2.19 19.72 14.05
CA ARG A 417 2.85 21.02 14.21
C ARG A 417 3.63 21.47 12.96
N MET A 418 3.26 20.93 11.80
CA MET A 418 3.71 21.37 10.48
C MET A 418 2.60 22.19 9.83
N VAL A 419 2.84 23.48 9.61
CA VAL A 419 1.85 24.41 9.01
C VAL A 419 2.28 24.77 7.59
N MET A 420 1.34 24.94 6.66
CA MET A 420 1.68 25.51 5.34
C MET A 420 1.84 27.03 5.48
N SER A 421 2.99 27.56 5.04
CA SER A 421 3.24 29.00 5.04
C SER A 421 2.35 29.73 4.03
N PRO A 422 1.84 30.93 4.37
CA PRO A 422 1.19 31.80 3.38
C PRO A 422 2.21 32.20 2.31
N LEU A 423 1.87 31.94 1.03
CA LEU A 423 2.73 32.19 -0.13
C LEU A 423 1.88 32.44 -1.38
N THR A 424 1.87 33.67 -1.91
CA THR A 424 1.04 34.05 -3.08
C THR A 424 1.44 33.34 -4.36
N ARG A 425 0.44 32.79 -5.08
CA ARG A 425 0.63 31.91 -6.24
C ARG A 425 0.07 32.44 -7.55
N CYS A 426 -0.68 33.54 -7.54
CA CYS A 426 -1.27 34.16 -8.74
C CYS A 426 -2.19 33.21 -9.55
N ARG A 427 -3.05 32.44 -8.87
CA ARG A 427 -3.99 31.47 -9.49
C ARG A 427 -5.48 31.88 -9.46
N ALA A 428 -5.84 33.02 -8.88
CA ALA A 428 -7.18 33.58 -9.04
C ALA A 428 -7.44 34.01 -10.50
N ASP A 429 -8.68 34.34 -10.82
CA ASP A 429 -9.05 34.92 -12.12
C ASP A 429 -8.75 36.43 -12.21
N ASP A 430 -9.14 37.06 -13.31
CA ASP A 430 -8.85 38.47 -13.57
C ASP A 430 -9.70 39.42 -12.69
N ASN A 431 -10.73 38.90 -12.00
CA ASN A 431 -11.56 39.57 -10.99
C ASN A 431 -11.15 39.25 -9.54
N HIS A 432 -10.03 38.54 -9.35
CA HIS A 432 -9.56 38.02 -8.06
C HIS A 432 -10.48 36.95 -7.43
N VAL A 433 -11.25 36.21 -8.23
CA VAL A 433 -12.05 35.06 -7.79
C VAL A 433 -11.17 33.79 -7.76
N PRO A 434 -11.14 33.02 -6.65
CA PRO A 434 -10.43 31.74 -6.60
C PRO A 434 -10.89 30.76 -7.70
N THR A 435 -9.93 30.05 -8.32
CA THR A 435 -10.23 29.10 -9.41
C THR A 435 -10.27 27.65 -8.92
N ALA A 436 -10.98 26.77 -9.63
CA ALA A 436 -11.19 25.37 -9.21
C ALA A 436 -9.89 24.57 -8.93
N ILE A 437 -8.78 24.87 -9.63
CA ILE A 437 -7.47 24.25 -9.37
C ILE A 437 -6.90 24.59 -7.98
N MET A 438 -7.40 25.65 -7.33
CA MET A 438 -7.02 26.03 -5.97
C MET A 438 -7.62 25.06 -4.93
N ALA A 439 -8.80 24.49 -5.19
CA ALA A 439 -9.41 23.48 -4.31
C ALA A 439 -8.57 22.18 -4.28
N GLU A 440 -8.07 21.74 -5.44
CA GLU A 440 -7.14 20.62 -5.50
C GLU A 440 -5.78 20.95 -4.86
N TYR A 441 -5.28 22.19 -5.02
CA TYR A 441 -4.03 22.64 -4.42
C TYR A 441 -4.06 22.62 -2.88
N TYR A 442 -5.04 23.27 -2.25
CA TYR A 442 -5.15 23.26 -0.79
C TYR A 442 -5.62 21.88 -0.28
N GLY A 443 -6.61 21.25 -0.93
CA GLY A 443 -7.10 19.92 -0.56
C GLY A 443 -6.04 18.81 -0.64
N SER A 444 -5.07 18.88 -1.55
CA SER A 444 -3.95 17.92 -1.62
C SER A 444 -2.89 18.13 -0.54
N ARG A 445 -2.97 19.22 0.24
CA ARG A 445 -2.04 19.59 1.31
C ARG A 445 -2.64 19.42 2.72
N ALA A 446 -3.90 19.03 2.81
CA ALA A 446 -4.69 18.84 4.03
C ALA A 446 -4.11 17.83 5.06
N SER A 447 -2.99 17.16 4.78
CA SER A 447 -2.24 16.34 5.74
C SER A 447 -1.49 17.18 6.81
N MET A 448 -1.16 18.44 6.51
CA MET A 448 -0.56 19.40 7.45
C MET A 448 -1.52 19.77 8.60
N GLY A 449 -0.95 20.30 9.69
CA GLY A 449 -1.67 20.63 10.91
C GLY A 449 -2.69 21.74 10.70
N MET A 450 -2.32 22.75 9.92
CA MET A 450 -3.19 23.81 9.39
C MET A 450 -2.60 24.32 8.07
N LEU A 451 -3.46 24.78 7.17
CA LEU A 451 -3.09 25.49 5.96
C LEU A 451 -3.34 26.98 6.16
N ILE A 452 -2.35 27.83 5.96
CA ILE A 452 -2.56 29.27 5.84
C ILE A 452 -2.52 29.61 4.36
N THR A 453 -3.54 30.31 3.85
CA THR A 453 -3.66 30.61 2.41
C THR A 453 -2.56 31.54 1.92
N GLU A 454 -2.42 31.66 0.59
CA GLU A 454 -1.91 32.91 0.03
C GLU A 454 -2.65 34.15 0.54
N SER A 455 -2.02 35.31 0.41
CA SER A 455 -2.58 36.58 0.87
C SER A 455 -3.89 36.90 0.13
N ILE A 456 -4.94 37.19 0.90
CA ILE A 456 -6.30 37.45 0.45
C ILE A 456 -6.59 38.96 0.59
N MET A 457 -6.98 39.60 -0.51
CA MET A 457 -7.28 41.04 -0.50
C MET A 457 -8.58 41.34 0.25
N VAL A 458 -8.52 42.30 1.19
CA VAL A 458 -9.70 42.82 1.91
C VAL A 458 -10.57 43.77 1.07
N GLN A 459 -10.09 44.25 -0.07
CA GLN A 459 -10.85 45.08 -1.02
C GLN A 459 -10.36 44.92 -2.45
N ARG A 460 -11.18 45.34 -3.42
CA ARG A 460 -10.93 45.20 -4.86
C ARG A 460 -9.74 46.02 -5.37
N ASP A 461 -9.66 47.28 -4.98
CA ASP A 461 -8.91 48.28 -5.75
C ASP A 461 -7.40 48.35 -5.51
N TYR A 462 -6.91 47.64 -4.49
CA TYR A 462 -5.50 47.64 -4.10
C TYR A 462 -4.94 46.22 -4.11
N SER A 463 -4.34 45.84 -5.23
CA SER A 463 -3.64 44.57 -5.40
C SER A 463 -2.11 44.74 -5.29
N GLY A 464 -1.45 43.76 -4.69
CA GLY A 464 0.00 43.60 -4.70
C GLY A 464 0.48 42.69 -5.84
N PHE A 465 -0.35 41.73 -6.26
CA PHE A 465 -0.04 40.71 -7.25
C PHE A 465 -1.19 40.48 -8.24
N ALA A 466 -0.88 40.54 -9.54
CA ALA A 466 -1.83 40.52 -10.67
C ALA A 466 -3.05 39.57 -10.60
N TYR A 467 -2.89 38.39 -9.99
CA TYR A 467 -3.91 37.33 -9.92
C TYR A 467 -4.01 36.66 -8.53
N GLU A 468 -3.78 37.43 -7.46
CA GLU A 468 -4.09 36.99 -6.09
C GLU A 468 -5.62 36.91 -5.84
N PRO A 469 -6.10 36.15 -4.85
CA PRO A 469 -7.52 36.08 -4.52
C PRO A 469 -8.00 37.23 -3.62
N GLY A 470 -9.27 37.61 -3.72
CA GLY A 470 -9.97 38.50 -2.78
C GLY A 470 -10.98 37.77 -1.90
N LEU A 471 -11.58 38.49 -0.94
CA LEU A 471 -12.66 38.00 -0.07
C LEU A 471 -13.61 39.14 0.35
N TYR A 472 -13.97 40.00 -0.60
CA TYR A 472 -14.86 41.16 -0.43
C TYR A 472 -16.20 41.03 -1.18
N SER A 473 -16.43 39.91 -1.89
CA SER A 473 -17.69 39.64 -2.61
C SER A 473 -18.27 38.26 -2.28
N SER A 474 -19.58 38.09 -2.49
CA SER A 474 -20.27 36.81 -2.31
C SER A 474 -19.78 35.72 -3.28
N GLU A 475 -19.36 36.11 -4.48
CA GLU A 475 -18.73 35.22 -5.48
C GLU A 475 -17.39 34.66 -4.96
N GLN A 476 -16.59 35.50 -4.31
CA GLN A 476 -15.34 35.07 -3.67
C GLN A 476 -15.60 34.18 -2.45
N VAL A 477 -16.62 34.47 -1.64
CA VAL A 477 -17.05 33.61 -0.51
C VAL A 477 -17.42 32.21 -1.02
N GLU A 478 -18.23 32.11 -2.08
CA GLU A 478 -18.64 30.84 -2.66
C GLU A 478 -17.47 30.06 -3.28
N ALA A 479 -16.58 30.75 -4.02
CA ALA A 479 -15.38 30.14 -4.59
C ALA A 479 -14.40 29.65 -3.51
N TRP A 480 -14.28 30.35 -2.39
CA TRP A 480 -13.50 29.90 -1.24
C TRP A 480 -14.16 28.75 -0.48
N ARG A 481 -15.50 28.71 -0.37
CA ARG A 481 -16.24 27.61 0.26
C ARG A 481 -15.95 26.26 -0.38
N ILE A 482 -15.82 26.21 -1.71
CA ILE A 482 -15.42 25.00 -2.45
C ILE A 482 -14.00 24.54 -2.07
N ILE A 483 -13.11 25.48 -1.72
CA ILE A 483 -11.71 25.19 -1.34
C ILE A 483 -11.62 24.71 0.11
N THR A 484 -12.36 25.33 1.04
CA THR A 484 -12.39 24.92 2.45
C THR A 484 -13.06 23.55 2.60
N GLU A 485 -14.17 23.30 1.91
CA GLU A 485 -14.82 21.97 1.85
C GLU A 485 -13.87 20.89 1.33
N ALA A 486 -13.04 21.18 0.32
CA ALA A 486 -12.04 20.24 -0.21
C ALA A 486 -10.90 19.92 0.78
N VAL A 487 -10.62 20.81 1.75
CA VAL A 487 -9.66 20.58 2.84
C VAL A 487 -10.32 19.83 4.01
N HIS A 488 -11.52 20.24 4.41
CA HIS A 488 -12.29 19.62 5.48
C HIS A 488 -12.71 18.18 5.16
N ALA A 489 -13.05 17.87 3.91
CA ALA A 489 -13.31 16.51 3.43
C ALA A 489 -12.10 15.55 3.57
N ARG A 490 -10.91 16.09 3.82
CA ARG A 490 -9.65 15.35 4.08
C ARG A 490 -9.14 15.56 5.52
N GLY A 491 -9.99 16.10 6.41
CA GLY A 491 -9.67 16.34 7.81
C GLY A 491 -8.49 17.29 8.03
N GLY A 492 -8.25 18.22 7.11
CA GLY A 492 -7.34 19.34 7.33
C GLY A 492 -8.03 20.52 8.01
N LEU A 493 -7.25 21.52 8.41
CA LEU A 493 -7.73 22.84 8.86
C LEU A 493 -7.19 23.92 7.90
N ILE A 494 -7.91 25.02 7.74
CA ILE A 494 -7.50 26.13 6.88
C ILE A 494 -7.84 27.50 7.47
N ALA A 495 -6.88 28.42 7.40
CA ALA A 495 -6.99 29.80 7.86
C ALA A 495 -6.78 30.80 6.71
N ALA A 496 -7.64 31.81 6.64
CA ALA A 496 -7.57 32.86 5.63
C ALA A 496 -6.53 33.92 6.06
N GLN A 497 -5.42 34.07 5.32
CA GLN A 497 -4.54 35.23 5.52
C GLN A 497 -5.14 36.45 4.82
N ILE A 498 -5.77 37.37 5.57
CA ILE A 498 -6.30 38.62 5.02
C ILE A 498 -5.26 39.75 5.12
N TYR A 499 -5.12 40.53 4.06
CA TYR A 499 -4.15 41.62 4.00
C TYR A 499 -4.58 42.81 3.13
N HIS A 500 -3.79 43.87 3.21
CA HIS A 500 -3.84 45.01 2.30
C HIS A 500 -2.43 45.41 1.87
N PRO A 501 -2.10 45.48 0.57
CA PRO A 501 -0.74 45.74 0.09
C PRO A 501 -0.23 47.15 0.39
N GLY A 502 -1.11 48.16 0.39
CA GLY A 502 -0.77 49.55 0.73
C GLY A 502 0.25 50.12 -0.26
N ARG A 503 1.40 50.59 0.25
CA ARG A 503 2.48 51.17 -0.58
C ARG A 503 3.14 50.18 -1.55
N ALA A 504 2.86 48.87 -1.43
CA ALA A 504 3.32 47.82 -2.33
C ALA A 504 2.36 47.55 -3.52
N THR A 505 1.38 48.41 -3.78
CA THR A 505 0.58 48.37 -5.02
C THR A 505 1.28 49.12 -6.14
N THR A 506 1.35 48.52 -7.33
CA THR A 506 1.81 49.20 -8.57
C THR A 506 0.64 49.87 -9.31
N PRO A 507 0.88 50.85 -10.19
CA PRO A 507 -0.19 51.51 -10.95
C PRO A 507 -0.98 50.54 -11.85
N ALA A 508 -0.34 49.49 -12.36
CA ALA A 508 -1.01 48.45 -13.15
C ALA A 508 -1.89 47.49 -12.31
N ASN A 509 -1.70 47.45 -10.98
CA ASN A 509 -2.48 46.62 -10.07
C ASN A 509 -3.60 47.40 -9.35
N LEU A 510 -3.82 48.68 -9.69
CA LEU A 510 -5.01 49.43 -9.29
C LEU A 510 -6.17 49.08 -10.23
N THR A 511 -7.29 48.59 -9.71
CA THR A 511 -8.46 48.24 -10.57
C THR A 511 -9.33 49.42 -10.95
N SER A 512 -9.14 50.59 -10.31
CA SER A 512 -9.86 51.83 -10.61
C SER A 512 -8.90 52.97 -10.95
N ALA A 513 -9.26 53.73 -11.99
CA ALA A 513 -8.44 54.83 -12.50
C ALA A 513 -8.37 56.03 -11.51
N GLY A 514 -7.21 56.68 -11.45
CA GLY A 514 -6.99 57.88 -10.63
C GLY A 514 -6.60 57.62 -9.17
N LEU A 515 -6.67 56.37 -8.70
CA LEU A 515 -6.16 55.99 -7.38
C LEU A 515 -4.63 56.09 -7.29
N VAL A 516 -4.12 56.13 -6.06
CA VAL A 516 -2.68 56.05 -5.74
C VAL A 516 -2.49 55.15 -4.51
N PRO A 517 -1.37 54.42 -4.39
CA PRO A 517 -1.14 53.52 -3.25
C PRO A 517 -1.19 54.26 -1.89
N ILE A 518 -1.74 53.61 -0.88
CA ILE A 518 -2.00 54.20 0.45
C ILE A 518 -0.99 53.73 1.51
N GLY A 519 -0.74 54.58 2.52
CA GLY A 519 0.14 54.26 3.65
C GLY A 519 -0.03 55.23 4.83
N PRO A 520 0.77 55.07 5.89
CA PRO A 520 0.74 55.98 7.05
C PRO A 520 1.24 57.39 6.71
N SER A 521 2.12 57.53 5.73
CA SER A 521 2.78 58.77 5.35
C SER A 521 3.12 58.73 3.85
N ALA A 522 3.48 59.88 3.27
CA ALA A 522 3.84 60.00 1.86
C ALA A 522 5.24 59.44 1.54
N VAL A 523 5.52 58.19 1.94
CA VAL A 523 6.83 57.53 1.91
C VAL A 523 6.76 56.25 1.08
N GLY A 524 7.13 56.36 -0.19
CA GLY A 524 7.22 55.24 -1.13
C GLY A 524 8.27 54.19 -0.75
N ILE A 525 8.20 53.03 -1.41
CA ILE A 525 9.23 51.99 -1.32
C ILE A 525 10.47 52.48 -2.10
N PRO A 526 11.67 52.56 -1.50
CA PRO A 526 12.85 53.04 -2.22
C PRO A 526 13.19 52.14 -3.42
N PRO A 527 13.50 52.69 -4.62
CA PRO A 527 13.74 51.87 -5.82
C PRO A 527 14.93 50.90 -5.73
N LYS A 528 15.87 51.12 -4.81
CA LYS A 528 16.97 50.19 -4.49
C LYS A 528 16.58 49.10 -3.47
N ALA A 529 15.46 49.28 -2.79
CA ALA A 529 14.99 48.38 -1.73
C ALA A 529 14.03 47.31 -2.26
N GLU A 530 13.12 47.62 -3.20
CA GLU A 530 12.35 46.62 -3.92
C GLU A 530 11.86 47.07 -5.30
N HIS A 531 11.60 46.12 -6.20
CA HIS A 531 10.94 46.34 -7.48
C HIS A 531 9.91 45.24 -7.77
N CYS A 532 8.79 45.62 -8.37
CA CYS A 532 7.76 44.69 -8.80
C CYS A 532 8.25 43.94 -10.04
N ILE A 533 8.30 42.61 -9.99
CA ILE A 533 8.64 41.79 -11.17
C ILE A 533 7.45 41.67 -12.13
N SER A 534 7.71 41.32 -13.39
CA SER A 534 6.70 41.18 -14.45
C SER A 534 5.52 40.27 -14.09
N GLN A 535 5.75 39.23 -13.30
CA GLN A 535 4.77 38.24 -12.89
C GLN A 535 3.84 38.73 -11.76
N TRP A 536 4.16 39.87 -11.14
CA TRP A 536 3.32 40.50 -10.13
C TRP A 536 2.48 41.65 -10.72
N SER A 537 2.81 42.16 -11.91
CA SER A 537 2.07 43.24 -12.58
C SER A 537 1.02 42.71 -13.56
N ARG A 538 -0.21 43.26 -13.53
CA ARG A 538 -1.26 42.94 -14.52
C ARG A 538 -0.87 43.27 -15.97
N ASP A 539 0.08 44.19 -16.18
CA ASP A 539 0.56 44.55 -17.52
C ASP A 539 1.73 43.67 -18.02
N GLY A 540 2.17 42.70 -17.21
CA GLY A 540 3.25 41.78 -17.55
C GLY A 540 4.66 42.38 -17.55
N LYS A 541 4.86 43.62 -17.06
CA LYS A 541 6.15 44.32 -17.05
C LYS A 541 6.69 44.49 -15.64
N ALA A 542 8.01 44.48 -15.50
CA ALA A 542 8.66 44.86 -14.24
C ALA A 542 8.54 46.38 -14.02
N GLN A 543 8.25 46.81 -12.80
CA GLN A 543 7.96 48.20 -12.46
C GLN A 543 8.63 48.61 -11.14
N THR A 544 9.10 49.86 -11.06
CA THR A 544 9.44 50.50 -9.78
C THR A 544 8.16 50.85 -9.03
N TYR A 545 8.14 50.62 -7.71
CA TYR A 545 7.00 51.02 -6.88
C TYR A 545 6.77 52.54 -6.86
N PRO A 546 5.52 53.02 -6.82
CA PRO A 546 5.22 54.45 -6.78
C PRO A 546 5.86 55.16 -5.60
N GLN A 547 6.50 56.30 -5.89
CA GLN A 547 7.04 57.19 -4.85
C GLN A 547 5.97 58.13 -4.28
N ARG A 548 4.89 58.39 -5.05
CA ARG A 548 3.69 59.10 -4.60
C ARG A 548 2.78 58.13 -3.84
N ILE A 549 2.80 58.23 -2.52
CA ILE A 549 1.90 57.51 -1.60
C ILE A 549 0.91 58.49 -0.99
N HIS A 550 -0.36 58.10 -0.88
CA HIS A 550 -1.36 58.84 -0.12
C HIS A 550 -1.27 58.51 1.37
N ALA A 551 -1.16 59.54 2.21
CA ALA A 551 -1.10 59.40 3.66
C ALA A 551 -2.52 59.36 4.22
N MET A 552 -2.94 58.20 4.72
CA MET A 552 -4.33 57.96 5.12
C MET A 552 -4.82 58.92 6.22
N THR A 553 -6.03 59.43 6.08
CA THR A 553 -6.76 60.13 7.14
C THR A 553 -7.28 59.15 8.19
N ALA A 554 -7.67 59.66 9.37
CA ALA A 554 -8.29 58.84 10.41
C ALA A 554 -9.61 58.17 9.94
N ALA A 555 -10.34 58.79 9.02
CA ALA A 555 -11.54 58.21 8.43
C ALA A 555 -11.22 57.03 7.50
N GLU A 556 -10.19 57.15 6.65
CA GLU A 556 -9.73 56.06 5.78
C GLU A 556 -9.11 54.90 6.59
N ILE A 557 -8.46 55.19 7.72
CA ILE A 557 -8.01 54.17 8.67
C ILE A 557 -9.22 53.40 9.22
N GLY A 558 -10.29 54.09 9.65
CA GLY A 558 -11.55 53.46 10.08
C GLY A 558 -12.19 52.60 8.99
N ALA A 559 -12.30 53.12 7.76
CA ALA A 559 -12.86 52.37 6.63
C ALA A 559 -12.05 51.09 6.31
N VAL A 560 -10.72 51.11 6.48
CA VAL A 560 -9.92 49.89 6.31
C VAL A 560 -10.12 48.90 7.46
N VAL A 561 -10.38 49.35 8.70
CA VAL A 561 -10.80 48.44 9.80
C VAL A 561 -12.11 47.71 9.43
N GLU A 562 -13.09 48.42 8.85
CA GLU A 562 -14.34 47.82 8.37
C GLU A 562 -14.09 46.79 7.24
N LEU A 563 -13.18 47.08 6.30
CA LEU A 563 -12.81 46.14 5.22
C LEU A 563 -12.16 44.85 5.75
N PHE A 564 -11.20 44.94 6.68
CA PHE A 564 -10.63 43.75 7.34
C PHE A 564 -11.71 42.95 8.10
N THR A 565 -12.64 43.64 8.76
CA THR A 565 -13.74 43.02 9.49
C THR A 565 -14.71 42.29 8.54
N CYS A 566 -15.08 42.92 7.42
CA CYS A 566 -15.89 42.31 6.37
C CYS A 566 -15.21 41.06 5.78
N ALA A 567 -13.92 41.12 5.47
CA ALA A 567 -13.17 39.98 4.95
C ALA A 567 -13.09 38.82 5.96
N ALA A 568 -13.01 39.12 7.27
CA ALA A 568 -13.04 38.09 8.32
C ALA A 568 -14.42 37.42 8.47
N VAL A 569 -15.51 38.19 8.40
CA VAL A 569 -16.89 37.64 8.38
C VAL A 569 -17.10 36.77 7.14
N ASN A 570 -16.64 37.25 5.98
CA ASN A 570 -16.67 36.51 4.72
C ASN A 570 -15.84 35.21 4.79
N ALA A 571 -14.72 35.19 5.53
CA ALA A 571 -13.96 33.96 5.78
C ALA A 571 -14.74 32.93 6.61
N MET A 572 -15.45 33.35 7.65
CA MET A 572 -16.32 32.44 8.42
C MET A 572 -17.49 31.93 7.57
N ALA A 573 -18.07 32.77 6.72
CA ALA A 573 -19.11 32.37 5.76
C ALA A 573 -18.59 31.40 4.68
N ALA A 574 -17.33 31.54 4.27
CA ALA A 574 -16.62 30.63 3.38
C ALA A 574 -16.08 29.36 4.09
N GLY A 575 -16.38 29.14 5.37
CA GLY A 575 -16.00 27.92 6.09
C GLY A 575 -14.53 27.83 6.51
N PHE A 576 -13.80 28.95 6.61
CA PHE A 576 -12.46 28.93 7.20
C PHE A 576 -12.52 28.64 8.72
N ASP A 577 -11.51 27.96 9.25
CA ASP A 577 -11.41 27.65 10.68
C ASP A 577 -10.97 28.87 11.51
N ALA A 578 -10.11 29.70 10.93
CA ALA A 578 -9.50 30.88 11.53
C ALA A 578 -9.15 31.95 10.48
N VAL A 579 -8.74 33.14 10.94
CA VAL A 579 -8.27 34.25 10.09
C VAL A 579 -6.92 34.73 10.61
N GLU A 580 -5.94 34.90 9.72
CA GLU A 580 -4.66 35.55 10.01
C GLU A 580 -4.64 36.97 9.46
N ILE A 581 -4.42 37.96 10.32
CA ILE A 581 -4.22 39.36 9.95
C ILE A 581 -2.74 39.56 9.60
N HIS A 582 -2.44 39.89 8.34
CA HIS A 582 -1.05 40.05 7.89
C HIS A 582 -0.50 41.44 8.22
N ALA A 583 0.37 41.51 9.23
CA ALA A 583 1.09 42.71 9.67
C ALA A 583 2.61 42.53 9.55
N GLY A 584 3.05 42.06 8.37
CA GLY A 584 4.45 41.87 7.99
C GLY A 584 4.70 42.22 6.52
N GLY A 585 5.89 41.87 6.02
CA GLY A 585 6.31 42.03 4.62
C GLY A 585 6.31 43.46 4.10
N GLY A 586 6.26 44.46 4.99
CA GLY A 586 6.14 45.86 4.63
C GLY A 586 4.86 46.28 3.90
N TYR A 587 3.81 45.46 3.99
CA TYR A 587 2.46 45.79 3.53
C TYR A 587 1.79 46.84 4.45
N LEU A 588 0.49 47.09 4.31
CA LEU A 588 -0.14 48.28 4.94
C LEU A 588 0.00 48.32 6.47
N LEU A 589 -0.35 47.23 7.17
CA LEU A 589 -0.32 47.22 8.64
C LEU A 589 1.12 47.29 9.17
N ASP A 590 2.06 46.54 8.59
CA ASP A 590 3.48 46.63 8.93
C ASP A 590 4.04 48.04 8.67
N SER A 591 3.65 48.68 7.58
CA SER A 591 4.05 50.07 7.29
C SER A 591 3.64 51.04 8.40
N PHE A 592 2.48 50.86 9.05
CA PHE A 592 2.09 51.65 10.22
C PHE A 592 2.91 51.29 11.46
N LEU A 593 3.30 50.01 11.64
CA LEU A 593 4.18 49.61 12.74
C LEU A 593 5.58 50.26 12.62
N ARG A 594 6.14 50.41 11.42
CA ARG A 594 7.54 50.84 11.20
C ARG A 594 7.76 52.35 11.21
N ASP A 595 8.73 52.83 11.98
CA ASP A 595 9.14 54.24 11.94
C ASP A 595 9.71 54.67 10.57
N ALA A 596 10.41 53.80 9.85
CA ALA A 596 10.94 54.10 8.51
C ALA A 596 9.86 54.32 7.42
N ALA A 597 8.60 53.97 7.68
CA ALA A 597 7.45 54.22 6.80
C ALA A 597 6.43 55.18 7.43
N ASN A 598 6.24 55.11 8.75
CA ASN A 598 5.30 55.91 9.52
C ASN A 598 6.00 57.12 10.17
N GLN A 599 5.87 58.26 9.50
CA GLN A 599 6.41 59.57 9.93
C GLN A 599 5.30 60.47 10.50
N ARG A 600 4.19 59.90 10.98
CA ARG A 600 3.06 60.66 11.53
C ARG A 600 3.36 61.18 12.94
N THR A 601 2.79 62.34 13.24
CA THR A 601 2.82 62.99 14.57
C THR A 601 1.47 62.95 15.30
N ASP A 602 0.46 62.27 14.72
CA ASP A 602 -0.87 62.10 15.29
C ASP A 602 -0.99 60.82 16.15
N ALA A 603 -2.21 60.47 16.55
CA ALA A 603 -2.51 59.28 17.34
C ALA A 603 -2.11 57.94 16.66
N TYR A 604 -1.68 57.96 15.40
CA TYR A 604 -1.25 56.79 14.64
C TYR A 604 0.26 56.75 14.36
N GLY A 605 1.07 57.66 14.93
CA GLY A 605 2.54 57.62 14.79
C GLY A 605 3.34 58.15 15.97
N GLY A 606 4.66 58.26 15.75
CA GLY A 606 5.64 58.57 16.79
C GLY A 606 5.89 57.38 17.72
N SER A 607 5.17 57.35 18.85
CA SER A 607 5.37 56.34 19.89
C SER A 607 4.97 54.93 19.43
N VAL A 608 5.47 53.90 20.12
CA VAL A 608 5.17 52.50 19.78
C VAL A 608 3.67 52.23 19.92
N GLU A 609 3.05 52.73 20.98
CA GLU A 609 1.63 52.62 21.30
C GLU A 609 0.76 53.17 20.15
N ASN A 610 1.10 54.36 19.65
CA ASN A 610 0.39 54.99 18.54
C ASN A 610 0.61 54.26 17.21
N ARG A 611 1.85 53.84 16.90
CA ARG A 611 2.16 53.07 15.69
C ARG A 611 1.40 51.73 15.65
N CYS A 612 1.21 51.09 16.81
CA CYS A 612 0.44 49.86 16.94
C CYS A 612 -1.09 50.07 16.86
N ARG A 613 -1.60 51.28 17.10
CA ARG A 613 -3.04 51.56 17.27
C ARG A 613 -3.91 51.04 16.13
N PHE A 614 -3.47 51.16 14.88
CA PHE A 614 -4.24 50.70 13.72
C PHE A 614 -4.33 49.17 13.65
N LEU A 615 -3.21 48.46 13.87
CA LEU A 615 -3.23 46.99 13.97
C LEU A 615 -4.17 46.53 15.08
N LEU A 616 -4.11 47.18 16.25
CA LEU A 616 -4.96 46.81 17.39
C LEU A 616 -6.44 47.10 17.12
N GLN A 617 -6.80 48.19 16.44
CA GLN A 617 -8.16 48.45 15.99
C GLN A 617 -8.68 47.39 15.00
N VAL A 618 -7.83 46.92 14.07
CA VAL A 618 -8.18 45.80 13.17
C VAL A 618 -8.39 44.51 13.96
N VAL A 619 -7.50 44.18 14.90
CA VAL A 619 -7.61 42.98 15.75
C VAL A 619 -8.86 43.05 16.63
N ASP A 620 -9.16 44.19 17.25
CA ASP A 620 -10.34 44.37 18.10
C ASP A 620 -11.65 44.19 17.32
N ALA A 621 -11.75 44.79 16.13
CA ALA A 621 -12.95 44.67 15.28
C ALA A 621 -13.13 43.24 14.72
N VAL A 622 -12.05 42.61 14.24
CA VAL A 622 -12.08 41.23 13.75
C VAL A 622 -12.38 40.24 14.88
N ALA A 623 -11.78 40.39 16.06
CA ALA A 623 -12.04 39.53 17.22
C ALA A 623 -13.47 39.68 17.76
N ALA A 624 -14.05 40.87 17.70
CA ALA A 624 -15.46 41.10 18.03
C ALA A 624 -16.40 40.41 17.01
N ALA A 625 -16.01 40.35 15.73
CA ALA A 625 -16.82 39.75 14.67
C ALA A 625 -16.73 38.22 14.61
N ILE A 626 -15.56 37.61 14.84
CA ILE A 626 -15.33 36.16 14.63
C ILE A 626 -14.89 35.37 15.87
N GLN A 627 -14.84 36.01 17.05
CA GLN A 627 -14.27 35.50 18.31
C GLN A 627 -12.73 35.50 18.32
N PRO A 628 -12.07 35.95 19.41
CA PRO A 628 -10.60 36.11 19.46
C PRO A 628 -9.85 34.78 19.30
N ASP A 629 -10.41 33.66 19.76
CA ASP A 629 -9.82 32.34 19.60
C ASP A 629 -9.92 31.78 18.16
N ARG A 630 -10.32 32.59 17.18
CA ARG A 630 -10.17 32.35 15.74
C ARG A 630 -9.26 33.35 15.02
N VAL A 631 -8.66 34.31 15.74
CA VAL A 631 -7.82 35.37 15.17
C VAL A 631 -6.33 35.07 15.36
N GLY A 632 -5.56 35.13 14.28
CA GLY A 632 -4.10 35.15 14.30
C GLY A 632 -3.53 36.46 13.76
N VAL A 633 -2.26 36.76 14.06
CA VAL A 633 -1.55 37.91 13.48
C VAL A 633 -0.16 37.46 13.00
N ARG A 634 0.21 37.80 11.77
CA ARG A 634 1.56 37.55 11.23
C ARG A 634 2.44 38.78 11.31
N LEU A 635 3.63 38.64 11.90
CA LEU A 635 4.63 39.70 12.09
C LEU A 635 5.96 39.34 11.39
N SER A 636 6.74 40.35 10.99
CA SER A 636 8.07 40.14 10.36
C SER A 636 9.11 41.16 10.84
N PRO A 637 9.40 41.23 12.15
CA PRO A 637 10.05 42.41 12.75
C PRO A 637 11.50 42.66 12.30
N LEU A 638 12.18 41.68 11.71
CA LEU A 638 13.52 41.81 11.14
C LEU A 638 13.56 41.87 9.60
N ASP A 639 12.42 41.69 8.92
CA ASP A 639 12.33 41.67 7.45
C ASP A 639 12.53 43.08 6.85
N THR A 640 13.40 43.18 5.84
CA THR A 640 13.66 44.44 5.10
C THR A 640 12.99 44.51 3.73
N PHE A 641 12.18 43.50 3.38
CA PHE A 641 11.32 43.49 2.18
C PHE A 641 10.42 44.73 2.12
N ASN A 642 10.11 45.20 0.90
CA ASN A 642 9.44 46.48 0.67
C ASN A 642 10.10 47.70 1.38
N GLY A 643 11.42 47.61 1.65
CA GLY A 643 12.22 48.68 2.21
C GLY A 643 11.86 49.10 3.63
N GLN A 644 11.35 48.16 4.44
CA GLN A 644 11.06 48.41 5.85
C GLN A 644 12.31 48.38 6.73
N LYS A 645 12.27 49.17 7.81
CA LYS A 645 13.19 49.14 8.96
C LYS A 645 12.43 49.63 10.19
N ASP A 646 12.94 49.31 11.38
CA ASP A 646 12.53 49.98 12.62
C ASP A 646 13.76 50.32 13.45
N SER A 647 13.71 51.39 14.24
CA SER A 647 14.77 51.72 15.20
C SER A 647 14.77 50.82 16.44
N GLN A 648 13.63 50.24 16.81
CA GLN A 648 13.46 49.48 18.05
C GLN A 648 12.59 48.21 17.86
N PRO A 649 12.96 47.28 16.94
CA PRO A 649 12.10 46.15 16.54
C PRO A 649 11.75 45.18 17.67
N GLU A 650 12.64 44.91 18.64
CA GLU A 650 12.31 44.05 19.80
C GLU A 650 11.27 44.71 20.71
N ALA A 651 11.38 46.03 20.97
CA ALA A 651 10.44 46.76 21.82
C ALA A 651 9.06 46.88 21.16
N LEU A 652 9.02 47.20 19.86
CA LEU A 652 7.82 47.20 19.02
C LEU A 652 7.13 45.83 19.03
N THR A 653 7.88 44.75 18.78
CA THR A 653 7.35 43.36 18.82
C THR A 653 6.80 43.01 20.19
N THR A 654 7.55 43.32 21.26
CA THR A 654 7.16 43.06 22.65
C THR A 654 5.88 43.79 23.03
N TYR A 655 5.69 45.04 22.58
CA TYR A 655 4.46 45.79 22.80
C TYR A 655 3.27 45.16 22.08
N VAL A 656 3.40 44.91 20.76
CA VAL A 656 2.34 44.26 19.97
C VAL A 656 1.93 42.95 20.62
N CYS A 657 2.88 42.06 20.92
CA CYS A 657 2.57 40.74 21.48
C CYS A 657 1.81 40.79 22.82
N LYS A 658 2.14 41.73 23.71
CA LYS A 658 1.40 41.93 24.98
C LYS A 658 -0.04 42.38 24.74
N GLU A 659 -0.24 43.30 23.81
CA GLU A 659 -1.57 43.79 23.44
C GLU A 659 -2.41 42.70 22.75
N LEU A 660 -1.80 41.80 21.99
CA LEU A 660 -2.45 40.62 21.41
C LEU A 660 -2.77 39.54 22.47
N ASP A 661 -1.90 39.37 23.48
CA ASP A 661 -2.12 38.45 24.61
C ASP A 661 -3.30 38.89 25.50
N ALA A 662 -3.37 40.19 25.80
CA ALA A 662 -4.48 40.79 26.54
C ALA A 662 -5.85 40.56 25.85
N ARG A 663 -5.85 40.50 24.52
CA ARG A 663 -7.02 40.19 23.66
C ARG A 663 -7.30 38.69 23.51
N ARG A 664 -6.41 37.83 24.00
CA ARG A 664 -6.49 36.35 23.95
C ARG A 664 -6.67 35.80 22.53
N ILE A 665 -5.97 36.38 21.55
CA ILE A 665 -6.04 35.89 20.17
C ILE A 665 -5.49 34.46 20.06
N ALA A 666 -5.89 33.73 19.04
CA ALA A 666 -5.52 32.33 18.82
C ALA A 666 -4.01 32.09 18.66
N PHE A 667 -3.33 32.92 17.85
CA PHE A 667 -1.91 32.75 17.54
C PHE A 667 -1.18 34.00 17.05
N VAL A 668 0.16 33.96 17.13
CA VAL A 668 1.05 34.87 16.40
C VAL A 668 1.95 34.03 15.50
N ASP A 669 1.97 34.33 14.21
CA ASP A 669 2.99 33.85 13.28
C ASP A 669 4.12 34.88 13.16
N VAL A 670 5.38 34.43 13.10
CA VAL A 670 6.54 35.32 13.01
C VAL A 670 7.58 34.87 11.97
N VAL A 671 7.98 35.80 11.11
CA VAL A 671 9.17 35.66 10.28
C VAL A 671 10.40 35.94 11.14
N ARG A 672 11.21 34.91 11.42
CA ARG A 672 12.22 34.97 12.49
C ARG A 672 13.41 35.92 12.26
N GLY A 673 13.68 36.27 11.00
CA GLY A 673 14.86 37.02 10.55
C GLY A 673 14.59 37.67 9.18
N ASP A 674 15.64 38.15 8.50
CA ASP A 674 15.50 38.83 7.21
C ASP A 674 15.67 37.83 6.03
N PRO A 675 14.62 37.54 5.24
CA PRO A 675 14.72 36.65 4.09
C PRO A 675 15.59 37.22 2.97
N LYS A 676 15.71 38.55 2.87
CA LYS A 676 16.35 39.25 1.76
C LYS A 676 17.86 39.38 1.93
N THR A 677 18.33 39.63 3.14
CA THR A 677 19.77 39.60 3.47
C THR A 677 20.25 38.22 3.91
N GLY A 678 19.33 37.26 4.11
CA GLY A 678 19.65 35.92 4.63
C GLY A 678 20.04 35.93 6.11
N MET A 679 19.79 37.03 6.83
CA MET A 679 20.21 37.20 8.22
C MET A 679 19.39 36.28 9.14
N PRO A 680 20.03 35.33 9.85
CA PRO A 680 19.35 34.54 10.86
C PRO A 680 18.95 35.44 12.03
N GLY A 681 17.71 35.30 12.48
CA GLY A 681 17.17 36.02 13.63
C GLY A 681 16.48 35.10 14.63
N ASN A 682 16.07 35.70 15.75
CA ASN A 682 15.47 35.06 16.91
C ASN A 682 14.17 35.75 17.35
N ALA A 683 13.46 36.42 16.43
CA ALA A 683 12.27 37.19 16.75
C ALA A 683 11.16 36.37 17.44
N GLU A 684 11.11 35.05 17.20
CA GLU A 684 10.23 34.13 17.91
C GLU A 684 10.44 34.10 19.42
N VAL A 685 11.65 34.43 19.90
CA VAL A 685 11.96 34.56 21.33
C VAL A 685 11.32 35.82 21.92
N TRP A 686 11.29 36.92 21.16
CA TRP A 686 10.61 38.16 21.57
C TRP A 686 9.10 37.97 21.69
N VAL A 687 8.52 37.29 20.70
CA VAL A 687 7.10 36.90 20.70
C VAL A 687 6.80 35.99 21.88
N ARG A 688 7.54 34.89 22.08
CA ARG A 688 7.29 33.93 23.16
C ARG A 688 7.43 34.51 24.57
N ARG A 689 8.32 35.49 24.78
CA ARG A 689 8.43 36.24 26.04
C ARG A 689 7.22 37.14 26.34
N SER A 690 6.40 37.41 25.34
CA SER A 690 5.41 38.50 25.34
C SER A 690 3.98 38.05 24.98
N PHE A 691 3.79 36.78 24.62
CA PHE A 691 2.52 36.19 24.17
C PHE A 691 2.39 34.74 24.65
N GLY A 692 1.33 34.45 25.40
CA GLY A 692 1.03 33.16 26.00
C GLY A 692 0.17 32.22 25.12
N GLY A 693 -0.35 32.72 23.99
CA GLY A 693 -1.02 31.90 22.98
C GLY A 693 -0.05 31.05 22.14
N ALA A 694 -0.57 30.47 21.05
CA ALA A 694 0.24 29.65 20.15
C ALA A 694 1.19 30.51 19.31
N VAL A 695 2.50 30.24 19.36
CA VAL A 695 3.49 30.93 18.53
C VAL A 695 3.86 30.03 17.35
N LEU A 696 3.62 30.50 16.14
CA LEU A 696 4.04 29.83 14.91
C LEU A 696 5.23 30.60 14.34
N ALA A 697 6.16 29.94 13.64
CA ALA A 697 7.30 30.66 13.04
C ALA A 697 7.69 30.16 11.64
N SER A 698 8.17 31.09 10.81
CA SER A 698 8.62 30.88 9.45
C SER A 698 10.04 31.44 9.20
N GLN A 699 10.65 30.98 8.09
CA GLN A 699 12.04 31.26 7.67
C GLN A 699 13.14 30.70 8.59
N GLY A 700 14.38 30.69 8.11
CA GLY A 700 15.61 30.31 8.83
C GLY A 700 15.73 28.85 9.35
N TYR A 701 14.64 28.08 9.39
CA TYR A 701 14.65 26.64 9.67
C TYR A 701 15.21 25.86 8.47
N SER A 702 16.54 25.77 8.35
CA SER A 702 17.21 25.09 7.23
C SER A 702 17.10 23.56 7.28
N SER A 703 16.74 22.99 8.43
CA SER A 703 16.49 21.56 8.61
C SER A 703 15.25 21.30 9.46
N LEU A 704 14.65 20.11 9.27
CA LEU A 704 13.57 19.61 10.11
C LEU A 704 14.01 19.41 11.57
N GLY A 705 15.30 19.16 11.81
CA GLY A 705 15.87 19.08 13.17
C GLY A 705 15.84 20.42 13.91
N MET A 706 16.06 21.54 13.22
CA MET A 706 15.90 22.88 13.84
C MET A 706 14.43 23.16 14.18
N ALA A 707 13.49 22.70 13.34
CA ALA A 707 12.07 22.86 13.57
C ALA A 707 11.57 21.99 14.74
N GLU A 708 12.02 20.73 14.80
CA GLU A 708 11.84 19.81 15.93
C GLU A 708 12.33 20.43 17.24
N GLN A 709 13.57 20.95 17.25
CA GLN A 709 14.20 21.51 18.46
C GLN A 709 13.47 22.76 18.98
N ALA A 710 13.10 23.70 18.11
CA ALA A 710 12.39 24.91 18.54
C ALA A 710 10.99 24.63 19.13
N ILE A 711 10.37 23.50 18.76
CA ILE A 711 9.12 22.99 19.35
C ILE A 711 9.41 22.14 20.62
N ALA A 712 10.60 21.55 20.73
CA ALA A 712 11.05 20.88 21.95
C ALA A 712 11.35 21.86 23.09
N ASP A 713 12.03 22.97 22.77
CA ASP A 713 12.39 24.04 23.70
C ASP A 713 11.19 24.92 24.10
N GLY A 714 10.03 24.73 23.48
CA GLY A 714 8.81 25.54 23.71
C GLY A 714 8.88 26.96 23.16
N ILE A 715 9.96 27.31 22.44
CA ILE A 715 10.13 28.62 21.79
C ILE A 715 8.95 28.86 20.84
N VAL A 716 8.62 27.88 20.00
CA VAL A 716 7.46 27.90 19.11
C VAL A 716 6.56 26.69 19.36
N ASP A 717 5.28 26.81 19.03
CA ASP A 717 4.34 25.70 19.03
C ASP A 717 4.35 24.94 17.71
N ALA A 718 4.57 25.62 16.58
CA ALA A 718 4.60 25.00 15.26
C ALA A 718 5.52 25.77 14.30
N VAL A 719 5.92 25.10 13.21
CA VAL A 719 6.78 25.68 12.18
C VAL A 719 6.08 25.66 10.83
N LEU A 720 6.20 26.78 10.12
CA LEU A 720 5.63 27.02 8.80
C LEU A 720 6.59 26.59 7.69
N PHE A 721 6.13 25.69 6.84
CA PHE A 721 6.84 25.19 5.68
C PHE A 721 6.33 25.90 4.42
N GLY A 722 7.24 26.57 3.70
CA GLY A 722 6.91 27.34 2.51
C GLY A 722 7.20 26.59 1.22
N MET A 723 8.42 26.77 0.70
CA MET A 723 8.92 26.12 -0.52
C MET A 723 8.65 24.61 -0.56
N GLN A 724 8.84 23.94 0.58
CA GLN A 724 8.62 22.51 0.76
C GLN A 724 7.14 22.13 0.61
N ALA A 725 6.22 22.94 1.15
CA ALA A 725 4.78 22.73 1.03
C ALA A 725 4.25 23.05 -0.38
N ILE A 726 4.86 24.02 -1.09
CA ILE A 726 4.58 24.25 -2.52
C ILE A 726 4.84 22.97 -3.32
N SER A 727 6.02 22.36 -3.19
CA SER A 727 6.41 21.22 -4.04
C SER A 727 5.97 19.85 -3.53
N ASN A 728 5.60 19.70 -2.26
CA ASN A 728 5.19 18.42 -1.67
C ASN A 728 3.77 18.54 -1.12
N PRO A 729 2.73 18.11 -1.86
CA PRO A 729 1.38 18.03 -1.33
C PRO A 729 1.33 17.11 -0.09
N ASP A 730 2.03 15.98 -0.19
CA ASP A 730 2.23 14.97 0.84
C ASP A 730 3.45 15.25 1.75
N LEU A 731 3.76 16.52 2.06
CA LEU A 731 4.93 16.89 2.87
C LEU A 731 5.01 16.11 4.20
N VAL A 732 3.89 15.98 4.91
CA VAL A 732 3.79 15.26 6.18
C VAL A 732 4.10 13.77 5.99
N TRP A 733 3.61 13.14 4.91
CA TRP A 733 3.93 11.75 4.59
C TRP A 733 5.43 11.55 4.39
N ARG A 734 6.10 12.50 3.73
CA ARG A 734 7.54 12.43 3.44
C ARG A 734 8.41 12.63 4.66
N VAL A 735 8.03 13.55 5.55
CA VAL A 735 8.71 13.71 6.85
C VAL A 735 8.48 12.50 7.76
N LEU A 736 7.30 11.89 7.71
CA LEU A 736 6.95 10.70 8.50
C LEU A 736 7.67 9.42 8.00
N THR A 737 7.81 9.24 6.69
CA THR A 737 8.38 8.04 6.06
C THR A 737 9.86 8.15 5.69
N GLY A 738 10.42 9.37 5.64
CA GLY A 738 11.73 9.65 5.07
C GLY A 738 11.75 9.64 3.53
N ALA A 739 10.59 9.65 2.86
CA ALA A 739 10.52 9.66 1.40
C ALA A 739 11.09 10.98 0.81
N PRO A 740 11.82 10.94 -0.33
CA PRO A 740 12.50 12.13 -0.85
C PRO A 740 11.55 13.28 -1.21
N LEU A 741 11.89 14.50 -0.78
CA LEU A 741 11.14 15.71 -1.14
C LEU A 741 11.26 16.05 -2.64
N ASN A 742 10.15 16.43 -3.25
CA ASN A 742 10.11 17.10 -4.54
C ASN A 742 10.82 18.45 -4.44
N ARG A 743 11.63 18.80 -5.46
CA ARG A 743 12.17 20.15 -5.62
C ARG A 743 11.08 21.10 -6.13
N ALA A 744 11.06 22.33 -5.61
CA ALA A 744 10.20 23.39 -6.10
C ALA A 744 10.80 24.04 -7.35
N ASP A 745 9.94 24.53 -8.25
CA ASP A 745 10.35 25.22 -9.48
C ASP A 745 9.92 26.68 -9.39
N ALA A 746 10.86 27.55 -9.01
CA ALA A 746 10.59 28.97 -8.79
C ALA A 746 10.04 29.70 -10.02
N SER A 747 10.28 29.20 -11.24
CA SER A 747 9.74 29.79 -12.47
C SER A 747 8.22 29.70 -12.58
N THR A 748 7.60 28.79 -11.80
CA THR A 748 6.15 28.50 -11.79
C THR A 748 5.40 29.15 -10.62
N PHE A 749 6.07 29.93 -9.77
CA PHE A 749 5.46 30.43 -8.53
C PHE A 749 4.36 31.44 -8.78
N PHE A 750 4.55 32.34 -9.75
CA PHE A 750 3.64 33.44 -10.08
C PHE A 750 3.16 33.32 -11.54
N THR A 751 2.54 32.18 -11.88
CA THR A 751 2.08 31.86 -13.24
C THR A 751 0.64 31.40 -13.21
N ARG A 752 -0.16 31.63 -14.27
CA ARG A 752 -1.49 31.03 -14.37
C ARG A 752 -1.39 29.50 -14.60
N GLY A 753 -2.45 28.76 -14.27
CA GLY A 753 -2.59 27.33 -14.57
C GLY A 753 -1.96 26.35 -13.56
N SER A 754 -2.04 25.07 -13.91
CA SER A 754 -1.77 23.90 -13.04
C SER A 754 -0.29 23.54 -12.86
N LYS A 755 0.58 23.95 -13.78
CA LYS A 755 2.02 23.63 -13.76
C LYS A 755 2.71 24.29 -12.57
N GLY A 756 3.51 23.53 -11.82
CA GLY A 756 4.12 23.93 -10.56
C GLY A 756 3.12 24.24 -9.45
N TYR A 757 1.94 23.63 -9.50
CA TYR A 757 0.83 23.90 -8.57
C TYR A 757 0.25 22.57 -8.06
N ILE A 758 -0.38 21.82 -8.95
CA ILE A 758 -1.05 20.53 -8.67
C ILE A 758 -0.38 19.33 -9.37
N ASP A 759 0.56 19.56 -10.28
CA ASP A 759 1.30 18.56 -11.06
C ASP A 759 2.53 17.94 -10.33
N TYR A 760 2.70 18.26 -9.04
CA TYR A 760 3.78 17.70 -8.22
C TYR A 760 3.52 16.23 -7.87
N PRO A 761 4.43 15.29 -8.18
CA PRO A 761 4.21 13.86 -7.91
C PRO A 761 4.02 13.60 -6.41
N ILE A 762 3.06 12.76 -6.04
CA ILE A 762 2.74 12.37 -4.65
C ILE A 762 3.33 10.97 -4.35
N CYS A 763 3.80 10.75 -3.11
CA CYS A 763 4.28 9.45 -2.61
C CYS A 763 3.35 8.81 -1.55
N GLU A 764 2.27 9.50 -1.16
CA GLU A 764 1.20 9.00 -0.29
C GLU A 764 0.28 8.03 -1.05
N PRO A 765 0.01 6.82 -0.53
CA PRO A 765 -1.12 6.01 -0.96
C PRO A 765 -2.42 6.66 -0.44
N HIS A 766 -3.13 7.38 -1.31
CA HIS A 766 -4.21 8.32 -1.01
C HIS A 766 -5.13 7.95 0.18
N SER A 767 -4.93 8.56 1.36
CA SER A 767 -5.93 8.62 2.47
C SER A 767 -5.41 9.28 3.77
N PHE A 768 -4.83 10.49 3.71
CA PHE A 768 -4.48 11.25 4.93
C PHE A 768 -5.67 11.82 5.77
N SER A 769 -6.79 11.10 5.82
CA SER A 769 -7.96 11.35 6.67
C SER A 769 -8.01 10.47 7.94
N GLY A 770 -7.04 9.57 8.16
CA GLY A 770 -6.90 8.81 9.40
C GLY A 770 -6.27 9.60 10.56
N ALA A 771 -6.71 9.35 11.80
CA ALA A 771 -6.29 10.08 13.01
C ALA A 771 -4.84 9.81 13.51
N HIS A 772 -3.99 9.22 12.67
CA HIS A 772 -2.77 8.52 13.09
C HIS A 772 -1.58 9.38 13.52
N ILE A 773 -1.66 10.71 13.45
CA ILE A 773 -0.54 11.58 13.83
C ILE A 773 -0.55 11.91 15.34
N ALA A 774 -1.73 11.91 15.97
CA ALA A 774 -1.93 12.50 17.30
C ALA A 774 -1.15 11.84 18.46
N ALA A 775 -0.71 10.59 18.31
CA ALA A 775 -0.01 9.82 19.34
C ALA A 775 1.51 10.08 19.40
N GLY A 776 2.07 10.90 18.50
CA GLY A 776 3.52 10.95 18.25
C GLY A 776 4.43 11.38 19.42
N ILE A 777 3.90 11.98 20.51
CA ILE A 777 4.76 12.45 21.61
C ILE A 777 4.08 12.66 22.97
N ARG A 778 4.79 12.22 24.02
CA ARG A 778 5.13 13.09 25.18
C ARG A 778 6.51 12.68 25.74
N ALA A 779 7.40 13.67 25.88
CA ALA A 779 8.75 13.48 26.37
C ALA A 779 8.81 13.51 27.91
N LEU A 780 9.88 12.94 28.48
CA LEU A 780 10.15 12.92 29.91
C LEU A 780 10.87 14.19 30.38
N SER A 781 10.30 14.87 31.38
CA SER A 781 11.07 15.38 32.52
C SER A 781 10.15 15.44 33.75
N ALA A 782 10.72 15.37 34.95
CA ALA A 782 9.94 15.33 36.19
C ALA A 782 10.70 15.96 37.35
N ALA A 783 10.08 16.91 38.05
CA ALA A 783 10.38 17.24 39.44
C ALA A 783 9.22 17.98 40.13
N ASN A 784 8.86 17.49 41.31
CA ASN A 784 8.39 18.22 42.50
C ASN A 784 7.01 18.94 42.57
N HIS A 785 6.15 18.31 43.39
CA HIS A 785 5.37 18.90 44.49
C HIS A 785 4.00 19.60 44.27
N SER A 786 2.96 18.78 44.13
CA SER A 786 2.20 18.24 45.31
C SER A 786 0.65 18.40 45.32
N ARG A 787 0.01 17.43 46.00
CA ARG A 787 -1.35 17.41 46.60
C ARG A 787 -2.61 17.41 45.70
N ARG A 788 -3.19 16.20 45.59
CA ARG A 788 -4.64 15.83 45.57
C ARG A 788 -5.51 16.28 44.37
N SER A 789 -6.45 15.48 43.84
CA SER A 789 -6.77 14.06 44.09
C SER A 789 -7.73 13.44 43.07
N SER A 790 -7.65 12.10 42.92
CA SER A 790 -8.65 11.16 42.36
C SER A 790 -8.68 10.88 40.84
N ARG A 791 -9.03 9.62 40.52
CA ARG A 791 -9.31 9.00 39.20
C ARG A 791 -8.15 8.91 38.21
N GLN A 792 -7.43 7.79 38.29
CA GLN A 792 -6.43 7.36 37.30
C GLN A 792 -7.08 6.96 35.96
N ARG A 793 -6.42 7.31 34.84
CA ARG A 793 -6.42 6.53 33.59
C ARG A 793 -4.97 6.19 33.26
N ALA A 794 -4.71 4.96 32.84
CA ALA A 794 -3.35 4.47 32.65
C ALA A 794 -2.69 5.07 31.39
N SER A 795 -1.45 5.52 31.52
CA SER A 795 -0.57 5.90 30.42
C SER A 795 0.47 4.80 30.19
N SER A 796 0.41 4.09 29.06
CA SER A 796 1.42 3.10 28.70
C SER A 796 2.61 3.75 28.00
N LEU A 797 3.84 3.44 28.47
CA LEU A 797 5.07 3.81 27.78
C LEU A 797 5.32 2.81 26.65
N SER A 798 5.72 3.29 25.46
CA SER A 798 6.01 2.41 24.32
C SER A 798 7.43 1.84 24.39
N MET A 799 7.54 0.52 24.61
CA MET A 799 8.81 -0.20 24.49
C MET A 799 9.28 -0.30 23.01
N PRO A 800 10.60 -0.41 22.75
CA PRO A 800 11.14 -0.65 21.41
C PRO A 800 10.54 -1.90 20.75
N ALA A 801 10.49 -1.96 19.43
CA ALA A 801 9.70 -2.98 18.70
C ALA A 801 9.97 -4.44 19.13
N LYS A 802 11.24 -4.87 19.23
CA LYS A 802 11.61 -6.23 19.67
C LYS A 802 11.52 -6.47 21.20
N GLU A 803 11.09 -5.46 21.95
CA GLU A 803 10.88 -5.51 23.41
C GLU A 803 9.38 -5.38 23.75
N ARG A 804 8.49 -5.25 22.74
CA ARG A 804 7.05 -5.38 22.91
C ARG A 804 6.69 -6.86 23.16
N PRO A 805 5.71 -7.16 24.03
CA PRO A 805 5.37 -8.54 24.40
C PRO A 805 4.73 -9.37 23.26
N TYR A 806 4.31 -8.73 22.17
CA TYR A 806 3.57 -9.34 21.06
C TYR A 806 4.15 -8.85 19.70
N PHE A 807 5.46 -9.00 19.52
CA PHE A 807 6.19 -8.50 18.35
C PHE A 807 5.91 -9.32 17.08
N CYS A 808 6.00 -10.64 17.15
CA CYS A 808 5.82 -11.55 16.02
C CYS A 808 4.40 -11.46 15.44
N VAL A 809 3.35 -11.47 16.28
CA VAL A 809 1.98 -11.27 15.79
C VAL A 809 1.73 -9.86 15.23
N SER A 810 2.53 -8.86 15.62
CA SER A 810 2.48 -7.51 15.04
C SER A 810 3.20 -7.34 13.69
N GLN A 811 3.88 -8.39 13.20
CA GLN A 811 4.46 -8.36 11.86
C GLN A 811 3.39 -8.63 10.78
N PRO A 812 3.49 -8.02 9.59
CA PRO A 812 2.61 -8.33 8.48
C PRO A 812 2.79 -9.78 7.99
N LEU A 813 1.82 -10.25 7.20
CA LEU A 813 1.83 -11.57 6.57
C LEU A 813 1.29 -11.48 5.13
N LEU A 814 2.02 -12.05 4.16
CA LEU A 814 1.53 -12.20 2.80
C LEU A 814 0.67 -13.47 2.71
N VAL A 815 -0.58 -13.31 2.31
CA VAL A 815 -1.54 -14.40 2.10
C VAL A 815 -1.97 -14.40 0.64
N GLY A 816 -1.40 -15.32 -0.14
CA GLY A 816 -1.62 -15.44 -1.58
C GLY A 816 -1.13 -14.22 -2.38
N ALA A 817 -1.98 -13.23 -2.56
CA ALA A 817 -1.67 -11.96 -3.23
C ALA A 817 -1.93 -10.70 -2.35
N THR A 818 -2.39 -10.89 -1.11
CA THR A 818 -2.89 -9.83 -0.23
C THR A 818 -2.06 -9.78 1.05
N THR A 819 -1.69 -8.59 1.54
CA THR A 819 -0.85 -8.45 2.75
C THR A 819 -1.68 -8.08 3.97
N MET A 820 -1.83 -9.03 4.90
CA MET A 820 -2.35 -8.77 6.24
C MET A 820 -1.38 -7.85 7.00
N LYS A 821 -1.90 -6.78 7.61
CA LYS A 821 -1.08 -5.77 8.31
C LYS A 821 -0.54 -6.20 9.68
N ASN A 822 -1.07 -7.29 10.21
CA ASN A 822 -0.58 -8.05 11.36
C ASN A 822 -1.02 -9.52 11.19
N ARG A 823 -0.65 -10.43 12.08
CA ARG A 823 -0.97 -11.88 11.98
C ARG A 823 -2.22 -12.31 12.75
N LEU A 824 -2.97 -11.37 13.33
CA LEU A 824 -4.24 -11.68 13.99
C LEU A 824 -5.38 -11.70 12.97
N VAL A 825 -6.24 -12.70 13.10
CA VAL A 825 -7.45 -12.87 12.30
C VAL A 825 -8.67 -12.75 13.22
N MET A 826 -9.68 -12.01 12.77
CA MET A 826 -11.04 -12.17 13.30
C MET A 826 -11.68 -13.31 12.51
N GLY A 827 -11.89 -14.46 13.15
CA GLY A 827 -12.57 -15.58 12.50
C GLY A 827 -14.08 -15.39 12.36
N PRO A 828 -14.76 -16.34 11.70
CA PRO A 828 -16.19 -16.33 11.43
C PRO A 828 -16.98 -16.59 12.71
N ILE A 829 -18.07 -15.84 12.93
CA ILE A 829 -19.03 -16.15 13.99
C ILE A 829 -20.43 -15.62 13.65
N PRO A 830 -21.49 -16.45 13.72
CA PRO A 830 -22.86 -15.99 13.48
C PRO A 830 -23.30 -14.96 14.53
N ARG A 831 -23.78 -13.80 14.07
CA ARG A 831 -24.32 -12.71 14.92
C ARG A 831 -25.84 -12.72 14.99
N GLN A 832 -26.52 -13.46 14.11
CA GLN A 832 -27.99 -13.53 14.01
C GLN A 832 -28.64 -12.14 13.80
N ARG A 833 -27.97 -11.27 13.03
CA ARG A 833 -28.37 -9.85 12.82
C ARG A 833 -28.72 -9.49 11.37
N CYS A 834 -28.91 -10.47 10.51
CA CYS A 834 -29.52 -10.23 9.21
C CYS A 834 -31.04 -10.03 9.31
N ASP A 835 -31.63 -9.45 8.26
CA ASP A 835 -33.07 -9.34 8.10
C ASP A 835 -33.73 -10.65 7.63
N ALA A 836 -35.04 -10.61 7.33
CA ALA A 836 -35.80 -11.75 6.84
C ALA A 836 -35.42 -12.20 5.41
N GLN A 837 -34.50 -11.49 4.75
CA GLN A 837 -33.94 -11.79 3.44
C GLN A 837 -32.47 -12.25 3.56
N GLN A 838 -31.99 -12.52 4.78
CA GLN A 838 -30.58 -12.84 5.11
C GLN A 838 -29.58 -11.74 4.67
N CYS A 839 -30.04 -10.48 4.55
CA CYS A 839 -29.19 -9.35 4.27
C CYS A 839 -28.61 -8.79 5.59
N PRO A 840 -27.29 -8.57 5.70
CA PRO A 840 -26.70 -7.88 6.84
C PRO A 840 -27.31 -6.49 7.09
N THR A 841 -27.58 -6.18 8.36
CA THR A 841 -28.17 -4.88 8.75
C THR A 841 -27.09 -3.80 8.92
N ASP A 842 -27.47 -2.51 8.87
CA ASP A 842 -26.52 -1.39 9.03
C ASP A 842 -25.76 -1.40 10.37
N ALA A 843 -26.29 -2.07 11.40
CA ALA A 843 -25.58 -2.32 12.66
C ALA A 843 -24.33 -3.20 12.48
N MET A 844 -24.30 -4.06 11.46
CA MET A 844 -23.17 -4.93 11.13
C MET A 844 -22.06 -4.18 10.40
N VAL A 845 -22.38 -3.13 9.63
CA VAL A 845 -21.41 -2.23 8.99
C VAL A 845 -20.48 -1.63 10.05
N ALA A 846 -21.05 -1.03 11.09
CA ALA A 846 -20.28 -0.46 12.19
C ALA A 846 -19.53 -1.54 13.01
N TYR A 847 -20.10 -2.74 13.15
CA TYR A 847 -19.50 -3.86 13.90
C TYR A 847 -18.21 -4.39 13.23
N TYR A 848 -18.20 -4.57 11.91
CA TYR A 848 -17.01 -5.00 11.19
C TYR A 848 -16.00 -3.86 10.97
N ALA A 849 -16.45 -2.63 10.69
CA ALA A 849 -15.56 -1.48 10.55
C ALA A 849 -14.69 -1.24 11.80
N ARG A 850 -15.26 -1.35 13.02
CA ARG A 850 -14.50 -1.28 14.28
C ARG A 850 -13.39 -2.33 14.40
N ARG A 851 -13.48 -3.43 13.66
CA ARG A 851 -12.55 -4.58 13.71
C ARG A 851 -11.57 -4.60 12.53
N ALA A 852 -11.57 -3.55 11.70
CA ALA A 852 -10.59 -3.34 10.64
C ALA A 852 -9.14 -3.23 11.15
N SER A 853 -8.92 -3.08 12.46
CA SER A 853 -7.60 -3.16 13.14
C SER A 853 -6.87 -4.50 12.93
N TYR A 854 -7.62 -5.58 12.67
CA TYR A 854 -7.09 -6.92 12.45
C TYR A 854 -6.31 -7.07 11.14
N GLY A 855 -5.48 -8.11 11.06
CA GLY A 855 -4.74 -8.47 9.86
C GLY A 855 -5.66 -8.97 8.74
N LEU A 856 -6.68 -9.75 9.11
CA LEU A 856 -7.76 -10.23 8.24
C LEU A 856 -9.04 -10.38 9.06
N ILE A 857 -10.18 -10.05 8.45
CA ILE A 857 -11.52 -10.39 8.94
C ILE A 857 -12.08 -11.52 8.06
N ILE A 858 -12.64 -12.55 8.68
CA ILE A 858 -13.54 -13.51 8.03
C ILE A 858 -14.98 -13.10 8.37
N SER A 859 -15.89 -13.10 7.38
CA SER A 859 -17.30 -12.82 7.62
C SER A 859 -17.95 -13.87 8.54
N GLU A 860 -19.14 -13.57 9.07
CA GLU A 860 -20.00 -14.66 9.55
C GLU A 860 -20.33 -15.65 8.40
N PRO A 861 -20.68 -16.91 8.70
CA PRO A 861 -20.91 -17.92 7.67
C PRO A 861 -22.05 -17.50 6.72
N CYS A 862 -21.75 -17.36 5.43
CA CYS A 862 -22.75 -17.02 4.41
C CYS A 862 -23.30 -18.30 3.76
N GLU A 863 -24.61 -18.52 3.89
CA GLU A 863 -25.29 -19.64 3.26
C GLU A 863 -25.20 -19.56 1.73
N VAL A 864 -24.70 -20.63 1.10
CA VAL A 864 -24.61 -20.74 -0.37
C VAL A 864 -25.92 -21.19 -1.03
N GLN A 865 -26.82 -21.84 -0.27
CA GLN A 865 -28.09 -22.37 -0.80
C GLN A 865 -29.27 -21.46 -0.39
N PRO A 866 -29.99 -20.83 -1.35
CA PRO A 866 -31.14 -19.99 -1.05
C PRO A 866 -32.22 -20.71 -0.23
N GLY A 867 -32.64 -20.12 0.89
CA GLY A 867 -33.75 -20.62 1.70
C GLY A 867 -33.49 -21.94 2.43
N TYR A 868 -32.23 -22.29 2.66
CA TYR A 868 -31.81 -23.48 3.41
C TYR A 868 -30.81 -23.04 4.48
N SER A 869 -31.32 -22.49 5.59
CA SER A 869 -30.51 -21.74 6.55
C SER A 869 -30.18 -22.57 7.80
N THR A 870 -28.90 -22.78 8.08
CA THR A 870 -28.39 -23.26 9.37
C THR A 870 -28.71 -22.25 10.47
N TYR A 871 -28.67 -20.96 10.12
CA TYR A 871 -28.89 -19.83 11.01
C TYR A 871 -30.09 -19.00 10.56
N VAL A 872 -31.20 -19.01 11.32
CA VAL A 872 -32.45 -18.27 10.99
C VAL A 872 -32.27 -16.78 10.65
N ARG A 873 -31.26 -16.10 11.21
CA ARG A 873 -30.87 -14.71 10.89
C ARG A 873 -29.37 -14.57 10.58
N GLY A 874 -28.73 -15.65 10.12
CA GLY A 874 -27.38 -15.59 9.57
C GLY A 874 -27.39 -15.05 8.14
N ALA A 875 -26.22 -14.64 7.66
CA ALA A 875 -26.05 -14.09 6.33
C ALA A 875 -26.18 -15.13 5.21
N ALA A 876 -26.41 -14.63 4.00
CA ALA A 876 -26.24 -15.35 2.75
C ALA A 876 -25.60 -14.42 1.71
N ILE A 877 -25.14 -15.00 0.58
CA ILE A 877 -24.51 -14.25 -0.52
C ILE A 877 -25.02 -14.73 -1.89
N SER A 878 -26.27 -15.18 -1.94
CA SER A 878 -26.89 -15.79 -3.13
C SER A 878 -27.78 -14.83 -3.94
N THR A 879 -28.22 -13.70 -3.37
CA THR A 879 -29.10 -12.72 -4.03
C THR A 879 -28.45 -11.33 -4.22
N LYS A 880 -28.96 -10.55 -5.18
CA LYS A 880 -28.48 -9.17 -5.41
C LYS A 880 -28.64 -8.26 -4.18
N ALA A 881 -29.71 -8.42 -3.40
CA ALA A 881 -29.92 -7.65 -2.17
C ALA A 881 -28.85 -7.95 -1.12
N GLN A 882 -28.49 -9.23 -0.96
CA GLN A 882 -27.41 -9.66 -0.07
C GLN A 882 -26.06 -9.11 -0.51
N VAL A 883 -25.75 -9.14 -1.82
CA VAL A 883 -24.54 -8.52 -2.39
C VAL A 883 -24.47 -7.03 -2.08
N GLN A 884 -25.57 -6.29 -2.23
CA GLN A 884 -25.63 -4.85 -1.93
C GLN A 884 -25.61 -4.53 -0.43
N ALA A 885 -26.05 -5.46 0.43
CA ALA A 885 -25.92 -5.32 1.88
C ALA A 885 -24.49 -5.60 2.36
N TRP A 886 -23.82 -6.61 1.78
CA TRP A 886 -22.41 -6.89 2.04
C TRP A 886 -21.46 -5.82 1.49
N SER A 887 -21.75 -5.19 0.34
CA SER A 887 -20.89 -4.13 -0.19
C SER A 887 -20.78 -2.93 0.76
N LYS A 888 -21.86 -2.57 1.49
CA LYS A 888 -21.79 -1.56 2.56
C LYS A 888 -20.77 -1.91 3.66
N ILE A 889 -20.58 -3.20 3.94
CA ILE A 889 -19.70 -3.69 5.00
C ILE A 889 -18.26 -3.69 4.52
N THR A 890 -17.99 -4.17 3.31
CA THR A 890 -16.65 -4.16 2.70
C THR A 890 -16.19 -2.71 2.46
N ASP A 891 -17.04 -1.84 1.91
CA ASP A 891 -16.80 -0.38 1.77
C ASP A 891 -16.45 0.32 3.10
N ALA A 892 -16.93 -0.21 4.23
CA ALA A 892 -16.64 0.34 5.55
C ALA A 892 -15.36 -0.26 6.16
N VAL A 893 -15.12 -1.56 6.00
CA VAL A 893 -13.86 -2.19 6.44
C VAL A 893 -12.66 -1.65 5.66
N HIS A 894 -12.79 -1.49 4.34
CA HIS A 894 -11.74 -0.94 3.47
C HIS A 894 -11.45 0.53 3.76
N ARG A 895 -12.47 1.31 4.13
CA ARG A 895 -12.32 2.72 4.55
C ARG A 895 -11.53 2.88 5.85
N GLU A 896 -11.66 1.93 6.77
CA GLU A 896 -10.85 1.81 7.99
C GLU A 896 -9.54 1.01 7.75
N GLY A 897 -9.19 0.73 6.48
CA GLY A 897 -7.95 0.07 6.07
C GLY A 897 -7.81 -1.39 6.52
N GLY A 898 -8.91 -2.11 6.74
CA GLY A 898 -8.95 -3.55 7.02
C GLY A 898 -9.03 -4.40 5.73
N LEU A 899 -8.91 -5.71 5.90
CA LEU A 899 -9.16 -6.71 4.85
C LEU A 899 -10.30 -7.62 5.29
N ILE A 900 -11.14 -8.08 4.36
CA ILE A 900 -12.25 -8.99 4.66
C ILE A 900 -12.47 -10.07 3.59
N TYR A 901 -12.55 -11.33 4.03
CA TYR A 901 -12.89 -12.49 3.20
C TYR A 901 -14.31 -12.98 3.56
N CYS A 902 -15.05 -13.45 2.55
CA CYS A 902 -16.38 -14.05 2.77
C CYS A 902 -16.24 -15.53 3.10
N GLN A 903 -16.77 -16.00 4.23
CA GLN A 903 -16.89 -17.43 4.48
C GLN A 903 -18.11 -18.00 3.76
N LEU A 904 -17.90 -19.06 2.97
CA LEU A 904 -18.94 -19.80 2.26
C LEU A 904 -19.30 -21.07 3.04
N HIS A 905 -20.59 -21.27 3.31
CA HIS A 905 -21.08 -22.25 4.28
C HIS A 905 -22.35 -22.99 3.80
N HIS A 906 -22.55 -24.21 4.31
CA HIS A 906 -23.78 -24.99 4.18
C HIS A 906 -23.92 -25.98 5.34
N GLY A 907 -25.05 -25.97 6.06
CA GLY A 907 -25.24 -26.78 7.27
C GLY A 907 -25.33 -28.30 7.09
N GLY A 908 -25.71 -28.80 5.91
CA GLY A 908 -25.91 -30.23 5.67
C GLY A 908 -26.91 -30.86 6.66
N ARG A 909 -26.51 -31.94 7.35
CA ARG A 909 -27.36 -32.62 8.37
C ARG A 909 -27.62 -31.78 9.63
N ALA A 910 -26.91 -30.66 9.81
CA ALA A 910 -27.11 -29.70 10.90
C ALA A 910 -28.20 -28.64 10.61
N THR A 911 -28.84 -28.67 9.44
CA THR A 911 -29.97 -27.77 9.15
C THR A 911 -31.26 -28.33 9.75
N LEU A 912 -32.06 -27.48 10.42
CA LEU A 912 -33.39 -27.89 10.92
C LEU A 912 -34.46 -27.78 9.83
N PRO A 913 -35.46 -28.69 9.76
CA PRO A 913 -36.57 -28.60 8.82
C PRO A 913 -37.37 -27.31 8.94
N CYS A 914 -37.50 -26.73 10.16
CA CYS A 914 -38.18 -25.45 10.36
C CYS A 914 -37.48 -24.28 9.64
N ASN A 915 -36.15 -24.35 9.43
CA ASN A 915 -35.37 -23.28 8.80
C ASN A 915 -35.37 -23.36 7.26
N ILE A 916 -35.91 -24.42 6.67
CA ILE A 916 -36.02 -24.56 5.22
C ILE A 916 -37.23 -23.75 4.74
N ALA A 917 -37.01 -22.71 3.93
CA ALA A 917 -38.05 -21.78 3.49
C ALA A 917 -39.14 -22.44 2.60
N SER A 918 -38.80 -23.56 1.94
CA SER A 918 -39.77 -24.33 1.15
C SER A 918 -40.85 -24.95 2.04
N GLU A 919 -42.12 -24.70 1.74
CA GLU A 919 -43.26 -25.36 2.39
C GLU A 919 -43.44 -26.82 1.92
N LYS A 920 -43.02 -27.12 0.69
CA LYS A 920 -43.26 -28.41 0.02
C LYS A 920 -42.13 -29.42 0.16
N ASP A 921 -40.91 -28.95 0.41
CA ASP A 921 -39.73 -29.80 0.59
C ASP A 921 -38.97 -29.37 1.85
N LYS A 922 -39.24 -30.08 2.94
CA LYS A 922 -38.63 -29.89 4.27
C LYS A 922 -37.49 -30.90 4.52
N ARG A 923 -37.00 -31.58 3.48
CA ARG A 923 -35.96 -32.61 3.62
C ARG A 923 -34.61 -31.95 3.92
N VAL A 924 -33.94 -32.48 4.93
CA VAL A 924 -32.56 -32.12 5.32
C VAL A 924 -31.62 -33.12 4.65
N PHE A 925 -30.43 -32.67 4.24
CA PHE A 925 -29.52 -33.45 3.39
C PHE A 925 -28.16 -33.73 4.05
N GLY A 926 -27.60 -34.91 3.80
CA GLY A 926 -26.29 -35.31 4.33
C GLY A 926 -25.50 -36.25 3.41
N PRO A 927 -24.28 -36.65 3.80
CA PRO A 927 -23.47 -37.63 3.07
C PRO A 927 -24.12 -39.02 3.02
N THR A 928 -24.90 -39.37 4.03
CA THR A 928 -25.64 -40.63 4.16
C THR A 928 -27.08 -40.33 4.63
N THR A 929 -27.89 -41.35 4.91
CA THR A 929 -29.22 -41.18 5.51
C THR A 929 -29.20 -40.95 7.03
N GLU A 930 -28.06 -41.16 7.69
CA GLU A 930 -27.95 -41.07 9.15
C GLU A 930 -27.88 -39.61 9.62
N GLY A 931 -28.74 -39.29 10.58
CA GLY A 931 -28.89 -37.95 11.12
C GLY A 931 -27.78 -37.54 12.09
N ILE A 932 -28.08 -36.53 12.90
CA ILE A 932 -27.28 -36.21 14.09
C ILE A 932 -27.93 -36.90 15.31
N PRO A 933 -27.16 -37.54 16.21
CA PRO A 933 -27.71 -38.18 17.41
C PRO A 933 -28.49 -37.21 18.31
N ALA A 934 -29.59 -37.68 18.90
CA ALA A 934 -30.59 -36.84 19.56
C ALA A 934 -30.11 -36.18 20.89
N GLU A 935 -28.95 -36.59 21.42
CA GLU A 935 -28.30 -35.88 22.53
C GLU A 935 -27.76 -34.50 22.11
N TYR A 936 -27.49 -34.28 20.81
CA TYR A 936 -27.12 -32.98 20.27
C TYR A 936 -28.38 -32.20 19.87
N ARG A 937 -28.55 -31.00 20.44
CA ARG A 937 -29.74 -30.16 20.26
C ARG A 937 -29.36 -28.82 19.64
N CYS A 938 -30.16 -28.38 18.68
CA CYS A 938 -30.00 -27.08 18.05
C CYS A 938 -30.52 -25.98 18.99
N PRO A 939 -29.74 -24.92 19.30
CA PRO A 939 -30.19 -23.83 20.17
C PRO A 939 -31.43 -23.10 19.63
N ALA A 940 -32.33 -22.72 20.54
CA ALA A 940 -33.56 -21.96 20.21
C ALA A 940 -33.31 -20.66 19.42
N ALA A 941 -32.13 -20.05 19.56
CA ALA A 941 -31.72 -18.84 18.82
C ALA A 941 -31.45 -19.09 17.33
N PHE A 942 -31.24 -20.34 16.91
CA PHE A 942 -30.89 -20.71 15.53
C PHE A 942 -32.09 -21.33 14.79
N ALA A 943 -33.15 -21.75 15.51
CA ALA A 943 -34.35 -22.36 14.97
C ALA A 943 -35.45 -21.34 14.61
N ALA A 944 -36.10 -21.53 13.46
CA ALA A 944 -37.14 -20.61 12.95
C ALA A 944 -38.45 -20.61 13.75
N ASP A 945 -38.73 -21.68 14.50
CA ASP A 945 -39.84 -21.75 15.46
C ASP A 945 -39.48 -21.18 16.85
N GLY A 946 -38.21 -20.80 17.06
CA GLY A 946 -37.68 -20.32 18.33
C GLY A 946 -37.57 -21.39 19.42
N ARG A 947 -37.47 -22.68 19.06
CA ARG A 947 -37.44 -23.81 20.01
C ARG A 947 -36.11 -24.57 19.97
N GLU A 948 -35.61 -24.91 21.15
CA GLU A 948 -34.46 -25.81 21.27
C GLU A 948 -34.92 -27.26 21.06
N GLN A 949 -34.41 -27.90 20.00
CA GLN A 949 -34.88 -29.20 19.53
C GLN A 949 -33.71 -30.06 19.03
N PRO A 950 -33.81 -31.40 19.10
CA PRO A 950 -32.80 -32.26 18.50
C PRO A 950 -32.69 -31.99 16.99
N TYR A 951 -31.49 -32.16 16.45
CA TYR A 951 -31.31 -32.22 15.01
C TYR A 951 -32.04 -33.45 14.41
N PRO A 952 -32.29 -33.49 13.09
CA PRO A 952 -32.96 -34.63 12.46
C PRO A 952 -32.17 -35.93 12.70
N ALA A 953 -32.83 -36.92 13.29
CA ALA A 953 -32.24 -38.25 13.51
C ALA A 953 -32.13 -39.08 12.22
N LYS A 954 -32.82 -38.68 11.15
CA LYS A 954 -32.63 -39.17 9.78
C LYS A 954 -32.67 -38.02 8.79
N VAL A 955 -31.85 -38.12 7.76
CA VAL A 955 -31.71 -37.14 6.67
C VAL A 955 -31.78 -37.85 5.32
N VAL A 956 -31.78 -37.09 4.24
CA VAL A 956 -31.77 -37.61 2.87
C VAL A 956 -30.35 -37.56 2.34
N GLU A 957 -29.88 -38.70 1.85
CA GLU A 957 -28.57 -38.80 1.22
C GLU A 957 -28.47 -37.92 -0.04
N LEU A 958 -27.34 -37.24 -0.22
CA LEU A 958 -27.05 -36.46 -1.41
C LEU A 958 -26.69 -37.38 -2.60
N SER A 959 -27.38 -37.19 -3.74
CA SER A 959 -26.98 -37.82 -5.00
C SER A 959 -25.87 -37.01 -5.68
N VAL A 960 -25.13 -37.66 -6.59
CA VAL A 960 -23.99 -37.05 -7.31
C VAL A 960 -24.40 -35.81 -8.11
N GLU A 961 -25.62 -35.78 -8.65
CA GLU A 961 -26.19 -34.62 -9.35
C GLU A 961 -26.38 -33.43 -8.40
N ARG A 962 -26.77 -33.73 -7.14
CA ARG A 962 -27.00 -32.72 -6.11
C ARG A 962 -25.70 -32.21 -5.50
N LEU A 963 -24.66 -33.04 -5.45
CA LEU A 963 -23.29 -32.62 -5.12
C LEU A 963 -22.73 -31.66 -6.18
N LYS A 964 -22.86 -31.99 -7.47
CA LYS A 964 -22.46 -31.10 -8.58
C LYS A 964 -23.22 -29.76 -8.55
N TRP A 965 -24.51 -29.78 -8.23
CA TRP A 965 -25.31 -28.56 -8.03
C TRP A 965 -24.83 -27.73 -6.83
N LEU A 966 -24.39 -28.36 -5.73
CA LEU A 966 -23.80 -27.66 -4.58
C LEU A 966 -22.44 -27.02 -4.96
N VAL A 967 -21.59 -27.71 -5.73
CA VAL A 967 -20.33 -27.15 -6.28
C VAL A 967 -20.62 -25.87 -7.09
N GLU A 968 -21.64 -25.88 -7.95
CA GLU A 968 -22.08 -24.68 -8.66
C GLU A 968 -22.54 -23.55 -7.72
N LEU A 969 -23.23 -23.86 -6.61
CA LEU A 969 -23.68 -22.86 -5.63
C LEU A 969 -22.51 -22.20 -4.89
N TYR A 970 -21.48 -22.96 -4.51
CA TYR A 970 -20.25 -22.40 -3.95
C TYR A 970 -19.56 -21.46 -4.94
N ALA A 971 -19.38 -21.87 -6.20
CA ALA A 971 -18.77 -21.03 -7.24
C ALA A 971 -19.58 -19.75 -7.53
N LYS A 972 -20.91 -19.83 -7.57
CA LYS A 972 -21.81 -18.66 -7.72
C LYS A 972 -21.73 -17.73 -6.50
N SER A 973 -21.67 -18.28 -5.30
CA SER A 973 -21.54 -17.53 -4.05
C SER A 973 -20.19 -16.83 -3.93
N ALA A 974 -19.09 -17.48 -4.35
CA ALA A 974 -17.78 -16.87 -4.45
C ALA A 974 -17.75 -15.70 -5.45
N LYS A 975 -18.40 -15.84 -6.61
CA LYS A 975 -18.56 -14.74 -7.58
C LYS A 975 -19.31 -13.55 -6.95
N ASN A 976 -20.39 -13.83 -6.23
CA ASN A 976 -21.18 -12.81 -5.55
C ASN A 976 -20.40 -12.12 -4.41
N ALA A 977 -19.53 -12.83 -3.70
CA ALA A 977 -18.62 -12.23 -2.72
C ALA A 977 -17.64 -11.24 -3.39
N MET A 978 -17.01 -11.59 -4.52
CA MET A 978 -16.16 -10.65 -5.24
C MET A 978 -16.94 -9.43 -5.77
N LEU A 979 -18.20 -9.62 -6.19
CA LEU A 979 -19.10 -8.52 -6.57
C LEU A 979 -19.57 -7.65 -5.39
N ALA A 980 -19.52 -8.18 -4.16
CA ALA A 980 -19.74 -7.45 -2.92
C ALA A 980 -18.46 -6.81 -2.37
N GLY A 981 -17.34 -6.83 -3.10
CA GLY A 981 -16.10 -6.16 -2.70
C GLY A 981 -15.26 -6.91 -1.65
N PHE A 982 -15.50 -8.21 -1.42
CA PHE A 982 -14.60 -9.00 -0.56
C PHE A 982 -13.23 -9.20 -1.22
N ASP A 983 -12.17 -9.25 -0.41
CA ASP A 983 -10.77 -9.45 -0.87
C ASP A 983 -10.48 -10.89 -1.32
N GLY A 984 -11.30 -11.84 -0.85
CA GLY A 984 -11.24 -13.27 -1.13
C GLY A 984 -12.32 -14.05 -0.39
N VAL A 985 -12.19 -15.37 -0.30
CA VAL A 985 -13.16 -16.28 0.35
C VAL A 985 -12.49 -17.33 1.23
N GLU A 986 -13.17 -17.74 2.31
CA GLU A 986 -12.85 -18.94 3.10
C GLU A 986 -13.94 -19.99 2.85
N ILE A 987 -13.57 -21.24 2.58
CA ILE A 987 -14.52 -22.37 2.45
C ILE A 987 -14.62 -23.06 3.81
N ASP A 988 -15.84 -23.16 4.35
CA ASP A 988 -16.08 -23.82 5.64
C ASP A 988 -16.18 -25.35 5.49
N ALA A 989 -15.06 -26.02 5.80
CA ALA A 989 -14.95 -27.47 5.87
C ALA A 989 -14.63 -27.97 7.28
N GLY A 990 -15.17 -27.27 8.29
CA GLY A 990 -15.16 -27.70 9.68
C GLY A 990 -16.54 -27.65 10.32
N GLY A 991 -16.54 -27.63 11.65
CA GLY A 991 -17.69 -27.32 12.48
C GLY A 991 -18.81 -28.35 12.45
N GLY A 992 -18.57 -29.58 12.00
CA GLY A 992 -19.62 -30.58 11.77
C GLY A 992 -20.63 -30.19 10.68
N TYR A 993 -20.29 -29.24 9.79
CA TYR A 993 -21.13 -28.77 8.67
C TYR A 993 -20.88 -29.56 7.38
N LEU A 994 -21.54 -29.23 6.26
CA LEU A 994 -21.66 -30.13 5.11
C LEU A 994 -20.33 -30.74 4.64
N ILE A 995 -19.28 -29.94 4.43
CA ILE A 995 -18.03 -30.47 3.88
C ILE A 995 -17.28 -31.31 4.94
N ASP A 996 -17.27 -30.88 6.20
CA ASP A 996 -16.75 -31.69 7.32
C ASP A 996 -17.52 -33.02 7.45
N GLN A 997 -18.84 -33.02 7.27
CA GLN A 997 -19.65 -34.24 7.24
C GLN A 997 -19.20 -35.23 6.16
N PHE A 998 -18.61 -34.77 5.05
CA PHE A 998 -17.98 -35.65 4.05
C PHE A 998 -16.56 -36.07 4.47
N LEU A 999 -15.74 -35.17 5.00
CA LEU A 999 -14.38 -35.48 5.49
C LEU A 999 -14.37 -36.53 6.63
N ARG A 1000 -15.41 -36.50 7.48
CA ARG A 1000 -15.59 -37.34 8.67
C ARG A 1000 -16.16 -38.73 8.35
N LYS A 1001 -15.42 -39.79 8.73
CA LYS A 1001 -15.83 -41.20 8.59
C LYS A 1001 -17.07 -41.55 9.42
N CYS A 1002 -17.27 -40.92 10.58
CA CYS A 1002 -18.42 -41.15 11.46
C CYS A 1002 -19.75 -40.63 10.91
N SER A 1003 -19.75 -39.79 9.86
CA SER A 1003 -20.94 -39.35 9.12
C SER A 1003 -20.96 -39.86 7.67
N ASN A 1004 -19.79 -40.01 7.04
CA ASN A 1004 -19.66 -40.43 5.65
C ASN A 1004 -19.24 -41.90 5.52
N ALA A 1005 -20.25 -42.78 5.57
CA ALA A 1005 -20.13 -44.19 5.26
C ALA A 1005 -20.51 -44.53 3.79
N ARG A 1006 -20.39 -43.56 2.85
CA ARG A 1006 -20.69 -43.80 1.43
C ARG A 1006 -19.72 -44.81 0.82
N ALA A 1007 -20.21 -45.56 -0.17
CA ALA A 1007 -19.47 -46.54 -0.95
C ALA A 1007 -19.18 -46.08 -2.40
N ASP A 1008 -19.45 -44.81 -2.72
CA ASP A 1008 -19.08 -44.18 -3.99
C ASP A 1008 -17.82 -43.30 -3.84
N ASP A 1009 -17.38 -42.68 -4.93
CA ASP A 1009 -16.16 -41.85 -4.99
C ASP A 1009 -16.14 -40.65 -4.03
N TYR A 1010 -17.25 -40.32 -3.36
CA TYR A 1010 -17.32 -39.27 -2.34
C TYR A 1010 -17.21 -39.83 -0.91
N GLY A 1011 -16.87 -41.12 -0.75
CA GLY A 1011 -16.79 -41.84 0.52
C GLY A 1011 -15.55 -42.71 0.69
N GLY A 1012 -15.65 -43.70 1.58
CA GLY A 1012 -14.59 -44.68 1.82
C GLY A 1012 -13.29 -44.09 2.40
N SER A 1013 -12.25 -44.00 1.57
CA SER A 1013 -10.90 -43.57 1.97
C SER A 1013 -10.86 -42.05 2.24
N PRO A 1014 -9.84 -41.53 2.96
CA PRO A 1014 -9.70 -40.09 3.19
C PRO A 1014 -9.74 -39.25 1.90
N GLU A 1015 -9.20 -39.78 0.80
CA GLU A 1015 -9.11 -39.12 -0.50
C GLU A 1015 -10.49 -39.01 -1.17
N GLY A 1016 -11.28 -40.09 -1.17
CA GLY A 1016 -12.67 -40.08 -1.64
C GLY A 1016 -13.55 -39.16 -0.78
N ARG A 1017 -13.35 -39.17 0.53
CA ARG A 1017 -14.00 -38.24 1.47
C ARG A 1017 -13.61 -36.77 1.23
N CYS A 1018 -12.40 -36.49 0.74
CA CYS A 1018 -11.96 -35.14 0.36
C CYS A 1018 -12.57 -34.64 -0.95
N ARG A 1019 -13.10 -35.53 -1.81
CA ARG A 1019 -13.56 -35.19 -3.18
C ARG A 1019 -14.57 -34.04 -3.27
N LEU A 1020 -15.46 -33.88 -2.29
CA LEU A 1020 -16.41 -32.75 -2.28
C LEU A 1020 -15.71 -31.41 -2.01
N LEU A 1021 -14.71 -31.39 -1.10
CA LEU A 1021 -13.90 -30.20 -0.84
C LEU A 1021 -13.08 -29.85 -2.08
N ASP A 1022 -12.43 -30.84 -2.69
CA ASP A 1022 -11.68 -30.74 -3.94
C ASP A 1022 -12.50 -30.07 -5.06
N GLU A 1023 -13.66 -30.64 -5.41
CA GLU A 1023 -14.52 -30.14 -6.49
C GLU A 1023 -15.05 -28.71 -6.18
N ILE A 1024 -15.28 -28.37 -4.91
CA ILE A 1024 -15.64 -27.01 -4.47
C ILE A 1024 -14.46 -26.04 -4.60
N VAL A 1025 -13.27 -26.40 -4.13
CA VAL A 1025 -12.07 -25.55 -4.15
C VAL A 1025 -11.64 -25.27 -5.59
N ASP A 1026 -11.72 -26.25 -6.49
CA ASP A 1026 -11.39 -26.08 -7.91
C ASP A 1026 -12.40 -25.13 -8.60
N ALA A 1027 -13.70 -25.33 -8.38
CA ALA A 1027 -14.74 -24.48 -8.96
C ALA A 1027 -14.71 -23.04 -8.41
N VAL A 1028 -14.42 -22.85 -7.12
CA VAL A 1028 -14.24 -21.53 -6.50
C VAL A 1028 -12.94 -20.87 -6.99
N SER A 1029 -11.84 -21.61 -7.07
CA SER A 1029 -10.53 -21.11 -7.56
C SER A 1029 -10.58 -20.67 -9.02
N ALA A 1030 -11.39 -21.32 -9.85
CA ALA A 1030 -11.65 -20.92 -11.24
C ALA A 1030 -12.40 -19.58 -11.35
N VAL A 1031 -13.14 -19.17 -10.30
CA VAL A 1031 -13.94 -17.93 -10.27
C VAL A 1031 -13.18 -16.77 -9.63
N VAL A 1032 -12.48 -16.98 -8.52
CA VAL A 1032 -11.84 -15.90 -7.73
C VAL A 1032 -10.30 -15.89 -7.80
N GLY A 1033 -9.70 -16.97 -8.32
CA GLY A 1033 -8.27 -17.22 -8.35
C GLY A 1033 -7.75 -17.86 -7.06
N ARG A 1034 -7.05 -18.99 -7.17
CA ARG A 1034 -6.46 -19.78 -6.05
C ARG A 1034 -5.77 -18.96 -4.95
N ARG A 1035 -5.04 -17.88 -5.29
CA ARG A 1035 -4.40 -16.96 -4.33
C ARG A 1035 -5.36 -16.10 -3.50
N ARG A 1036 -6.68 -16.28 -3.63
CA ARG A 1036 -7.75 -15.65 -2.82
C ARG A 1036 -8.66 -16.65 -2.10
N VAL A 1037 -8.34 -17.94 -2.16
CA VAL A 1037 -9.12 -19.01 -1.53
C VAL A 1037 -8.40 -19.50 -0.26
N GLY A 1038 -9.08 -19.46 0.87
CA GLY A 1038 -8.70 -20.18 2.09
C GLY A 1038 -9.65 -21.34 2.35
N VAL A 1039 -9.21 -22.32 3.13
CA VAL A 1039 -10.03 -23.46 3.58
C VAL A 1039 -9.93 -23.58 5.09
N ARG A 1040 -11.07 -23.68 5.78
CA ARG A 1040 -11.15 -23.96 7.21
C ARG A 1040 -11.48 -25.43 7.44
N ILE A 1041 -10.75 -26.10 8.33
CA ILE A 1041 -11.03 -27.46 8.80
C ILE A 1041 -11.03 -27.52 10.33
N SER A 1042 -11.73 -28.51 10.90
CA SER A 1042 -11.72 -28.75 12.35
C SER A 1042 -11.59 -30.24 12.68
N PRO A 1043 -10.43 -30.87 12.43
CA PRO A 1043 -10.23 -32.31 12.60
C PRO A 1043 -10.39 -32.80 14.05
N THR A 1044 -10.45 -31.90 15.03
CA THR A 1044 -10.69 -32.21 16.46
C THR A 1044 -12.09 -31.87 16.97
N ASP A 1045 -12.97 -31.29 16.15
CA ASP A 1045 -14.32 -30.95 16.59
C ASP A 1045 -15.17 -32.22 16.83
N LEU A 1046 -15.78 -32.31 18.01
CA LEU A 1046 -16.64 -33.41 18.45
C LEU A 1046 -18.13 -33.04 18.39
N SER A 1047 -18.46 -31.79 18.03
CA SER A 1047 -19.81 -31.29 17.91
C SER A 1047 -20.64 -32.11 16.92
N LYS A 1048 -21.97 -32.04 17.05
CA LYS A 1048 -22.92 -32.56 16.04
C LYS A 1048 -22.70 -34.06 15.71
N GLY A 1049 -22.11 -34.80 16.66
CA GLY A 1049 -21.81 -36.23 16.55
C GLY A 1049 -20.48 -36.60 15.89
N MET A 1050 -19.53 -35.67 15.72
CA MET A 1050 -18.25 -35.93 15.03
C MET A 1050 -17.21 -36.70 15.87
N LYS A 1051 -17.52 -37.96 16.19
CA LYS A 1051 -16.75 -38.82 17.13
C LYS A 1051 -15.62 -39.63 16.45
N ASP A 1052 -14.90 -39.04 15.48
CA ASP A 1052 -13.90 -39.75 14.67
C ASP A 1052 -12.51 -39.87 15.32
N THR A 1053 -11.82 -40.97 14.98
CA THR A 1053 -10.47 -41.30 15.47
C THR A 1053 -9.35 -41.10 14.44
N ASP A 1054 -9.66 -40.88 13.16
CA ASP A 1054 -8.68 -40.72 12.06
C ASP A 1054 -8.31 -39.24 11.79
N GLN A 1055 -8.30 -38.44 12.85
CA GLN A 1055 -8.18 -36.96 12.82
C GLN A 1055 -6.91 -36.47 12.11
N GLU A 1056 -5.76 -37.11 12.36
CA GLU A 1056 -4.48 -36.78 11.72
C GLU A 1056 -4.46 -37.20 10.24
N ALA A 1057 -5.14 -38.28 9.86
CA ALA A 1057 -5.22 -38.72 8.46
C ALA A 1057 -6.07 -37.75 7.63
N VAL A 1058 -7.22 -37.32 8.14
CA VAL A 1058 -8.05 -36.28 7.50
C VAL A 1058 -7.28 -34.96 7.36
N ALA A 1059 -6.55 -34.56 8.40
CA ALA A 1059 -5.70 -33.37 8.37
C ALA A 1059 -4.58 -33.46 7.31
N ALA A 1060 -3.91 -34.62 7.20
CA ALA A 1060 -2.85 -34.86 6.22
C ALA A 1060 -3.37 -34.86 4.77
N THR A 1061 -4.45 -35.60 4.49
CA THR A 1061 -5.02 -35.70 3.13
C THR A 1061 -5.52 -34.35 2.64
N VAL A 1062 -6.26 -33.60 3.47
CA VAL A 1062 -6.71 -32.24 3.08
C VAL A 1062 -5.50 -31.32 2.85
N ALA A 1063 -4.50 -31.33 3.73
CA ALA A 1063 -3.30 -30.51 3.57
C ALA A 1063 -2.56 -30.79 2.24
N ALA A 1064 -2.42 -32.06 1.86
CA ALA A 1064 -1.82 -32.46 0.59
C ALA A 1064 -2.67 -32.01 -0.63
N HIS A 1065 -3.97 -32.32 -0.63
CA HIS A 1065 -4.90 -31.94 -1.71
C HIS A 1065 -4.98 -30.41 -1.91
N MET A 1066 -4.76 -29.63 -0.86
CA MET A 1066 -4.73 -28.16 -0.91
C MET A 1066 -3.37 -27.59 -1.33
N THR A 1067 -2.25 -28.30 -1.09
CA THR A 1067 -0.93 -27.98 -1.67
C THR A 1067 -1.00 -28.03 -3.20
N GLU A 1068 -1.53 -29.12 -3.76
CA GLU A 1068 -1.63 -29.34 -5.21
C GLU A 1068 -2.43 -28.22 -5.89
N ARG A 1069 -3.49 -27.75 -5.23
CA ARG A 1069 -4.36 -26.65 -5.69
C ARG A 1069 -3.75 -25.25 -5.51
N LYS A 1070 -2.65 -25.14 -4.75
CA LYS A 1070 -1.91 -23.89 -4.49
C LYS A 1070 -2.83 -22.77 -3.97
N ILE A 1071 -3.68 -23.10 -2.98
CA ILE A 1071 -4.58 -22.14 -2.31
C ILE A 1071 -3.81 -21.15 -1.42
N ALA A 1072 -4.48 -20.12 -0.90
CA ALA A 1072 -3.82 -19.05 -0.15
C ALA A 1072 -3.45 -19.44 1.31
N TYR A 1073 -4.34 -20.16 2.02
CA TYR A 1073 -4.11 -20.59 3.41
C TYR A 1073 -5.04 -21.75 3.84
N ILE A 1074 -4.67 -22.43 4.92
CA ILE A 1074 -5.55 -23.34 5.68
C ILE A 1074 -5.73 -22.78 7.11
N THR A 1075 -6.96 -22.71 7.59
CA THR A 1075 -7.30 -22.45 9.00
C THR A 1075 -7.66 -23.75 9.71
N VAL A 1076 -7.03 -24.05 10.84
CA VAL A 1076 -7.31 -25.23 11.66
C VAL A 1076 -8.03 -24.81 12.95
N ALA A 1077 -9.25 -25.29 13.18
CA ALA A 1077 -10.11 -24.86 14.27
C ALA A 1077 -10.43 -26.00 15.26
N SER A 1078 -10.69 -25.63 16.52
CA SER A 1078 -11.07 -26.56 17.60
C SER A 1078 -12.56 -26.96 17.60
N GLY A 1079 -13.44 -26.12 17.06
CA GLY A 1079 -14.88 -26.35 16.94
C GLY A 1079 -15.65 -25.10 16.48
N SER A 1080 -16.97 -25.21 16.24
CA SER A 1080 -17.78 -24.11 15.67
C SER A 1080 -18.99 -23.63 16.48
N ASP A 1081 -19.49 -24.43 17.41
CA ASP A 1081 -20.77 -24.24 18.10
C ASP A 1081 -20.64 -23.55 19.48
N GLY A 1082 -19.55 -22.82 19.69
CA GLY A 1082 -19.33 -21.96 20.86
C GLY A 1082 -18.90 -22.69 22.14
N TYR A 1083 -19.11 -24.01 22.21
CA TYR A 1083 -18.52 -24.88 23.23
C TYR A 1083 -17.11 -25.31 22.81
N TYR A 1084 -16.18 -24.36 22.84
CA TYR A 1084 -14.79 -24.59 22.43
C TYR A 1084 -14.18 -25.76 23.19
N HIS A 1085 -13.89 -26.84 22.46
CA HIS A 1085 -13.08 -27.93 22.94
C HIS A 1085 -11.60 -27.51 23.02
N ALA A 1086 -10.75 -28.39 23.57
CA ALA A 1086 -9.36 -28.06 23.87
C ALA A 1086 -8.58 -27.53 22.63
N PRO A 1087 -7.52 -26.71 22.84
CA PRO A 1087 -6.69 -26.20 21.74
C PRO A 1087 -6.24 -27.30 20.78
N VAL A 1088 -6.16 -26.99 19.48
CA VAL A 1088 -5.78 -27.94 18.44
C VAL A 1088 -4.42 -28.57 18.79
N PRO A 1089 -4.32 -29.91 18.86
CA PRO A 1089 -3.08 -30.60 19.19
C PRO A 1089 -1.93 -30.20 18.27
N THR A 1090 -0.74 -30.03 18.84
CA THR A 1090 0.45 -29.65 18.06
C THR A 1090 0.76 -30.66 16.95
N SER A 1091 0.48 -31.95 17.14
CA SER A 1091 0.66 -32.98 16.11
C SER A 1091 -0.23 -32.78 14.88
N ILE A 1092 -1.43 -32.21 15.03
CA ILE A 1092 -2.32 -31.83 13.91
C ILE A 1092 -1.70 -30.64 13.15
N LEU A 1093 -1.26 -29.60 13.86
CA LEU A 1093 -0.65 -28.42 13.25
C LEU A 1093 0.66 -28.77 12.54
N GLU A 1094 1.51 -29.61 13.14
CA GLU A 1094 2.71 -30.15 12.50
C GLU A 1094 2.40 -31.01 11.28
N THR A 1095 1.37 -31.86 11.35
CA THR A 1095 0.97 -32.71 10.21
C THR A 1095 0.51 -31.87 9.04
N ILE A 1096 -0.27 -30.82 9.29
CA ILE A 1096 -0.65 -29.85 8.27
C ILE A 1096 0.57 -29.05 7.79
N GLY A 1097 1.48 -28.63 8.67
CA GLY A 1097 2.73 -27.95 8.27
C GLY A 1097 3.72 -28.82 7.48
N ARG A 1098 3.65 -30.15 7.62
CA ARG A 1098 4.41 -31.12 6.81
C ARG A 1098 3.79 -31.36 5.43
N CYS A 1099 2.46 -31.25 5.30
CA CYS A 1099 1.72 -31.60 4.09
C CYS A 1099 1.21 -30.38 3.28
N PHE A 1100 1.11 -29.19 3.90
CA PHE A 1100 0.66 -27.95 3.27
C PHE A 1100 1.81 -26.97 3.02
N GLU A 1101 2.19 -26.76 1.76
CA GLU A 1101 3.28 -25.84 1.40
C GLU A 1101 2.86 -24.34 1.33
N GLY A 1102 1.88 -23.93 2.14
CA GLY A 1102 1.30 -22.58 2.16
C GLY A 1102 1.21 -21.98 3.57
N ILE A 1103 0.29 -21.03 3.76
CA ILE A 1103 0.07 -20.36 5.06
C ILE A 1103 -0.84 -21.20 5.96
N VAL A 1104 -0.35 -21.63 7.13
CA VAL A 1104 -1.19 -22.27 8.16
C VAL A 1104 -1.65 -21.23 9.18
N MET A 1105 -2.92 -21.30 9.58
CA MET A 1105 -3.53 -20.51 10.65
C MET A 1105 -4.24 -21.43 11.65
N CYS A 1106 -4.40 -21.00 12.91
CA CYS A 1106 -5.21 -21.72 13.91
C CYS A 1106 -6.33 -20.86 14.51
N ASP A 1107 -7.47 -21.47 14.87
CA ASP A 1107 -8.63 -20.86 15.52
C ASP A 1107 -8.99 -21.62 16.80
N ASP A 1108 -8.10 -21.42 17.78
CA ASP A 1108 -8.16 -21.99 19.13
C ASP A 1108 -8.61 -20.93 20.16
N ASN A 1109 -8.79 -19.67 19.71
CA ASN A 1109 -9.06 -18.49 20.53
C ASN A 1109 -8.11 -18.30 21.72
N VAL A 1110 -6.85 -18.72 21.51
CA VAL A 1110 -5.75 -18.58 22.47
C VAL A 1110 -5.43 -17.12 22.79
N GLY A 1111 -5.00 -16.88 24.02
CA GLY A 1111 -4.56 -15.56 24.45
C GLY A 1111 -3.32 -15.06 23.69
N MET A 1112 -3.18 -13.72 23.62
CA MET A 1112 -2.13 -13.02 22.86
C MET A 1112 -0.69 -13.54 23.09
N ALA A 1113 -0.36 -14.05 24.28
CA ALA A 1113 0.95 -14.62 24.58
C ALA A 1113 1.18 -16.00 23.95
N GLU A 1114 0.15 -16.85 23.88
CA GLU A 1114 0.22 -18.14 23.19
C GLU A 1114 0.15 -17.94 21.66
N ALA A 1115 -0.60 -16.93 21.19
CA ALA A 1115 -0.57 -16.51 19.79
C ALA A 1115 0.84 -16.04 19.35
N GLU A 1116 1.49 -15.19 20.14
CA GLU A 1116 2.90 -14.77 19.94
C GLU A 1116 3.85 -15.96 19.90
N LYS A 1117 3.77 -16.85 20.90
CA LYS A 1117 4.60 -18.07 21.00
C LYS A 1117 4.42 -19.00 19.79
N ARG A 1118 3.18 -19.24 19.34
CA ARG A 1118 2.89 -20.10 18.18
C ARG A 1118 3.46 -19.53 16.87
N VAL A 1119 3.37 -18.21 16.66
CA VAL A 1119 3.98 -17.53 15.51
C VAL A 1119 5.51 -17.46 15.64
N MET A 1120 6.05 -17.26 16.84
CA MET A 1120 7.49 -17.24 17.10
C MET A 1120 8.16 -18.61 16.89
N ALA A 1121 7.42 -19.70 17.13
CA ALA A 1121 7.85 -21.06 16.84
C ALA A 1121 7.62 -21.50 15.38
N ASP A 1122 7.08 -20.63 14.52
CA ASP A 1122 6.62 -20.90 13.14
C ASP A 1122 5.64 -22.10 13.02
N ALA A 1123 4.97 -22.47 14.13
CA ALA A 1123 3.99 -23.55 14.19
C ALA A 1123 2.69 -23.21 13.45
N VAL A 1124 2.39 -21.91 13.34
CA VAL A 1124 1.43 -21.31 12.41
C VAL A 1124 1.94 -19.94 12.01
N GLN A 1125 1.54 -19.46 10.83
CA GLN A 1125 1.91 -18.12 10.37
C GLN A 1125 0.89 -17.06 10.77
N GLY A 1126 -0.38 -17.43 11.01
CA GLY A 1126 -1.45 -16.55 11.52
C GLY A 1126 -2.28 -17.18 12.65
N VAL A 1127 -2.98 -16.36 13.43
CA VAL A 1127 -3.81 -16.82 14.58
C VAL A 1127 -5.16 -16.11 14.60
N CYS A 1128 -6.25 -16.88 14.62
CA CYS A 1128 -7.59 -16.38 14.83
C CYS A 1128 -7.88 -16.22 16.33
N ILE A 1129 -8.35 -15.03 16.72
CA ILE A 1129 -8.79 -14.71 18.09
C ILE A 1129 -10.18 -14.09 18.09
N THR A 1130 -11.08 -14.73 17.34
CA THR A 1130 -12.50 -14.41 17.15
C THR A 1130 -13.20 -13.91 18.42
N LEU A 1131 -13.00 -14.56 19.56
CA LEU A 1131 -13.63 -14.19 20.83
C LEU A 1131 -13.09 -12.87 21.38
N GLY A 1132 -11.77 -12.70 21.40
CA GLY A 1132 -11.11 -11.45 21.76
C GLY A 1132 -11.50 -10.31 20.81
N ALA A 1133 -11.70 -10.60 19.52
CA ALA A 1133 -12.19 -9.62 18.54
C ALA A 1133 -13.60 -9.14 18.87
N ILE A 1134 -14.51 -10.02 19.33
CA ILE A 1134 -15.86 -9.64 19.77
C ILE A 1134 -15.77 -8.75 21.01
N ALA A 1135 -15.10 -9.21 22.07
CA ALA A 1135 -15.04 -8.51 23.35
C ALA A 1135 -14.28 -7.18 23.28
N ASN A 1136 -13.24 -7.12 22.45
CA ASN A 1136 -12.28 -6.03 22.39
C ASN A 1136 -11.79 -5.79 20.95
N PRO A 1137 -12.50 -4.98 20.14
CA PRO A 1137 -12.09 -4.66 18.75
C PRO A 1137 -10.74 -3.91 18.66
N ASP A 1138 -10.23 -3.41 19.79
CA ASP A 1138 -9.02 -2.59 19.91
C ASP A 1138 -7.84 -3.39 20.53
N ILE A 1139 -7.97 -4.71 20.69
CA ILE A 1139 -6.96 -5.56 21.35
C ILE A 1139 -5.59 -5.46 20.68
N MET A 1140 -5.54 -5.31 19.34
CA MET A 1140 -4.27 -5.17 18.62
C MET A 1140 -3.56 -3.85 18.94
N ASN A 1141 -4.31 -2.74 19.09
CA ASN A 1141 -3.73 -1.46 19.50
C ASN A 1141 -3.23 -1.54 20.95
N ARG A 1142 -4.02 -2.12 21.87
CA ARG A 1142 -3.58 -2.40 23.25
C ARG A 1142 -2.29 -3.24 23.30
N ALA A 1143 -2.21 -4.30 22.49
CA ALA A 1143 -1.06 -5.17 22.39
C ALA A 1143 0.20 -4.46 21.85
N ILE A 1144 0.06 -3.67 20.77
CA ILE A 1144 1.15 -2.85 20.19
C ILE A 1144 1.67 -1.82 21.20
N HIS A 1145 0.80 -1.28 22.05
CA HIS A 1145 1.14 -0.31 23.09
C HIS A 1145 1.55 -0.92 24.44
N GLY A 1146 1.81 -2.24 24.49
CA GLY A 1146 2.37 -2.90 25.67
C GLY A 1146 1.41 -3.03 26.86
N VAL A 1147 0.10 -2.84 26.64
CA VAL A 1147 -0.92 -3.10 27.65
C VAL A 1147 -1.23 -4.59 27.64
N ALA A 1148 -1.00 -5.28 28.75
CA ALA A 1148 -1.37 -6.68 28.89
C ALA A 1148 -2.88 -6.87 28.63
N ALA A 1149 -3.22 -7.95 27.92
CA ALA A 1149 -4.58 -8.49 27.96
C ALA A 1149 -4.76 -9.17 29.32
N ALA A 1150 -5.83 -8.84 30.05
CA ALA A 1150 -6.22 -9.55 31.25
C ALA A 1150 -7.02 -10.81 30.85
N GLU A 1151 -7.09 -11.82 31.71
CA GLU A 1151 -7.85 -13.06 31.40
C GLU A 1151 -9.34 -12.81 31.01
N PRO A 1152 -10.04 -11.78 31.53
CA PRO A 1152 -11.36 -11.41 31.04
C PRO A 1152 -11.41 -10.94 29.58
N ASP A 1153 -10.31 -10.43 28.98
CA ASP A 1153 -10.28 -9.98 27.58
C ASP A 1153 -10.43 -11.12 26.56
N VAL A 1154 -10.38 -12.40 26.99
CA VAL A 1154 -10.49 -13.58 26.12
C VAL A 1154 -11.60 -14.57 26.49
N ASN A 1155 -12.06 -14.61 27.75
CA ASN A 1155 -12.97 -15.67 28.24
C ASN A 1155 -14.45 -15.27 28.37
N THR A 1156 -14.84 -14.02 28.07
CA THR A 1156 -16.21 -13.51 28.33
C THR A 1156 -17.17 -13.72 27.15
N LEU A 1157 -17.85 -14.88 27.07
CA LEU A 1157 -18.86 -15.12 26.02
C LEU A 1157 -20.28 -15.51 26.47
N PHE A 1158 -20.48 -16.06 27.67
CA PHE A 1158 -21.78 -16.64 28.08
C PHE A 1158 -22.35 -16.15 29.42
N THR A 1159 -21.71 -15.17 30.08
CA THR A 1159 -22.26 -14.50 31.27
C THR A 1159 -23.04 -13.23 30.89
N HIS A 1160 -24.25 -13.09 31.43
CA HIS A 1160 -25.05 -11.88 31.29
C HIS A 1160 -24.40 -10.68 32.00
N GLY A 1161 -24.32 -9.53 31.32
CA GLY A 1161 -24.14 -8.21 31.93
C GLY A 1161 -22.71 -7.87 32.38
N SER A 1162 -21.90 -7.30 31.48
CA SER A 1162 -20.64 -6.62 31.84
C SER A 1162 -20.16 -5.64 30.76
N ASP A 1163 -20.79 -4.45 30.72
CA ASP A 1163 -20.20 -3.10 30.54
C ASP A 1163 -19.01 -2.85 29.57
N GLY A 1164 -18.81 -3.70 28.57
CA GLY A 1164 -17.67 -3.64 27.63
C GLY A 1164 -18.10 -3.50 26.16
N TYR A 1165 -17.87 -2.32 25.59
CA TYR A 1165 -17.88 -1.94 24.15
C TYR A 1165 -19.12 -2.20 23.28
N ASP A 1166 -19.76 -3.37 23.33
CA ASP A 1166 -20.86 -3.77 22.43
C ASP A 1166 -22.19 -4.03 23.19
N SER A 1167 -22.60 -3.09 24.05
CA SER A 1167 -23.90 -3.12 24.74
C SER A 1167 -25.06 -2.89 23.76
N TYR A 1168 -25.66 -3.97 23.26
CA TYR A 1168 -26.81 -3.94 22.36
C TYR A 1168 -28.06 -4.51 23.04
N PRO A 1169 -29.28 -4.02 22.71
CA PRO A 1169 -30.52 -4.57 23.26
C PRO A 1169 -30.66 -6.06 22.93
N THR A 1170 -31.16 -6.83 23.90
CA THR A 1170 -31.45 -8.25 23.74
C THR A 1170 -32.54 -8.49 22.69
N TYR A 1171 -32.69 -9.74 22.25
CA TYR A 1171 -33.78 -10.11 21.33
C TYR A 1171 -35.17 -9.79 21.90
N ALA A 1172 -35.37 -9.89 23.21
CA ALA A 1172 -36.62 -9.52 23.88
C ALA A 1172 -36.89 -8.00 23.81
N GLU A 1173 -35.85 -7.17 23.96
CA GLU A 1173 -35.95 -5.71 23.87
C GLU A 1173 -36.12 -5.22 22.44
N MET A 1174 -35.41 -5.83 21.47
CA MET A 1174 -35.65 -5.59 20.04
C MET A 1174 -37.06 -6.01 19.63
N ARG A 1175 -37.61 -7.10 20.18
CA ARG A 1175 -39.01 -7.52 19.94
C ARG A 1175 -40.02 -6.55 20.55
N LYS A 1176 -39.78 -6.03 21.77
CA LYS A 1176 -40.55 -4.91 22.34
C LYS A 1176 -40.47 -3.66 21.47
N GLY A 1177 -39.28 -3.32 20.96
CA GLY A 1177 -39.07 -2.17 20.06
C GLY A 1177 -39.79 -2.31 18.72
N ALA A 1178 -39.76 -3.50 18.11
CA ALA A 1178 -40.48 -3.81 16.88
C ALA A 1178 -42.00 -3.75 17.09
N TRP A 1179 -42.53 -4.35 18.16
CA TRP A 1179 -43.95 -4.22 18.52
C TRP A 1179 -44.35 -2.77 18.83
N ALA A 1180 -43.49 -1.99 19.48
CA ALA A 1180 -43.74 -0.56 19.71
C ALA A 1180 -43.71 0.27 18.41
N GLN A 1181 -42.81 -0.03 17.45
CA GLN A 1181 -42.83 0.58 16.13
C GLN A 1181 -44.04 0.18 15.30
N GLN A 1182 -44.45 -1.10 15.36
CA GLN A 1182 -45.61 -1.60 14.65
C GLN A 1182 -46.92 -1.03 15.24
N ALA A 1183 -47.03 -0.94 16.57
CA ALA A 1183 -48.10 -0.23 17.24
C ALA A 1183 -48.10 1.28 16.91
N ARG A 1184 -46.94 1.94 16.81
CA ARG A 1184 -46.83 3.34 16.36
C ARG A 1184 -47.21 3.53 14.88
N LYS A 1185 -46.94 2.55 14.01
CA LYS A 1185 -47.45 2.55 12.63
C LYS A 1185 -48.97 2.36 12.61
N SER A 1186 -49.51 1.40 13.35
CA SER A 1186 -50.97 1.24 13.48
C SER A 1186 -51.65 2.48 14.05
N ALA A 1187 -51.05 3.13 15.06
CA ALA A 1187 -51.56 4.36 15.67
C ALA A 1187 -51.51 5.58 14.74
N ARG A 1188 -50.52 5.67 13.84
CA ARG A 1188 -50.51 6.71 12.78
C ARG A 1188 -51.52 6.39 11.69
N ASN A 1189 -51.56 5.15 11.21
CA ASN A 1189 -52.52 4.70 10.19
C ASN A 1189 -53.98 4.72 10.66
N SER A 1190 -54.25 4.88 11.97
CA SER A 1190 -55.59 5.08 12.55
C SER A 1190 -55.87 6.53 12.98
N ALA A 1191 -54.93 7.45 12.79
CA ALA A 1191 -55.14 8.88 13.02
C ALA A 1191 -55.73 9.60 11.78
N ASP A 1192 -55.45 9.09 10.58
CA ASP A 1192 -55.83 9.72 9.31
C ASP A 1192 -57.21 9.26 8.76
N TYR A 1193 -58.02 8.53 9.54
CA TYR A 1193 -59.41 8.17 9.19
C TYR A 1193 -60.33 8.19 10.41
N ALA A 1194 -61.10 9.27 10.56
CA ALA A 1194 -62.23 9.35 11.47
C ALA A 1194 -63.53 8.94 10.73
N PRO A 1195 -64.31 7.96 11.23
CA PRO A 1195 -65.53 7.52 10.56
C PRO A 1195 -66.80 8.21 11.08
N GLU A 1196 -67.44 9.01 10.22
CA GLU A 1196 -68.87 9.36 10.28
C GLU A 1196 -69.57 8.66 9.09
N MET A 1197 -70.80 8.16 9.16
CA MET A 1197 -71.73 7.97 10.29
C MET A 1197 -72.54 6.68 10.09
N LEU A 1198 -73.43 6.32 11.03
CA LEU A 1198 -74.12 5.02 11.09
C LEU A 1198 -75.59 5.04 10.63
N ASP A 1199 -75.97 3.94 9.95
CA ASP A 1199 -77.28 3.25 10.00
C ASP A 1199 -78.52 3.85 9.29
N CYS A 1200 -79.61 3.04 9.28
CA CYS A 1200 -81.00 3.25 8.83
C CYS A 1200 -81.35 2.89 7.36
N GLY A 1201 -82.05 1.74 7.14
CA GLY A 1201 -82.83 1.51 5.91
C GLY A 1201 -83.05 0.05 5.44
N THR A 1202 -84.14 -0.59 5.87
CA THR A 1202 -84.64 -1.91 5.37
C THR A 1202 -85.80 -1.75 4.36
N PRO A 1203 -86.33 -2.81 3.71
CA PRO A 1203 -85.74 -3.90 2.90
C PRO A 1203 -86.42 -3.99 1.49
N HIS A 1204 -86.17 -5.06 0.70
CA HIS A 1204 -86.99 -5.68 -0.41
C HIS A 1204 -86.12 -6.16 -1.61
N VAL A 1205 -86.09 -7.45 -2.02
CA VAL A 1205 -86.99 -8.27 -2.91
C VAL A 1205 -86.47 -8.47 -4.36
N THR A 1206 -86.07 -9.73 -4.64
CA THR A 1206 -86.05 -10.51 -5.91
C THR A 1206 -85.50 -9.98 -7.26
N ASN A 1207 -84.69 -10.85 -7.89
CA ASN A 1207 -84.74 -11.30 -9.31
C ASN A 1207 -84.35 -10.37 -10.50
N ASN A 1208 -83.33 -10.85 -11.23
CA ASN A 1208 -83.29 -11.11 -12.68
C ASN A 1208 -83.25 -9.99 -13.77
N ILE A 1209 -82.29 -10.22 -14.69
CA ILE A 1209 -82.44 -10.21 -16.17
C ILE A 1209 -82.43 -8.86 -16.93
N THR A 1210 -81.23 -8.55 -17.47
CA THR A 1210 -80.90 -8.04 -18.83
C THR A 1210 -81.44 -6.72 -19.39
N ALA A 1211 -80.61 -6.12 -20.27
CA ALA A 1211 -81.00 -5.39 -21.50
C ALA A 1211 -81.65 -3.99 -21.31
N LEU A 1212 -81.60 -3.05 -22.27
CA LEU A 1212 -80.72 -2.80 -23.43
C LEU A 1212 -80.96 -1.35 -23.92
N ASN A 1213 -79.92 -0.67 -24.44
CA ASN A 1213 -79.90 0.06 -25.74
C ASN A 1213 -79.01 1.32 -25.75
N SER A 1214 -78.27 1.49 -26.85
CA SER A 1214 -77.64 2.73 -27.32
C SER A 1214 -78.62 3.52 -28.23
N PRO A 1215 -78.30 4.74 -28.71
CA PRO A 1215 -77.45 4.90 -29.92
C PRO A 1215 -76.03 5.48 -29.63
N VAL A 1216 -74.94 5.30 -30.40
CA VAL A 1216 -74.67 5.28 -31.87
C VAL A 1216 -74.94 6.68 -32.48
N VAL A 1217 -74.16 7.33 -33.37
CA VAL A 1217 -73.48 7.05 -34.66
C VAL A 1217 -72.40 8.16 -34.83
N HIS A 1218 -71.17 8.06 -35.38
CA HIS A 1218 -70.31 7.04 -36.02
C HIS A 1218 -68.82 7.51 -35.81
N ALA A 1219 -67.68 6.94 -36.25
CA ALA A 1219 -67.20 5.69 -36.88
C ALA A 1219 -65.68 5.57 -36.44
N SER A 1220 -64.65 5.00 -37.08
CA SER A 1220 -64.37 4.02 -38.17
C SER A 1220 -62.85 3.71 -38.11
N CYS A 1221 -62.29 2.54 -38.43
CA CYS A 1221 -62.81 1.18 -38.60
C CYS A 1221 -61.63 0.17 -38.70
N HIS A 1222 -61.89 -1.12 -38.40
CA HIS A 1222 -61.14 -2.33 -38.84
C HIS A 1222 -59.71 -2.57 -38.28
N THR A 1223 -59.19 -3.80 -38.02
CA THR A 1223 -59.67 -5.22 -37.90
C THR A 1223 -58.50 -6.03 -37.25
N ALA A 1224 -58.57 -7.25 -36.69
CA ALA A 1224 -59.55 -8.31 -36.35
C ALA A 1224 -58.99 -9.05 -35.07
N LYS A 1225 -59.62 -9.96 -34.28
CA LYS A 1225 -60.54 -11.12 -34.44
C LYS A 1225 -59.93 -12.37 -35.12
N SER A 1226 -60.08 -13.61 -34.63
CA SER A 1226 -60.68 -14.21 -33.40
C SER A 1226 -60.22 -15.71 -33.28
N ALA A 1227 -60.66 -16.66 -32.40
CA ALA A 1227 -61.85 -16.81 -31.55
C ALA A 1227 -61.74 -17.91 -30.43
N SER A 1228 -62.82 -18.04 -29.63
CA SER A 1228 -63.44 -19.21 -28.92
C SER A 1228 -62.77 -20.62 -28.89
N ARG A 1229 -62.78 -21.40 -27.78
CA ARG A 1229 -63.91 -22.08 -27.04
C ARG A 1229 -64.77 -23.02 -27.94
N GLY A 1230 -65.17 -24.25 -27.57
CA GLY A 1230 -64.82 -25.14 -26.44
C GLY A 1230 -65.80 -26.34 -26.20
N THR A 1231 -65.40 -27.31 -25.36
CA THR A 1231 -66.19 -28.36 -24.62
C THR A 1231 -66.85 -29.59 -25.30
N ARG A 1232 -66.65 -30.79 -24.66
CA ARG A 1232 -67.38 -32.09 -24.73
C ARG A 1232 -67.32 -32.90 -26.05
N SER A 1233 -67.41 -34.25 -26.08
CA SER A 1233 -67.18 -35.34 -25.08
C SER A 1233 -67.16 -36.73 -25.79
N THR A 1234 -66.81 -37.83 -25.08
CA THR A 1234 -66.92 -39.28 -25.47
C THR A 1234 -66.03 -39.74 -26.68
N LEU A 1235 -65.19 -40.79 -26.58
CA LEU A 1235 -65.47 -42.25 -26.60
C LEU A 1235 -66.28 -42.67 -27.87
N THR A 1236 -65.92 -43.64 -28.74
CA THR A 1236 -64.85 -44.68 -28.88
C THR A 1236 -64.94 -45.26 -30.33
N THR A 1237 -64.11 -46.13 -30.97
CA THR A 1237 -62.92 -47.00 -30.67
C THR A 1237 -62.30 -47.51 -32.00
N HIS A 1238 -61.03 -47.98 -32.01
CA HIS A 1238 -60.41 -48.91 -33.02
C HIS A 1238 -60.31 -48.40 -34.50
N ASP A 1239 -59.49 -48.95 -35.44
CA ASP A 1239 -58.24 -49.75 -35.45
C ASP A 1239 -57.63 -49.72 -36.89
N THR A 1240 -56.42 -50.25 -37.11
CA THR A 1240 -55.72 -50.50 -38.40
C THR A 1240 -55.19 -49.27 -39.19
N GLY A 1241 -54.18 -49.36 -40.08
CA GLY A 1241 -53.30 -50.52 -40.36
C GLY A 1241 -52.28 -50.39 -41.52
N SER A 1242 -51.07 -49.89 -41.22
CA SER A 1242 -49.77 -50.24 -41.87
C SER A 1242 -49.36 -49.71 -43.27
N ARG A 1243 -48.03 -49.78 -43.54
CA ARG A 1243 -47.30 -49.78 -44.85
C ARG A 1243 -47.21 -48.44 -45.64
N ARG A 1244 -46.13 -48.13 -46.40
CA ARG A 1244 -44.68 -48.50 -46.40
C ARG A 1244 -43.92 -47.68 -47.48
N ALA A 1245 -42.68 -47.24 -47.22
CA ALA A 1245 -41.53 -47.16 -48.17
C ALA A 1245 -41.60 -46.25 -49.45
N SER A 1246 -40.51 -45.80 -50.11
CA SER A 1246 -39.07 -45.57 -49.75
C SER A 1246 -38.22 -45.01 -50.94
N ILE A 1247 -37.04 -44.40 -50.66
CA ILE A 1247 -35.82 -44.29 -51.54
C ILE A 1247 -35.82 -43.20 -52.65
N ALA A 1248 -34.63 -42.87 -53.20
CA ALA A 1248 -34.31 -41.58 -53.87
C ALA A 1248 -33.16 -41.61 -54.94
N ALA A 1249 -32.94 -40.45 -55.60
CA ALA A 1249 -31.70 -39.90 -56.22
C ALA A 1249 -31.17 -40.34 -57.62
N ARG A 1250 -30.77 -39.36 -58.49
CA ARG A 1250 -29.44 -39.21 -59.18
C ARG A 1250 -29.35 -38.09 -60.28
N ALA A 1251 -28.10 -37.78 -60.73
CA ALA A 1251 -27.64 -37.01 -61.92
C ALA A 1251 -27.75 -35.44 -61.89
N SER A 1252 -26.96 -34.59 -62.57
CA SER A 1252 -25.62 -34.61 -63.29
C SER A 1252 -25.25 -33.12 -63.71
N SER A 1253 -24.18 -32.64 -64.41
CA SER A 1253 -22.88 -33.12 -64.99
C SER A 1253 -22.01 -31.96 -65.60
N ALA A 1254 -20.68 -32.15 -65.72
CA ALA A 1254 -19.73 -31.68 -66.79
C ALA A 1254 -18.98 -30.29 -66.81
N GLU A 1255 -17.65 -30.39 -67.09
CA GLU A 1255 -16.70 -29.46 -67.78
C GLU A 1255 -16.38 -28.03 -67.24
N SER A 1256 -15.27 -27.32 -67.59
CA SER A 1256 -13.87 -27.61 -68.06
C SER A 1256 -13.00 -26.30 -67.90
N ASN A 1257 -11.78 -26.01 -68.40
CA ASN A 1257 -10.83 -26.55 -69.41
C ASN A 1257 -9.38 -25.96 -69.22
N GLN A 1258 -8.41 -26.26 -70.11
CA GLN A 1258 -7.11 -25.60 -70.40
C GLN A 1258 -5.86 -25.82 -69.47
N SER A 1259 -4.84 -24.94 -69.54
CA SER A 1259 -3.40 -25.29 -69.71
C SER A 1259 -2.42 -24.11 -69.35
N SER A 1260 -1.07 -24.12 -69.39
CA SER A 1260 0.00 -25.14 -69.59
C SER A 1260 1.44 -24.61 -69.25
N GLN A 1261 2.36 -25.49 -68.79
CA GLN A 1261 3.85 -25.55 -68.98
C GLN A 1261 4.80 -24.36 -68.56
N VAL A 1262 6.11 -24.50 -68.19
CA VAL A 1262 7.02 -25.65 -67.87
C VAL A 1262 8.25 -25.23 -66.99
N VAL A 1263 8.76 -26.21 -66.23
CA VAL A 1263 9.96 -26.40 -65.34
C VAL A 1263 11.27 -25.58 -65.54
N ILE A 1264 11.96 -25.16 -64.43
CA ILE A 1264 13.41 -25.39 -64.05
C ILE A 1264 13.83 -24.69 -62.72
N ARG A 1265 15.01 -25.02 -62.16
CA ARG A 1265 15.50 -24.80 -60.77
C ARG A 1265 16.19 -23.44 -60.45
N ARG A 1266 16.17 -23.12 -59.14
CA ARG A 1266 17.27 -22.65 -58.24
C ARG A 1266 17.40 -21.16 -57.82
N ASP A 1267 17.40 -21.01 -56.49
CA ASP A 1267 18.24 -20.16 -55.60
C ASP A 1267 18.11 -18.62 -55.47
N SER A 1268 18.06 -18.23 -54.19
CA SER A 1268 18.55 -16.99 -53.54
C SER A 1268 17.68 -15.71 -53.49
N ARG A 1269 17.58 -15.20 -52.24
CA ARG A 1269 17.68 -13.80 -51.73
C ARG A 1269 17.15 -12.62 -52.60
N ALA A 1270 16.45 -11.63 -52.04
CA ALA A 1270 15.98 -11.40 -50.67
C ALA A 1270 15.10 -10.12 -50.59
N SER A 1271 14.35 -9.99 -49.48
CA SER A 1271 13.82 -8.72 -48.93
C SER A 1271 12.65 -8.08 -49.72
N ARG A 1272 11.78 -7.25 -49.13
CA ARG A 1272 11.68 -6.77 -47.73
C ARG A 1272 10.26 -6.26 -47.43
N ARG A 1273 9.82 -6.37 -46.17
CA ARG A 1273 8.67 -5.66 -45.56
C ARG A 1273 7.31 -5.77 -46.26
N GLU A 1274 6.38 -6.41 -45.55
CA GLU A 1274 5.11 -5.74 -45.26
C GLU A 1274 4.88 -5.69 -43.75
N SER A 1275 4.20 -4.64 -43.32
CA SER A 1275 3.65 -4.49 -41.98
C SER A 1275 2.15 -4.77 -42.06
N VAL A 1276 1.64 -5.60 -41.15
CA VAL A 1276 0.65 -5.17 -40.13
C VAL A 1276 -0.34 -4.12 -40.65
N THR A 1277 -1.62 -4.41 -40.90
CA THR A 1277 -2.69 -4.72 -39.92
C THR A 1277 -4.00 -5.06 -40.72
N LEU A 1278 -5.17 -5.51 -40.22
CA LEU A 1278 -5.75 -5.76 -38.89
C LEU A 1278 -6.99 -6.68 -39.03
N ARG A 1279 -7.09 -7.79 -38.28
CA ARG A 1279 -8.25 -8.20 -37.46
C ARG A 1279 -8.04 -9.57 -36.82
#